data_AF-A0A6L6HXJ2-F1
#
_entry.id   AF-A0A6L6HXJ2-F1
#
_cell.length_a   1.000
_cell.length_b   1.000
_cell.length_c   1.000
_cell.angle_alpha   90.00
_cell.angle_beta   90.00
_cell.angle_gamma   90.00
#
_symmetry.space_group_name_H-M   'P 1'
#
loop_
_entity.id
_entity.type
_entity.pdbx_description
1 polymer ?
#
loop_
_entity_poly.entity_id
_entity_poly.type
_entity_poly.pdbx_seq_one_letter_code
_entity_poly.pdbx_strand_id
1 'polypeptide(L)'
;MRHFIYQDEKSHKFWAVEQQGNELHISWGKVGTKGQSQIKSFSDAAAAEKAELKLIAEKVKKGYVEQAKDNSLQPSQTVTGSLKVADLSTIIQEQPSFVAETRAPDKNTDAVLPWLAKDIAVVFPPEVVHTTLSHRRFPGVPVQQADKLTQLRRLACSVSQRDNKTATFDFSACSLEWQNTVAQAISQIDGLKTTQLPSPVMAVLTALEMKCTRYKVREDVMDQIVQEGGLEYATDVIIHLQQIDIEWDYANNVIIILPSGIAPSYLEQYSRFELRLRKHLSLTEESLWQKCAQKLIAAIPHIPEWRQPLIALLLPEKPEIAHEIAQRLLGQKKLPSLEWLKIVATDEHILASLEKYHEPYAIFDDYYCGAIWSATVLQEQGVAALPRFAPHAASDYCADVLRHINHPFALTLLIRVAGQTKRCHDRMTKAIAAFPHAAMAALTELLGQKEENSWRIMLMTMLISQPALAEQVIPWLSTPAVAVLKSCQQQLTQPSNHASADLLPAVVVSPPWLSKKKKSPIPVLDLAPLGIEPICYLTEEISNQLLAKYIWYSKHITVSHEESTTNLLARMGFQRRIAGTYIKAPEAVVEAWLNEDYSTLLSEFKVFHSPTGHYWQLGILTTLPLEKAVKAWNALTLSPHTDTEYSMLHFGLKGLPGLVNSLARYPQEALPITNYFAASELAPAVARAFNKLKTLRENARSWLLKYPEHALTGLLPAALGKAGEAQDNARAALRMLTENGHQPLLQEIARRYNQPEVTDAVNALLALDPLDNHPTKIPTLPAFYQPSLWTRPVLKANAQSLPDSALLHLGEMLRFPQEEALYPGLLQVKDVCSADSLAGFAWDLFTAWQTAGAPSKESWAFTALGVLGNDDTARKLTPLIRAWPGESQHKRATVGLDILAAIGSDIALMQLNGIAQKLKFKALQERAKEKIADIAESRELTVSELEDRLAPDLGLDDNGSLLLDFGPRQFTVSFDETLKPFVRDVSGSRLKDLPKPNKSDDETRANDAVNRYKLLKKDARTIAAQQVARLESAMCLRRRWSLENFQLFLVEHPLVRHLTRRLIWGVYSAENQLLACFRVAEDNSSSTADDDLFTLPEGDISIGTPHVLEISPTDAAAFGQLFADYELLPPFRQLDRNSYALTEAERNASELTRWAGRKCPSGRVMGLANKGWIKGEPQDGGWIGWMIKPLGRWSLIMEIDEGFAVGMSPAELSAEQLLSKLWLWEGKAERYGWGSNSTQEAQFSVIDAITASELINDIEALFE
;
A
#
# COMPACT_ATOMS: atom_id res chain seq x y z
N MET A 1 28.24 17.54 -1.41
CA MET A 1 27.00 17.46 -2.19
C MET A 1 26.45 16.04 -2.14
N ARG A 2 25.51 15.81 -1.23
CA ARG A 2 24.76 14.58 -1.04
C ARG A 2 23.65 14.52 -2.10
N HIS A 3 23.56 13.43 -2.86
CA HIS A 3 22.63 13.30 -4.00
C HIS A 3 21.56 12.27 -3.68
N PHE A 4 20.35 12.45 -4.20
CA PHE A 4 19.19 11.62 -3.87
C PHE A 4 18.36 11.38 -5.12
N ILE A 5 17.82 10.18 -5.31
CA ILE A 5 16.99 9.83 -6.47
C ILE A 5 15.63 9.29 -6.03
N TYR A 6 14.57 9.83 -6.62
CA TYR A 6 13.19 9.36 -6.52
C TYR A 6 12.76 8.69 -7.80
N GLN A 7 12.22 7.47 -7.70
CA GLN A 7 11.71 6.73 -8.85
C GLN A 7 10.38 6.03 -8.55
N ASP A 8 9.37 6.30 -9.38
CA ASP A 8 8.07 5.60 -9.40
C ASP A 8 7.69 5.22 -10.86
N GLU A 9 6.48 4.69 -11.08
CA GLU A 9 6.01 4.27 -12.41
C GLU A 9 5.97 5.41 -13.48
N LYS A 10 6.00 6.69 -13.09
CA LYS A 10 5.86 7.85 -13.99
C LYS A 10 6.98 8.90 -13.88
N SER A 11 7.80 8.87 -12.83
CA SER A 11 8.78 9.89 -12.47
C SER A 11 10.12 9.29 -12.10
N HIS A 12 11.20 9.91 -12.58
CA HIS A 12 12.58 9.59 -12.21
C HIS A 12 13.34 10.89 -11.99
N LYS A 13 13.53 11.32 -10.73
CA LYS A 13 13.97 12.67 -10.35
C LYS A 13 15.19 12.61 -9.42
N PHE A 14 16.12 13.55 -9.56
CA PHE A 14 17.22 13.74 -8.62
C PHE A 14 16.98 14.99 -7.76
N TRP A 15 17.54 14.99 -6.57
CA TRP A 15 17.64 16.12 -5.67
C TRP A 15 18.98 15.99 -4.93
N ALA A 16 19.70 17.09 -4.73
CA ALA A 16 21.01 17.08 -4.11
C ALA A 16 21.20 18.34 -3.27
N VAL A 17 22.01 18.24 -2.21
CA VAL A 17 22.33 19.35 -1.32
C VAL A 17 23.79 19.28 -0.90
N GLU A 18 24.45 20.43 -0.79
CA GLU A 18 25.79 20.58 -0.21
C GLU A 18 25.82 21.78 0.71
N GLN A 19 26.39 21.60 1.90
CA GLN A 19 26.82 22.72 2.71
C GLN A 19 28.20 23.24 2.32
N GLN A 20 28.30 24.56 2.17
CA GLN A 20 29.56 25.30 2.04
C GLN A 20 29.54 26.44 3.07
N GLY A 21 30.25 26.25 4.20
CA GLY A 21 30.23 27.23 5.30
C GLY A 21 28.84 27.40 5.91
N ASN A 22 28.30 28.62 5.89
CA ASN A 22 26.94 28.93 6.33
C ASN A 22 25.90 28.89 5.19
N GLU A 23 26.23 28.36 4.01
CA GLU A 23 25.31 28.29 2.86
C GLU A 23 25.00 26.85 2.44
N LEU A 24 23.77 26.59 1.99
CA LEU A 24 23.33 25.33 1.40
C LEU A 24 23.05 25.50 -0.09
N HIS A 25 23.77 24.73 -0.90
CA HIS A 25 23.64 24.65 -2.34
C HIS A 25 22.80 23.43 -2.71
N ILE A 26 21.56 23.66 -3.10
CA ILE A 26 20.56 22.64 -3.38
C ILE A 26 20.34 22.56 -4.89
N SER A 27 20.19 21.37 -5.47
CA SER A 27 19.85 21.19 -6.88
C SER A 27 18.88 20.03 -7.10
N TRP A 28 17.97 20.10 -8.07
CA TRP A 28 16.96 19.06 -8.32
C TRP A 28 16.40 19.08 -9.74
N GLY A 29 15.94 17.94 -10.24
CA GLY A 29 15.41 17.83 -11.59
C GLY A 29 15.04 16.41 -11.98
N LYS A 30 14.73 16.17 -13.27
CA LYS A 30 14.57 14.80 -13.78
C LYS A 30 15.96 14.18 -14.02
N VAL A 31 16.16 12.93 -13.65
CA VAL A 31 17.46 12.24 -13.83
C VAL A 31 17.83 12.23 -15.32
N GLY A 32 19.03 12.70 -15.67
CA GLY A 32 19.48 12.92 -17.05
C GLY A 32 19.24 14.33 -17.63
N THR A 33 18.68 15.26 -16.83
CA THR A 33 18.54 16.69 -17.21
C THR A 33 19.44 17.59 -16.36
N LYS A 34 19.65 18.85 -16.76
CA LYS A 34 20.47 19.82 -15.99
C LYS A 34 19.87 20.22 -14.63
N GLY A 35 18.58 19.95 -14.37
CA GLY A 35 17.88 20.35 -13.14
C GLY A 35 17.80 21.87 -12.91
N GLN A 36 17.39 22.25 -11.71
CA GLN A 36 17.36 23.60 -11.14
C GLN A 36 18.24 23.63 -9.90
N SER A 37 18.82 24.78 -9.53
CA SER A 37 19.62 24.94 -8.32
C SER A 37 19.24 26.20 -7.54
N GLN A 38 19.46 26.17 -6.22
CA GLN A 38 19.17 27.25 -5.29
C GLN A 38 20.21 27.26 -4.19
N ILE A 39 20.70 28.45 -3.81
CA ILE A 39 21.60 28.66 -2.68
C ILE A 39 20.79 29.30 -1.54
N LYS A 40 20.95 28.79 -0.31
CA LYS A 40 20.32 29.35 0.90
C LYS A 40 21.39 29.64 1.95
N SER A 41 21.48 30.90 2.38
CA SER A 41 22.45 31.33 3.40
C SER A 41 21.82 31.32 4.80
N PHE A 42 22.59 30.95 5.82
CA PHE A 42 22.22 30.83 7.23
C PHE A 42 23.14 31.71 8.09
N SER A 43 22.78 31.92 9.38
CA SER A 43 23.56 32.74 10.30
C SER A 43 24.98 32.22 10.55
N ASP A 44 25.15 30.90 10.54
CA ASP A 44 26.39 30.19 10.84
C ASP A 44 26.38 28.77 10.24
N ALA A 45 27.52 28.08 10.32
CA ALA A 45 27.68 26.74 9.75
C ALA A 45 26.87 25.66 10.48
N ALA A 46 26.63 25.80 11.80
CA ALA A 46 25.86 24.80 12.54
C ALA A 46 24.36 24.86 12.15
N ALA A 47 23.84 26.06 11.90
CA ALA A 47 22.48 26.25 11.39
C ALA A 47 22.30 25.71 9.97
N ALA A 48 23.31 25.87 9.10
CA ALA A 48 23.30 25.30 7.75
C ALA A 48 23.35 23.76 7.76
N GLU A 49 24.17 23.15 8.63
CA GLU A 49 24.27 21.69 8.76
C GLU A 49 22.94 21.07 9.23
N LYS A 50 22.31 21.69 10.23
CA LYS A 50 21.00 21.26 10.73
C LYS A 50 19.92 21.36 9.65
N ALA A 51 19.98 22.39 8.80
CA ALA A 51 19.08 22.56 7.66
C ALA A 51 19.38 21.58 6.50
N GLU A 52 20.64 21.18 6.29
CA GLU A 52 21.03 20.15 5.30
C GLU A 52 20.40 18.80 5.66
N LEU A 53 20.64 18.35 6.90
CA LEU A 53 20.14 17.07 7.42
C LEU A 53 18.61 16.99 7.40
N LYS A 54 17.92 18.10 7.70
CA LYS A 54 16.46 18.23 7.57
C LYS A 54 15.99 17.95 6.14
N LEU A 55 16.53 18.67 5.17
CA LEU A 55 16.08 18.59 3.77
C LEU A 55 16.30 17.19 3.20
N ILE A 56 17.40 16.55 3.62
CA ILE A 56 17.73 15.17 3.31
C ILE A 56 16.66 14.20 3.83
N ALA A 57 16.31 14.29 5.10
CA ALA A 57 15.28 13.43 5.69
C ALA A 57 13.89 13.62 5.02
N GLU A 58 13.52 14.86 4.67
CA GLU A 58 12.27 15.15 3.96
C GLU A 58 12.23 14.48 2.58
N LYS A 59 13.35 14.49 1.87
CA LYS A 59 13.48 13.88 0.54
C LYS A 59 13.45 12.37 0.63
N VAL A 60 14.16 11.76 1.58
CA VAL A 60 14.13 10.32 1.86
C VAL A 60 12.72 9.82 2.16
N LYS A 61 11.94 10.54 2.97
CA LYS A 61 10.54 10.18 3.26
C LYS A 61 9.61 10.29 2.05
N LYS A 62 9.88 11.21 1.12
CA LYS A 62 9.19 11.31 -0.17
C LYS A 62 9.61 10.22 -1.16
N GLY A 63 10.46 9.28 -0.73
CA GLY A 63 10.98 8.17 -1.54
C GLY A 63 12.27 8.49 -2.29
N TYR A 64 12.91 9.65 -2.04
CA TYR A 64 14.20 9.96 -2.65
C TYR A 64 15.30 9.24 -1.89
N VAL A 65 15.83 8.16 -2.45
CA VAL A 65 16.88 7.39 -1.81
C VAL A 65 18.20 8.16 -1.92
N GLU A 66 18.88 8.35 -0.79
CA GLU A 66 20.21 8.95 -0.78
C GLU A 66 21.18 8.08 -1.56
N GLN A 67 21.73 8.64 -2.61
CA GLN A 67 22.92 8.12 -3.23
C GLN A 67 24.08 8.57 -2.35
N ALA A 68 24.58 7.62 -1.55
CA ALA A 68 25.85 7.81 -0.85
C ALA A 68 26.87 8.40 -1.83
N LYS A 69 27.74 9.29 -1.34
CA LYS A 69 28.88 9.78 -2.13
C LYS A 69 29.84 8.60 -2.33
N ASP A 70 29.46 7.75 -3.27
CA ASP A 70 30.30 6.79 -3.91
C ASP A 70 29.71 6.49 -5.28
N ASN A 71 30.54 6.61 -6.31
CA ASN A 71 30.19 6.43 -7.72
C ASN A 71 29.98 4.93 -8.07
N SER A 72 29.23 4.22 -7.24
CA SER A 72 28.80 2.84 -7.49
C SER A 72 27.27 2.82 -7.54
N LEU A 73 26.76 2.78 -8.77
CA LEU A 73 25.40 2.41 -9.11
C LEU A 73 25.02 1.08 -8.42
N GLN A 74 24.52 1.13 -7.18
CA GLN A 74 23.73 0.05 -6.60
C GLN A 74 22.24 0.26 -6.93
N PRO A 75 21.58 -0.72 -7.54
CA PRO A 75 20.14 -0.75 -7.73
C PRO A 75 19.47 -1.10 -6.40
N SER A 76 18.39 -0.39 -6.09
CA SER A 76 17.62 -0.61 -4.86
C SER A 76 17.15 -2.06 -4.80
N GLN A 77 17.47 -2.73 -3.70
CA GLN A 77 16.76 -3.91 -3.24
C GLN A 77 15.25 -3.63 -3.30
N THR A 78 14.56 -4.38 -4.15
CA THR A 78 13.12 -4.57 -4.03
C THR A 78 12.90 -5.10 -2.61
N VAL A 79 12.15 -4.37 -1.76
CA VAL A 79 11.61 -4.96 -0.53
C VAL A 79 10.50 -5.92 -0.95
N THR A 80 10.88 -7.02 -1.59
CA THR A 80 10.14 -8.27 -1.60
C THR A 80 10.46 -8.95 -0.28
N GLY A 81 9.45 -9.25 0.52
CA GLY A 81 9.65 -10.00 1.76
C GLY A 81 10.33 -11.32 1.44
N SER A 82 11.64 -11.40 1.69
CA SER A 82 12.37 -12.65 1.60
C SER A 82 11.76 -13.63 2.59
N LEU A 83 11.55 -14.87 2.14
CA LEU A 83 11.08 -15.97 2.98
C LEU A 83 12.05 -16.12 4.16
N LYS A 84 11.54 -16.12 5.40
CA LYS A 84 12.42 -16.26 6.57
C LYS A 84 13.11 -17.63 6.52
N VAL A 85 14.28 -17.75 7.14
CA VAL A 85 15.07 -19.00 7.19
C VAL A 85 14.24 -20.21 7.66
N ALA A 86 13.27 -20.00 8.57
CA ALA A 86 12.33 -21.03 8.99
C ALA A 86 11.37 -21.47 7.88
N ASP A 87 10.84 -20.53 7.08
CA ASP A 87 9.94 -20.81 5.96
C ASP A 87 10.69 -21.52 4.81
N LEU A 88 11.98 -21.23 4.62
CA LEU A 88 12.85 -21.86 3.63
C LEU A 88 13.12 -23.33 3.92
N SER A 89 13.43 -23.65 5.17
CA SER A 89 13.64 -25.05 5.61
C SER A 89 12.37 -25.88 5.41
N THR A 90 11.22 -25.29 5.70
CA THR A 90 9.91 -25.91 5.47
C THR A 90 9.61 -26.10 3.99
N ILE A 91 9.84 -25.10 3.13
CA ILE A 91 9.62 -25.22 1.65
C ILE A 91 10.51 -26.29 1.02
N ILE A 92 11.78 -26.39 1.43
CA ILE A 92 12.73 -27.39 0.92
C ILE A 92 12.36 -28.79 1.41
N GLN A 93 11.92 -28.94 2.66
CA GLN A 93 11.45 -30.23 3.21
C GLN A 93 10.07 -30.66 2.67
N GLU A 94 9.23 -29.71 2.25
CA GLU A 94 7.89 -29.93 1.67
C GLU A 94 7.89 -30.08 0.14
N GLN A 95 9.06 -30.25 -0.49
CA GLN A 95 9.14 -30.50 -1.93
C GLN A 95 8.16 -31.63 -2.30
N PRO A 96 7.24 -31.41 -3.26
CA PRO A 96 6.26 -32.42 -3.61
C PRO A 96 6.96 -33.68 -4.09
N SER A 97 6.69 -34.80 -3.41
CA SER A 97 7.25 -36.10 -3.75
C SER A 97 6.46 -36.70 -4.90
N PHE A 98 6.92 -36.43 -6.12
CA PHE A 98 6.34 -37.06 -7.31
C PHE A 98 6.74 -38.54 -7.36
N VAL A 99 5.76 -39.41 -7.63
CA VAL A 99 5.93 -40.89 -7.66
C VAL A 99 7.01 -41.35 -8.66
N ALA A 100 7.42 -40.48 -9.58
CA ALA A 100 8.43 -40.75 -10.60
C ALA A 100 9.88 -40.89 -10.07
N GLU A 101 10.23 -40.38 -8.88
CA GLU A 101 11.64 -40.34 -8.45
C GLU A 101 12.21 -41.71 -7.99
N THR A 102 11.38 -42.76 -7.89
CA THR A 102 11.82 -44.12 -7.52
C THR A 102 11.41 -45.22 -8.50
N ARG A 103 10.68 -44.91 -9.58
CA ARG A 103 10.41 -45.90 -10.63
C ARG A 103 11.56 -45.93 -11.63
N ALA A 104 12.36 -47.01 -11.57
CA ALA A 104 13.12 -47.43 -12.74
C ALA A 104 12.14 -47.54 -13.93
N PRO A 105 12.56 -47.18 -15.16
CA PRO A 105 11.69 -47.27 -16.33
C PRO A 105 11.28 -48.73 -16.50
N ASP A 106 10.06 -49.02 -16.07
CA ASP A 106 9.44 -50.31 -16.29
C ASP A 106 9.20 -50.38 -17.80
N LYS A 107 9.86 -51.31 -18.49
CA LYS A 107 9.84 -51.43 -19.96
C LYS A 107 8.44 -51.75 -20.54
N ASN A 108 7.41 -51.78 -19.70
CA ASN A 108 6.03 -52.12 -20.03
C ASN A 108 5.02 -50.95 -19.85
N THR A 109 5.46 -49.72 -19.64
CA THR A 109 4.58 -48.53 -19.66
C THR A 109 5.10 -47.47 -20.62
N ASP A 110 4.42 -47.27 -21.74
CA ASP A 110 4.65 -46.20 -22.74
C ASP A 110 4.32 -44.77 -22.21
N ALA A 111 4.26 -44.58 -20.89
CA ALA A 111 3.87 -43.30 -20.29
C ALA A 111 5.07 -42.33 -20.24
N VAL A 112 5.08 -41.36 -21.15
CA VAL A 112 6.08 -40.28 -21.20
C VAL A 112 5.80 -39.24 -20.11
N LEU A 113 6.84 -38.85 -19.36
CA LEU A 113 6.74 -37.82 -18.32
C LEU A 113 6.33 -36.47 -18.95
N PRO A 114 5.25 -35.79 -18.50
CA PRO A 114 4.76 -34.55 -19.13
C PRO A 114 5.64 -33.30 -18.90
N TRP A 115 6.65 -33.40 -18.03
CA TRP A 115 7.55 -32.32 -17.64
C TRP A 115 9.01 -32.79 -17.62
N LEU A 116 9.94 -31.84 -17.45
CA LEU A 116 11.39 -32.13 -17.48
C LEU A 116 11.78 -33.13 -16.39
N ALA A 117 12.46 -34.22 -16.77
CA ALA A 117 13.07 -35.15 -15.83
C ALA A 117 14.39 -34.58 -15.27
N LYS A 118 14.88 -35.13 -14.14
CA LYS A 118 16.09 -34.64 -13.44
C LYS A 118 17.35 -34.59 -14.30
N ASP A 119 17.45 -35.47 -15.28
CA ASP A 119 18.60 -35.69 -16.16
C ASP A 119 18.50 -34.95 -17.51
N ILE A 120 17.36 -34.31 -17.80
CA ILE A 120 17.16 -33.57 -19.06
C ILE A 120 17.68 -32.14 -18.91
N ALA A 121 18.47 -31.69 -19.90
CA ALA A 121 19.00 -30.33 -19.94
C ALA A 121 17.87 -29.29 -20.13
N VAL A 122 17.93 -28.20 -19.35
CA VAL A 122 17.01 -27.07 -19.49
C VAL A 122 17.40 -26.25 -20.72
N VAL A 123 16.47 -26.09 -21.66
CA VAL A 123 16.64 -25.25 -22.85
C VAL A 123 15.80 -23.99 -22.70
N PHE A 124 16.46 -22.83 -22.69
CA PHE A 124 15.81 -21.53 -22.58
C PHE A 124 15.44 -20.94 -23.96
N PRO A 125 14.41 -20.08 -24.05
CA PRO A 125 14.14 -19.29 -25.25
C PRO A 125 15.33 -18.37 -25.58
N PRO A 126 15.62 -18.06 -26.87
CA PRO A 126 16.76 -17.23 -27.26
C PRO A 126 16.87 -15.94 -26.46
N GLU A 127 15.75 -15.27 -26.19
CA GLU A 127 15.59 -14.03 -25.40
C GLU A 127 16.17 -14.08 -23.99
N VAL A 128 16.25 -15.27 -23.39
CA VAL A 128 16.80 -15.53 -22.04
C VAL A 128 18.23 -16.09 -22.13
N VAL A 129 18.61 -16.64 -23.29
CA VAL A 129 19.88 -17.37 -23.55
C VAL A 129 21.07 -16.47 -23.82
N HIS A 130 20.90 -15.21 -24.26
CA HIS A 130 22.03 -14.39 -24.76
C HIS A 130 23.12 -14.07 -23.73
N THR A 131 22.92 -14.44 -22.47
CA THR A 131 23.71 -13.94 -21.36
C THR A 131 24.22 -15.01 -20.40
N THR A 132 23.94 -16.32 -20.57
CA THR A 132 24.49 -17.34 -19.65
C THR A 132 26.02 -17.40 -19.73
N LEU A 133 26.67 -17.72 -18.60
CA LEU A 133 28.11 -17.97 -18.63
C LEU A 133 28.41 -19.23 -19.45
N SER A 134 29.55 -19.23 -20.13
CA SER A 134 29.91 -20.34 -21.01
C SER A 134 30.41 -21.55 -20.24
N HIS A 135 30.14 -22.73 -20.79
CA HIS A 135 30.54 -24.02 -20.24
C HIS A 135 31.08 -24.89 -21.38
N ARG A 136 32.01 -25.82 -21.16
CA ARG A 136 32.54 -26.68 -22.24
C ARG A 136 31.46 -27.53 -22.95
N ARG A 137 30.42 -27.92 -22.22
CA ARG A 137 29.20 -28.55 -22.77
C ARG A 137 28.31 -27.59 -23.58
N PHE A 138 28.36 -26.30 -23.26
CA PHE A 138 27.51 -25.25 -23.85
C PHE A 138 28.36 -24.00 -24.13
N PRO A 139 29.32 -24.06 -25.07
CA PRO A 139 30.34 -23.03 -25.21
C PRO A 139 29.81 -21.75 -25.85
N GLY A 140 28.58 -21.73 -26.38
CA GLY A 140 27.94 -20.58 -27.02
C GLY A 140 28.61 -20.17 -28.34
N VAL A 141 28.37 -18.92 -28.76
CA VAL A 141 28.92 -18.37 -30.04
C VAL A 141 30.44 -18.19 -29.94
N PRO A 142 31.23 -18.53 -30.98
CA PRO A 142 32.68 -18.27 -31.00
C PRO A 142 33.02 -16.79 -30.78
N VAL A 143 34.17 -16.53 -30.16
CA VAL A 143 34.68 -15.16 -30.00
C VAL A 143 35.12 -14.62 -31.37
N GLN A 144 34.61 -13.46 -31.76
CA GLN A 144 34.99 -12.82 -33.01
C GLN A 144 36.43 -12.31 -32.93
N GLN A 145 37.23 -12.58 -33.96
CA GLN A 145 38.58 -12.01 -34.05
C GLN A 145 38.49 -10.51 -34.33
N ALA A 146 39.23 -9.70 -33.57
CA ALA A 146 39.28 -8.27 -33.80
C ALA A 146 40.22 -7.95 -34.98
N ASP A 147 39.73 -7.18 -35.97
CA ASP A 147 40.53 -6.74 -37.12
C ASP A 147 41.70 -5.82 -36.70
N LYS A 148 41.58 -5.13 -35.55
CA LYS A 148 42.59 -4.23 -34.98
C LYS A 148 42.60 -4.31 -33.45
N LEU A 149 43.77 -4.54 -32.86
CA LEU A 149 44.00 -4.61 -31.39
C LEU A 149 43.99 -3.23 -30.70
N THR A 150 43.00 -2.39 -31.03
CA THR A 150 42.96 -0.98 -30.64
C THR A 150 42.76 -0.79 -29.13
N GLN A 151 42.09 -1.74 -28.49
CA GLN A 151 41.67 -1.62 -27.09
C GLN A 151 42.79 -2.06 -26.15
N LEU A 152 43.48 -3.15 -26.50
CA LEU A 152 44.73 -3.55 -25.85
C LEU A 152 45.77 -2.43 -25.97
N ARG A 153 45.98 -1.88 -27.17
CA ARG A 153 46.96 -0.81 -27.40
C ARG A 153 46.69 0.47 -26.62
N ARG A 154 45.44 0.74 -26.25
CA ARG A 154 45.01 1.93 -25.49
C ARG A 154 44.77 1.67 -24.00
N LEU A 155 45.11 0.47 -23.51
CA LEU A 155 44.89 0.06 -22.13
C LEU A 155 45.55 1.06 -21.15
N ALA A 156 44.79 1.51 -20.15
CA ALA A 156 45.15 2.48 -19.13
C ALA A 156 45.55 3.88 -19.62
N CYS A 157 45.53 4.18 -20.93
CA CYS A 157 45.99 5.47 -21.46
C CYS A 157 45.19 6.68 -20.93
N SER A 158 43.94 6.48 -20.52
CA SER A 158 43.12 7.55 -19.93
C SER A 158 43.35 7.75 -18.42
N VAL A 159 44.22 6.97 -17.80
CA VAL A 159 44.49 7.03 -16.35
C VAL A 159 45.50 8.13 -16.02
N SER A 160 46.40 8.48 -16.95
CA SER A 160 47.41 9.53 -16.76
C SER A 160 46.84 10.95 -16.72
N GLN A 161 45.67 11.19 -17.34
CA GLN A 161 45.02 12.51 -17.38
C GLN A 161 43.49 12.41 -17.19
N ARG A 162 42.98 12.95 -16.08
CA ARG A 162 41.53 13.07 -15.82
C ARG A 162 41.22 14.40 -15.14
N ASP A 163 40.16 15.07 -15.59
CA ASP A 163 39.77 16.42 -15.12
C ASP A 163 40.90 17.46 -15.18
N ASN A 164 41.76 17.37 -16.22
CA ASN A 164 42.95 18.22 -16.44
C ASN A 164 44.01 18.18 -15.31
N LYS A 165 44.03 17.11 -14.50
CA LYS A 165 45.06 16.89 -13.47
C LYS A 165 45.80 15.57 -13.72
N THR A 166 47.12 15.59 -13.50
CA THR A 166 47.97 14.39 -13.56
C THR A 166 47.75 13.54 -12.31
N ALA A 167 47.50 12.24 -12.48
CA ALA A 167 47.37 11.30 -11.38
C ALA A 167 48.75 10.97 -10.78
N THR A 168 48.84 10.87 -9.45
CA THR A 168 50.03 10.37 -8.75
C THR A 168 49.78 8.95 -8.25
N PHE A 169 50.82 8.12 -8.17
CA PHE A 169 50.71 6.72 -7.79
C PHE A 169 51.41 6.45 -6.45
N ASP A 170 50.71 5.80 -5.52
CA ASP A 170 51.29 5.25 -4.30
C ASP A 170 51.19 3.72 -4.34
N PHE A 171 52.32 3.05 -4.19
CA PHE A 171 52.42 1.60 -4.15
C PHE A 171 53.43 1.15 -3.08
N SER A 172 53.67 2.01 -2.09
CA SER A 172 54.62 1.78 -1.00
C SER A 172 54.23 0.60 -0.12
N ALA A 173 52.94 0.25 -0.07
CA ALA A 173 52.40 -0.90 0.65
C ALA A 173 52.65 -2.26 -0.03
N CYS A 174 53.06 -2.28 -1.31
CA CYS A 174 53.35 -3.51 -2.05
C CYS A 174 54.73 -4.10 -1.70
N SER A 175 54.92 -5.40 -1.95
CA SER A 175 56.25 -6.03 -1.85
C SER A 175 57.22 -5.44 -2.88
N LEU A 176 58.54 -5.54 -2.65
CA LEU A 176 59.56 -4.99 -3.56
C LEU A 176 59.39 -5.48 -5.02
N GLU A 177 59.00 -6.74 -5.19
CA GLU A 177 58.71 -7.32 -6.51
C GLU A 177 57.52 -6.63 -7.19
N TRP A 178 56.44 -6.39 -6.44
CA TRP A 178 55.26 -5.68 -6.94
C TRP A 178 55.52 -4.19 -7.15
N GLN A 179 56.35 -3.54 -6.32
CA GLN A 179 56.77 -2.14 -6.53
C GLN A 179 57.50 -1.98 -7.86
N ASN A 180 58.41 -2.90 -8.20
CA ASN A 180 59.11 -2.89 -9.50
C ASN A 180 58.15 -3.13 -10.67
N THR A 181 57.23 -4.09 -10.52
CA THR A 181 56.21 -4.41 -11.52
C THR A 181 55.28 -3.23 -11.78
N VAL A 182 54.83 -2.56 -10.72
CA VAL A 182 53.95 -1.38 -10.79
C VAL A 182 54.68 -0.20 -11.43
N ALA A 183 55.93 0.06 -11.05
CA ALA A 183 56.73 1.10 -11.68
C ALA A 183 56.93 0.86 -13.18
N GLN A 184 57.16 -0.40 -13.57
CA GLN A 184 57.22 -0.80 -14.97
C GLN A 184 55.88 -0.56 -15.68
N ALA A 185 54.74 -0.95 -15.08
CA ALA A 185 53.42 -0.72 -15.64
C ALA A 185 53.12 0.78 -15.84
N ILE A 186 53.42 1.62 -14.84
CA ILE A 186 53.22 3.08 -14.92
C ILE A 186 54.02 3.68 -16.08
N SER A 187 55.28 3.27 -16.27
CA SER A 187 56.12 3.74 -17.38
C SER A 187 55.55 3.42 -18.77
N GLN A 188 54.65 2.43 -18.86
CA GLN A 188 54.03 1.98 -20.10
C GLN A 188 52.63 2.59 -20.33
N ILE A 189 52.08 3.39 -19.40
CA ILE A 189 50.71 3.92 -19.50
C ILE A 189 50.47 4.74 -20.78
N ASP A 190 51.44 5.52 -21.24
CA ASP A 190 51.31 6.30 -22.47
C ASP A 190 51.94 5.60 -23.69
N GLY A 191 52.52 4.40 -23.49
CA GLY A 191 53.12 3.57 -24.53
C GLY A 191 52.15 2.62 -25.24
N LEU A 192 52.61 1.99 -26.32
CA LEU A 192 51.88 0.92 -27.01
C LEU A 192 51.98 -0.38 -26.21
N LYS A 193 50.83 -0.96 -25.83
CA LYS A 193 50.79 -2.24 -25.11
C LYS A 193 50.74 -3.39 -26.09
N THR A 194 51.55 -4.40 -25.81
CA THR A 194 51.56 -5.69 -26.49
C THR A 194 51.67 -6.79 -25.44
N THR A 195 51.29 -8.02 -25.80
CA THR A 195 51.45 -9.21 -24.93
C THR A 195 52.89 -9.68 -24.74
N GLN A 196 53.88 -8.94 -25.27
CA GLN A 196 55.30 -9.15 -24.95
C GLN A 196 55.66 -8.61 -23.56
N LEU A 197 54.78 -7.80 -22.94
CA LEU A 197 54.93 -7.38 -21.55
C LEU A 197 54.79 -8.58 -20.60
N PRO A 198 55.50 -8.60 -19.45
CA PRO A 198 55.26 -9.61 -18.42
C PRO A 198 53.79 -9.63 -17.95
N SER A 199 53.21 -10.80 -17.68
CA SER A 199 51.82 -10.91 -17.25
C SER A 199 51.48 -10.14 -15.95
N PRO A 200 52.37 -9.97 -14.96
CA PRO A 200 52.12 -9.08 -13.82
C PRO A 200 51.97 -7.61 -14.22
N VAL A 201 52.74 -7.15 -15.21
CA VAL A 201 52.68 -5.77 -15.72
C VAL A 201 51.35 -5.55 -16.47
N MET A 202 50.94 -6.52 -17.29
CA MET A 202 49.65 -6.49 -17.96
C MET A 202 48.47 -6.53 -16.98
N ALA A 203 48.60 -7.27 -15.86
CA ALA A 203 47.61 -7.30 -14.80
C ALA A 203 47.44 -5.92 -14.12
N VAL A 204 48.53 -5.21 -13.81
CA VAL A 204 48.48 -3.85 -13.25
C VAL A 204 47.80 -2.87 -14.22
N LEU A 205 48.18 -2.89 -15.51
CA LEU A 205 47.57 -2.03 -16.53
C LEU A 205 46.07 -2.32 -16.69
N THR A 206 45.68 -3.59 -16.61
CA THR A 206 44.28 -4.01 -16.67
C THR A 206 43.51 -3.56 -15.43
N ALA A 207 44.08 -3.71 -14.24
CA ALA A 207 43.48 -3.24 -12.99
C ALA A 207 43.27 -1.72 -13.01
N LEU A 208 44.26 -0.96 -13.51
CA LEU A 208 44.16 0.50 -13.68
C LEU A 208 43.03 0.88 -14.62
N GLU A 209 42.90 0.20 -15.77
CA GLU A 209 41.78 0.43 -16.69
C GLU A 209 40.44 0.16 -16.01
N MET A 210 40.32 -0.98 -15.31
CA MET A 210 39.07 -1.44 -14.69
C MET A 210 38.62 -0.57 -13.53
N LYS A 211 39.55 -0.13 -12.67
CA LYS A 211 39.26 0.59 -11.42
C LYS A 211 39.35 2.11 -11.56
N CYS A 212 40.16 2.62 -12.51
CA CYS A 212 40.44 4.05 -12.66
C CYS A 212 39.84 4.69 -13.92
N THR A 213 38.98 4.00 -14.68
CA THR A 213 38.28 4.60 -15.83
C THR A 213 36.76 4.52 -15.68
N ARG A 214 36.02 5.38 -16.39
CA ARG A 214 34.53 5.41 -16.33
C ARG A 214 33.87 4.23 -17.06
N TYR A 215 34.64 3.37 -17.73
CA TYR A 215 34.12 2.26 -18.55
C TYR A 215 34.28 0.93 -17.82
N LYS A 216 33.22 0.47 -17.14
CA LYS A 216 33.25 -0.76 -16.33
C LYS A 216 33.12 -2.09 -17.13
N VAL A 217 32.92 -2.05 -18.45
CA VAL A 217 32.69 -3.26 -19.27
C VAL A 217 33.67 -3.29 -20.45
N ARG A 218 34.67 -4.17 -20.37
CA ARG A 218 35.76 -4.32 -21.37
C ARG A 218 36.13 -5.79 -21.64
N GLU A 219 35.13 -6.61 -21.94
CA GLU A 219 35.35 -8.02 -22.36
C GLU A 219 36.24 -8.12 -23.62
N ASP A 220 36.16 -7.11 -24.47
CA ASP A 220 36.95 -6.95 -25.69
C ASP A 220 38.46 -6.89 -25.45
N VAL A 221 38.89 -6.40 -24.28
CA VAL A 221 40.31 -6.39 -23.90
C VAL A 221 40.80 -7.81 -23.62
N MET A 222 40.02 -8.62 -22.91
CA MET A 222 40.36 -10.03 -22.68
C MET A 222 40.48 -10.79 -24.01
N ASP A 223 39.52 -10.56 -24.91
CA ASP A 223 39.53 -11.15 -26.25
C ASP A 223 40.82 -10.81 -27.02
N GLN A 224 41.27 -9.55 -26.94
CA GLN A 224 42.52 -9.11 -27.59
C GLN A 224 43.79 -9.62 -26.91
N ILE A 225 43.81 -9.77 -25.57
CA ILE A 225 44.93 -10.38 -24.84
C ILE A 225 45.09 -11.84 -25.27
N VAL A 226 43.98 -12.60 -25.37
CA VAL A 226 44.02 -13.99 -25.84
C VAL A 226 44.43 -14.05 -27.32
N GLN A 227 43.94 -13.14 -28.16
CA GLN A 227 44.26 -13.09 -29.58
C GLN A 227 45.76 -12.84 -29.84
N GLU A 228 46.42 -11.97 -29.07
CA GLU A 228 47.83 -11.62 -29.28
C GLU A 228 48.80 -12.48 -28.45
N GLY A 229 48.46 -12.82 -27.20
CA GLY A 229 49.34 -13.51 -26.24
C GLY A 229 49.01 -14.98 -25.99
N GLY A 230 47.86 -15.45 -26.48
CA GLY A 230 47.37 -16.80 -26.22
C GLY A 230 46.70 -16.96 -24.85
N LEU A 231 45.97 -18.07 -24.70
CA LEU A 231 45.13 -18.33 -23.53
C LEU A 231 45.93 -18.58 -22.25
N GLU A 232 47.10 -19.23 -22.35
CA GLU A 232 47.96 -19.47 -21.19
C GLU A 232 48.48 -18.15 -20.59
N TYR A 233 48.87 -17.19 -21.43
CA TYR A 233 49.29 -15.86 -21.00
C TYR A 233 48.13 -15.09 -20.34
N ALA A 234 46.94 -15.11 -20.95
CA ALA A 234 45.74 -14.48 -20.38
C ALA A 234 45.37 -15.09 -19.01
N THR A 235 45.55 -16.41 -18.85
CA THR A 235 45.36 -17.11 -17.58
C THR A 235 46.34 -16.60 -16.52
N ASP A 236 47.62 -16.44 -16.88
CA ASP A 236 48.62 -15.87 -15.98
C ASP A 236 48.27 -14.43 -15.60
N VAL A 237 47.75 -13.61 -16.53
CA VAL A 237 47.29 -12.24 -16.24
C VAL A 237 46.17 -12.23 -15.19
N ILE A 238 45.19 -13.14 -15.30
CA ILE A 238 44.10 -13.25 -14.31
C ILE A 238 44.63 -13.67 -12.93
N ILE A 239 45.57 -14.62 -12.87
CA ILE A 239 46.18 -15.06 -11.60
C ILE A 239 46.87 -13.89 -10.90
N HIS A 240 47.69 -13.12 -11.63
CA HIS A 240 48.38 -11.94 -11.08
C HIS A 240 47.41 -10.82 -10.69
N LEU A 241 46.32 -10.64 -11.43
CA LEU A 241 45.27 -9.67 -11.11
C LEU A 241 44.62 -9.94 -9.73
N GLN A 242 44.59 -11.20 -9.28
CA GLN A 242 44.05 -11.55 -7.96
C GLN A 242 44.97 -11.20 -6.79
N GLN A 243 46.23 -10.82 -7.05
CA GLN A 243 47.25 -10.55 -6.03
C GLN A 243 47.40 -9.05 -5.70
N ILE A 244 46.74 -8.19 -6.47
CA ILE A 244 46.77 -6.74 -6.32
C ILE A 244 45.38 -6.14 -6.23
N ASP A 245 45.28 -4.98 -5.61
CA ASP A 245 44.09 -4.16 -5.59
C ASP A 245 44.43 -2.69 -5.86
N ILE A 246 43.42 -1.91 -6.28
CA ILE A 246 43.58 -0.50 -6.60
C ILE A 246 42.48 0.32 -5.95
N GLU A 247 42.88 1.26 -5.10
CA GLU A 247 42.02 2.30 -4.53
C GLU A 247 42.34 3.65 -5.15
N TRP A 248 41.35 4.53 -5.23
CA TRP A 248 41.56 5.89 -5.72
C TRP A 248 41.09 6.93 -4.71
N ASP A 249 42.05 7.69 -4.18
CA ASP A 249 41.78 8.92 -3.47
C ASP A 249 41.44 10.05 -4.47
N TYR A 250 40.15 10.25 -4.70
CA TYR A 250 39.62 11.29 -5.58
C TYR A 250 39.91 12.71 -5.08
N ALA A 251 40.11 12.92 -3.78
CA ALA A 251 40.34 14.24 -3.21
C ALA A 251 41.76 14.74 -3.51
N ASN A 252 42.73 13.83 -3.41
CA ASN A 252 44.14 14.13 -3.64
C ASN A 252 44.63 13.73 -5.05
N ASN A 253 43.78 13.09 -5.85
CA ASN A 253 44.12 12.55 -7.18
C ASN A 253 45.26 11.51 -7.12
N VAL A 254 45.27 10.69 -6.08
CA VAL A 254 46.27 9.63 -5.83
C VAL A 254 45.64 8.27 -6.10
N ILE A 255 46.27 7.46 -6.96
CA ILE A 255 45.93 6.07 -7.19
C ILE A 255 46.82 5.22 -6.29
N ILE A 256 46.20 4.47 -5.38
CA ILE A 256 46.86 3.65 -4.38
C ILE A 256 46.77 2.19 -4.84
N ILE A 257 47.91 1.52 -4.98
CA ILE A 257 48.00 0.10 -5.35
C ILE A 257 48.41 -0.68 -4.11
N LEU A 258 47.60 -1.67 -3.75
CA LEU A 258 47.70 -2.43 -2.51
C LEU A 258 47.89 -3.92 -2.80
N PRO A 259 48.54 -4.68 -1.91
CA PRO A 259 48.43 -6.15 -1.94
C PRO A 259 46.99 -6.56 -1.63
N SER A 260 46.44 -7.53 -2.34
CA SER A 260 45.02 -7.95 -2.25
C SER A 260 44.61 -8.66 -0.95
N GLY A 261 45.45 -8.60 0.09
CA GLY A 261 45.26 -9.29 1.38
C GLY A 261 44.18 -8.69 2.29
N ILE A 262 43.67 -7.50 1.97
CA ILE A 262 42.58 -6.85 2.71
C ILE A 262 41.28 -7.10 1.94
N ALA A 263 40.26 -7.66 2.61
CA ALA A 263 38.94 -7.81 2.01
C ALA A 263 38.32 -6.43 1.77
N PRO A 264 37.84 -6.11 0.55
CA PRO A 264 37.28 -4.80 0.25
C PRO A 264 35.98 -4.57 1.01
N SER A 265 35.52 -3.32 0.99
CA SER A 265 34.13 -3.02 1.36
C SER A 265 33.16 -3.87 0.51
N TYR A 266 31.98 -4.16 1.04
CA TYR A 266 30.99 -5.16 0.60
C TYR A 266 30.43 -5.06 -0.84
N LEU A 267 31.04 -4.26 -1.72
CA LEU A 267 30.54 -3.85 -3.04
C LEU A 267 31.30 -4.41 -4.25
N GLU A 268 32.40 -5.15 -4.06
CA GLU A 268 33.19 -5.65 -5.20
C GLU A 268 32.65 -6.97 -5.78
N GLN A 269 31.97 -6.88 -6.93
CA GLN A 269 31.61 -8.02 -7.77
C GLN A 269 32.76 -8.39 -8.73
N TYR A 270 32.81 -9.66 -9.17
CA TYR A 270 33.73 -10.06 -10.23
C TYR A 270 33.42 -9.34 -11.54
N SER A 271 34.45 -8.80 -12.18
CA SER A 271 34.27 -8.03 -13.40
C SER A 271 33.91 -8.93 -14.58
N ARG A 272 33.21 -8.35 -15.57
CA ARG A 272 32.97 -9.02 -16.85
C ARG A 272 34.27 -9.37 -17.58
N PHE A 273 35.35 -8.61 -17.35
CA PHE A 273 36.68 -8.92 -17.89
C PHE A 273 37.23 -10.23 -17.33
N GLU A 274 37.17 -10.42 -16.01
CA GLU A 274 37.65 -11.66 -15.37
C GLU A 274 36.82 -12.86 -15.81
N LEU A 275 35.48 -12.72 -15.77
CA LEU A 275 34.56 -13.79 -16.19
C LEU A 275 34.67 -14.11 -17.70
N ARG A 276 35.18 -13.17 -18.53
CA ARG A 276 35.41 -13.41 -19.95
C ARG A 276 36.45 -14.50 -20.20
N LEU A 277 37.38 -14.76 -19.27
CA LEU A 277 38.33 -15.88 -19.41
C LEU A 277 37.60 -17.23 -19.50
N ARG A 278 36.50 -17.42 -18.76
CA ARG A 278 35.66 -18.63 -18.80
C ARG A 278 35.17 -18.93 -20.22
N LYS A 279 34.85 -17.90 -21.01
CA LYS A 279 34.45 -18.05 -22.42
C LYS A 279 35.54 -18.72 -23.25
N HIS A 280 36.78 -18.24 -23.15
CA HIS A 280 37.92 -18.78 -23.90
C HIS A 280 38.29 -20.19 -23.42
N LEU A 281 38.24 -20.44 -22.10
CA LEU A 281 38.42 -21.78 -21.53
C LEU A 281 37.35 -22.78 -22.03
N SER A 282 36.12 -22.33 -22.24
CA SER A 282 35.05 -23.19 -22.75
C SER A 282 35.21 -23.58 -24.22
N LEU A 283 35.90 -22.74 -25.02
CA LEU A 283 36.06 -22.90 -26.46
C LEU A 283 37.35 -23.62 -26.86
N THR A 284 38.34 -23.67 -25.97
CA THR A 284 39.67 -24.23 -26.29
C THR A 284 39.68 -25.76 -26.30
N GLU A 285 40.67 -26.34 -27.00
CA GLU A 285 40.95 -27.77 -26.98
C GLU A 285 41.33 -28.29 -25.58
N GLU A 286 41.08 -29.58 -25.34
CA GLU A 286 41.22 -30.22 -24.02
C GLU A 286 42.63 -30.10 -23.43
N SER A 287 43.67 -30.30 -24.24
CA SER A 287 45.07 -30.22 -23.80
C SER A 287 45.44 -28.82 -23.28
N LEU A 288 44.99 -27.77 -23.96
CA LEU A 288 45.23 -26.38 -23.59
C LEU A 288 44.36 -25.96 -22.38
N TRP A 289 43.12 -26.45 -22.32
CA TRP A 289 42.24 -26.26 -21.15
C TRP A 289 42.87 -26.86 -19.89
N GLN A 290 43.37 -28.10 -19.95
CA GLN A 290 43.99 -28.77 -18.80
C GLN A 290 45.19 -28.00 -18.26
N LYS A 291 46.05 -27.46 -19.15
CA LYS A 291 47.17 -26.61 -18.75
C LYS A 291 46.72 -25.35 -18.02
N CYS A 292 45.73 -24.63 -18.57
CA CYS A 292 45.21 -23.41 -17.96
C CYS A 292 44.50 -23.70 -16.63
N ALA A 293 43.70 -24.76 -16.56
CA ALA A 293 43.03 -25.20 -15.34
C ALA A 293 44.04 -25.57 -14.25
N GLN A 294 45.11 -26.29 -14.60
CA GLN A 294 46.17 -26.64 -13.65
C GLN A 294 46.88 -25.40 -13.10
N LYS A 295 47.16 -24.41 -13.94
CA LYS A 295 47.71 -23.11 -13.50
C LYS A 295 46.79 -22.40 -12.51
N LEU A 296 45.49 -22.31 -12.82
CA LEU A 296 44.49 -21.66 -11.95
C LEU A 296 44.37 -22.39 -10.60
N ILE A 297 44.34 -23.72 -10.60
CA ILE A 297 44.26 -24.53 -9.38
C ILE A 297 45.52 -24.38 -8.54
N ALA A 298 46.71 -24.47 -9.16
CA ALA A 298 47.98 -24.31 -8.47
C ALA A 298 48.16 -22.91 -7.85
N ALA A 299 47.49 -21.89 -8.39
CA ALA A 299 47.53 -20.54 -7.85
C ALA A 299 46.64 -20.32 -6.61
N ILE A 300 45.65 -21.18 -6.32
CA ILE A 300 44.68 -21.00 -5.22
C ILE A 300 45.35 -20.70 -3.86
N PRO A 301 46.40 -21.42 -3.42
CA PRO A 301 47.07 -21.15 -2.14
C PRO A 301 47.75 -19.77 -2.07
N HIS A 302 48.03 -19.18 -3.23
CA HIS A 302 48.68 -17.87 -3.38
C HIS A 302 47.68 -16.72 -3.64
N ILE A 303 46.38 -17.03 -3.71
CA ILE A 303 45.29 -16.06 -3.88
C ILE A 303 44.62 -15.82 -2.51
N PRO A 304 44.30 -14.56 -2.13
CA PRO A 304 43.58 -14.28 -0.90
C PRO A 304 42.26 -15.04 -0.78
N GLU A 305 41.91 -15.49 0.43
CA GLU A 305 40.73 -16.32 0.73
C GLU A 305 39.42 -15.78 0.11
N TRP A 306 39.25 -14.46 0.09
CA TRP A 306 38.04 -13.81 -0.43
C TRP A 306 37.96 -13.79 -1.97
N ARG A 307 39.08 -13.92 -2.70
CA ARG A 307 39.11 -13.97 -4.18
C ARG A 307 39.10 -15.38 -4.76
N GLN A 308 39.38 -16.40 -3.95
CA GLN A 308 39.41 -17.80 -4.38
C GLN A 308 38.13 -18.29 -5.07
N PRO A 309 36.90 -17.85 -4.71
CA PRO A 309 35.68 -18.29 -5.42
C PRO A 309 35.66 -17.98 -6.93
N LEU A 310 36.42 -16.98 -7.41
CA LEU A 310 36.55 -16.71 -8.84
C LEU A 310 37.11 -17.92 -9.60
N ILE A 311 38.07 -18.63 -9.02
CA ILE A 311 38.70 -19.77 -9.68
C ILE A 311 37.68 -20.90 -9.92
N ALA A 312 36.82 -21.15 -8.94
CA ALA A 312 35.70 -22.08 -9.10
C ALA A 312 34.71 -21.61 -10.18
N LEU A 313 34.41 -20.30 -10.26
CA LEU A 313 33.57 -19.74 -11.31
C LEU A 313 34.17 -19.86 -12.71
N LEU A 314 35.49 -19.80 -12.86
CA LEU A 314 36.18 -19.95 -14.16
C LEU A 314 36.27 -21.40 -14.65
N LEU A 315 36.15 -22.37 -13.72
CA LEU A 315 36.27 -23.81 -13.99
C LEU A 315 35.00 -24.56 -13.55
N PRO A 316 33.83 -24.28 -14.16
CA PRO A 316 32.58 -24.93 -13.79
C PRO A 316 32.59 -26.45 -14.01
N GLU A 317 33.50 -26.96 -14.87
CA GLU A 317 33.67 -28.40 -15.10
C GLU A 317 34.30 -29.14 -13.91
N LYS A 318 34.82 -28.41 -12.91
CA LYS A 318 35.48 -28.93 -11.71
C LYS A 318 34.79 -28.44 -10.43
N PRO A 319 33.54 -28.85 -10.16
CA PRO A 319 32.79 -28.39 -8.99
C PRO A 319 33.46 -28.79 -7.66
N GLU A 320 34.33 -29.80 -7.67
CA GLU A 320 35.14 -30.19 -6.51
C GLU A 320 36.00 -29.04 -5.95
N ILE A 321 36.42 -28.08 -6.79
CA ILE A 321 37.17 -26.90 -6.36
C ILE A 321 36.28 -25.99 -5.51
N ALA A 322 35.03 -25.79 -5.92
CA ALA A 322 34.06 -25.01 -5.15
C ALA A 322 33.79 -25.68 -3.79
N HIS A 323 33.72 -27.02 -3.78
CA HIS A 323 33.49 -27.80 -2.57
C HIS A 323 34.67 -27.68 -1.59
N GLU A 324 35.89 -27.81 -2.07
CA GLU A 324 37.10 -27.69 -1.24
C GLU A 324 37.24 -26.29 -0.63
N ILE A 325 37.04 -25.23 -1.43
CA ILE A 325 37.07 -23.84 -0.96
C ILE A 325 36.00 -23.63 0.12
N ALA A 326 34.78 -24.10 -0.11
CA ALA A 326 33.69 -24.00 0.86
C ALA A 326 34.03 -24.75 2.16
N GLN A 327 34.47 -26.01 2.08
CA GLN A 327 34.82 -26.82 3.26
C GLN A 327 35.93 -26.17 4.10
N ARG A 328 36.93 -25.56 3.47
CA ARG A 328 38.04 -24.91 4.17
C ARG A 328 37.64 -23.59 4.83
N LEU A 329 36.80 -22.78 4.17
CA LEU A 329 36.55 -21.39 4.58
C LEU A 329 35.23 -21.19 5.35
N LEU A 330 34.27 -22.12 5.24
CA LEU A 330 33.02 -22.06 5.99
C LEU A 330 33.30 -22.10 7.51
N GLY A 331 32.93 -21.02 8.21
CA GLY A 331 32.94 -20.94 9.67
C GLY A 331 34.19 -20.31 10.31
N GLN A 332 35.26 -20.05 9.54
CA GLN A 332 36.51 -19.48 10.10
C GLN A 332 36.53 -17.95 10.07
N LYS A 333 35.90 -17.31 9.07
CA LYS A 333 35.70 -15.86 8.90
C LYS A 333 34.45 -15.64 8.04
N LYS A 334 33.58 -14.66 8.35
CA LYS A 334 32.42 -14.32 7.48
C LYS A 334 32.94 -13.65 6.19
N LEU A 335 33.13 -14.44 5.14
CA LEU A 335 33.54 -13.97 3.81
C LEU A 335 32.32 -13.91 2.88
N PRO A 336 31.81 -12.71 2.53
CA PRO A 336 30.66 -12.57 1.64
C PRO A 336 30.81 -13.27 0.29
N SER A 337 32.03 -13.30 -0.26
CA SER A 337 32.29 -13.85 -1.60
C SER A 337 32.08 -15.37 -1.71
N LEU A 338 31.97 -16.08 -0.59
CA LEU A 338 31.60 -17.51 -0.60
C LEU A 338 30.21 -17.74 -1.21
N GLU A 339 29.32 -16.74 -1.21
CA GLU A 339 28.00 -16.84 -1.84
C GLU A 339 28.10 -17.22 -3.33
N TRP A 340 29.14 -16.76 -4.04
CA TRP A 340 29.37 -17.07 -5.46
C TRP A 340 29.56 -18.56 -5.74
N LEU A 341 29.99 -19.34 -4.74
CA LEU A 341 30.14 -20.79 -4.88
C LEU A 341 28.81 -21.49 -5.15
N LYS A 342 27.66 -20.88 -4.82
CA LYS A 342 26.31 -21.42 -5.13
C LYS A 342 26.07 -21.64 -6.63
N ILE A 343 26.81 -20.94 -7.49
CA ILE A 343 26.70 -21.08 -8.96
C ILE A 343 27.30 -22.41 -9.43
N VAL A 344 28.36 -22.89 -8.79
CA VAL A 344 29.16 -24.04 -9.28
C VAL A 344 29.06 -25.25 -8.36
N ALA A 345 28.86 -25.06 -7.06
CA ALA A 345 28.69 -26.15 -6.11
C ALA A 345 27.50 -27.04 -6.49
N THR A 346 27.64 -28.33 -6.18
CA THR A 346 26.72 -29.42 -6.54
C THR A 346 26.45 -30.36 -5.36
N ASP A 347 27.35 -30.42 -4.37
CA ASP A 347 27.15 -31.17 -3.14
C ASP A 347 26.04 -30.55 -2.26
N GLU A 348 25.06 -31.35 -1.89
CA GLU A 348 23.86 -30.90 -1.17
C GLU A 348 24.20 -30.34 0.23
N HIS A 349 25.17 -30.93 0.94
CA HIS A 349 25.54 -30.50 2.28
C HIS A 349 26.28 -29.14 2.26
N ILE A 350 27.12 -28.94 1.25
CA ILE A 350 27.79 -27.66 1.02
C ILE A 350 26.79 -26.59 0.61
N LEU A 351 25.85 -26.90 -0.28
CA LEU A 351 24.80 -25.96 -0.71
C LEU A 351 23.92 -25.53 0.47
N ALA A 352 23.46 -26.47 1.30
CA ALA A 352 22.70 -26.16 2.51
C ALA A 352 23.50 -25.27 3.50
N SER A 353 24.82 -25.41 3.52
CA SER A 353 25.69 -24.54 4.33
C SER A 353 25.85 -23.15 3.71
N LEU A 354 25.92 -23.05 2.38
CA LEU A 354 26.00 -21.80 1.62
C LEU A 354 24.69 -21.01 1.62
N GLU A 355 23.53 -21.65 1.80
CA GLU A 355 22.23 -20.97 1.89
C GLU A 355 22.17 -19.90 2.98
N LYS A 356 22.97 -20.07 4.04
CA LYS A 356 23.09 -19.09 5.14
C LYS A 356 23.70 -17.75 4.69
N TYR A 357 24.42 -17.73 3.56
CA TYR A 357 25.02 -16.53 2.95
C TYR A 357 24.04 -15.96 1.93
N HIS A 358 23.35 -14.86 2.26
CA HIS A 358 22.35 -14.22 1.37
C HIS A 358 22.51 -12.70 1.28
N GLU A 359 23.31 -12.11 2.17
CA GLU A 359 23.65 -10.68 2.17
C GLU A 359 25.19 -10.60 2.17
N PRO A 360 25.79 -9.69 1.39
CA PRO A 360 25.18 -8.54 0.72
C PRO A 360 24.90 -8.73 -0.79
N TYR A 361 25.29 -9.85 -1.42
CA TYR A 361 25.22 -9.96 -2.88
C TYR A 361 23.86 -10.42 -3.40
N ALA A 362 23.15 -11.26 -2.65
CA ALA A 362 21.87 -11.84 -3.03
C ALA A 362 21.90 -12.32 -4.50
N ILE A 363 22.87 -13.18 -4.84
CA ILE A 363 23.33 -13.33 -6.23
C ILE A 363 22.20 -13.58 -7.24
N PHE A 364 21.19 -14.39 -6.90
CA PHE A 364 20.08 -14.70 -7.81
C PHE A 364 19.03 -13.59 -7.91
N ASP A 365 19.09 -12.58 -7.05
CA ASP A 365 18.26 -11.36 -7.04
C ASP A 365 19.04 -10.08 -7.40
N ASP A 366 20.30 -10.22 -7.85
CA ASP A 366 21.07 -9.08 -8.33
C ASP A 366 20.38 -8.43 -9.54
N TYR A 367 20.18 -7.12 -9.49
CA TYR A 367 19.44 -6.37 -10.51
C TYR A 367 20.08 -6.42 -11.91
N TYR A 368 21.41 -6.56 -11.98
CA TYR A 368 22.14 -6.52 -13.24
C TYR A 368 22.31 -7.91 -13.86
N CYS A 369 22.48 -8.93 -13.03
CA CYS A 369 22.96 -10.25 -13.43
C CYS A 369 22.21 -11.41 -12.76
N GLY A 370 21.25 -11.18 -11.86
CA GLY A 370 20.54 -12.26 -11.15
C GLY A 370 19.89 -13.27 -12.08
N ALA A 371 19.24 -12.80 -13.16
CA ALA A 371 18.68 -13.65 -14.20
C ALA A 371 19.76 -14.46 -14.94
N ILE A 372 20.94 -13.87 -15.15
CA ILE A 372 22.08 -14.54 -15.77
C ILE A 372 22.56 -15.70 -14.92
N TRP A 373 22.73 -15.46 -13.62
CA TRP A 373 23.20 -16.48 -12.68
C TRP A 373 22.19 -17.60 -12.52
N SER A 374 20.90 -17.29 -12.36
CA SER A 374 19.84 -18.30 -12.30
C SER A 374 19.75 -19.15 -13.57
N ALA A 375 19.81 -18.52 -14.76
CA ALA A 375 19.79 -19.24 -16.02
C ALA A 375 21.05 -20.10 -16.23
N THR A 376 22.23 -19.61 -15.85
CA THR A 376 23.50 -20.35 -15.91
C THR A 376 23.42 -21.63 -15.09
N VAL A 377 22.99 -21.52 -13.82
CA VAL A 377 22.87 -22.68 -12.93
C VAL A 377 21.86 -23.71 -13.46
N LEU A 378 20.71 -23.26 -13.96
CA LEU A 378 19.69 -24.16 -14.53
C LEU A 378 20.16 -24.84 -15.83
N GLN A 379 20.94 -24.16 -16.66
CA GLN A 379 21.50 -24.72 -17.88
C GLN A 379 22.57 -25.79 -17.57
N GLU A 380 23.39 -25.55 -16.54
CA GLU A 380 24.51 -26.44 -16.18
C GLU A 380 24.06 -27.64 -15.33
N GLN A 381 23.16 -27.41 -14.37
CA GLN A 381 22.78 -28.37 -13.33
C GLN A 381 21.35 -28.89 -13.46
N GLY A 382 20.58 -28.39 -14.45
CA GLY A 382 19.22 -28.84 -14.71
C GLY A 382 18.23 -28.48 -13.59
N VAL A 383 17.11 -29.21 -13.54
CA VAL A 383 16.04 -28.95 -12.56
C VAL A 383 16.44 -29.28 -11.11
N ALA A 384 17.55 -29.99 -10.90
CA ALA A 384 18.12 -30.25 -9.57
C ALA A 384 18.54 -28.95 -8.85
N ALA A 385 18.74 -27.86 -9.57
CA ALA A 385 19.05 -26.55 -8.99
C ALA A 385 17.83 -25.79 -8.45
N LEU A 386 16.60 -26.20 -8.79
CA LEU A 386 15.39 -25.44 -8.46
C LEU A 386 15.22 -25.09 -6.97
N PRO A 387 15.55 -25.97 -6.00
CA PRO A 387 15.45 -25.64 -4.57
C PRO A 387 16.21 -24.38 -4.16
N ARG A 388 17.34 -24.09 -4.83
CA ARG A 388 18.21 -22.93 -4.54
C ARG A 388 17.53 -21.60 -4.82
N PHE A 389 16.49 -21.59 -5.66
CA PHE A 389 15.78 -20.38 -6.06
C PHE A 389 14.57 -20.07 -5.18
N ALA A 390 14.21 -20.95 -4.24
CA ALA A 390 13.08 -20.71 -3.34
C ALA A 390 13.14 -19.35 -2.61
N PRO A 391 14.29 -18.88 -2.06
CA PRO A 391 14.38 -17.56 -1.44
C PRO A 391 14.10 -16.39 -2.39
N HIS A 392 14.30 -16.60 -3.70
CA HIS A 392 14.28 -15.58 -4.74
C HIS A 392 13.04 -15.68 -5.64
N ALA A 393 12.10 -16.58 -5.34
CA ALA A 393 10.93 -16.82 -6.19
C ALA A 393 9.99 -15.61 -6.30
N ALA A 394 9.97 -14.73 -5.30
CA ALA A 394 9.21 -13.47 -5.34
C ALA A 394 9.90 -12.37 -6.17
N SER A 395 11.19 -12.53 -6.43
CA SER A 395 12.06 -11.50 -6.98
C SER A 395 11.96 -11.42 -8.50
N ASP A 396 12.20 -10.24 -9.08
CA ASP A 396 11.91 -10.03 -10.50
C ASP A 396 12.81 -10.84 -11.43
N TYR A 397 14.09 -10.98 -11.07
CA TYR A 397 15.12 -11.58 -11.92
C TYR A 397 15.06 -13.10 -11.91
N CYS A 398 15.05 -13.71 -10.73
CA CYS A 398 15.01 -15.15 -10.59
C CYS A 398 13.66 -15.71 -11.08
N ALA A 399 12.55 -15.07 -10.70
CA ALA A 399 11.21 -15.54 -11.07
C ALA A 399 10.94 -15.46 -12.58
N ASP A 400 11.53 -14.49 -13.29
CA ASP A 400 11.44 -14.41 -14.75
C ASP A 400 12.18 -15.58 -15.44
N VAL A 401 13.18 -16.18 -14.80
CA VAL A 401 13.79 -17.43 -15.28
C VAL A 401 12.90 -18.63 -14.94
N LEU A 402 12.40 -18.71 -13.70
CA LEU A 402 11.55 -19.82 -13.23
C LEU A 402 10.29 -20.00 -14.08
N ARG A 403 9.66 -18.93 -14.57
CA ARG A 403 8.43 -19.01 -15.41
C ARG A 403 8.64 -19.75 -16.73
N HIS A 404 9.87 -19.95 -17.16
CA HIS A 404 10.22 -20.67 -18.39
C HIS A 404 10.54 -22.15 -18.17
N ILE A 405 10.46 -22.65 -16.92
CA ILE A 405 10.80 -24.02 -16.57
C ILE A 405 9.54 -24.89 -16.53
N ASN A 406 9.47 -25.89 -17.43
CA ASN A 406 8.43 -26.92 -17.40
C ASN A 406 8.72 -27.95 -16.31
N HIS A 407 8.50 -27.58 -15.05
CA HIS A 407 8.65 -28.48 -13.90
C HIS A 407 7.67 -28.11 -12.77
N PRO A 408 6.92 -29.06 -12.18
CA PRO A 408 5.92 -28.77 -11.15
C PRO A 408 6.47 -27.96 -9.98
N PHE A 409 7.69 -28.25 -9.52
CA PHE A 409 8.31 -27.51 -8.42
C PHE A 409 8.58 -26.03 -8.76
N ALA A 410 8.93 -25.69 -10.01
CA ALA A 410 9.06 -24.29 -10.41
C ALA A 410 7.71 -23.56 -10.35
N LEU A 411 6.63 -24.23 -10.77
CA LEU A 411 5.26 -23.71 -10.66
C LEU A 411 4.84 -23.59 -9.19
N THR A 412 5.19 -24.54 -8.33
CA THR A 412 4.95 -24.47 -6.88
C THR A 412 5.54 -23.19 -6.27
N LEU A 413 6.80 -22.87 -6.61
CA LEU A 413 7.45 -21.64 -6.12
C LEU A 413 6.71 -20.38 -6.59
N LEU A 414 6.31 -20.31 -7.86
CA LEU A 414 5.57 -19.18 -8.42
C LEU A 414 4.14 -19.05 -7.84
N ILE A 415 3.45 -20.17 -7.61
CA ILE A 415 2.10 -20.20 -7.02
C ILE A 415 2.15 -19.70 -5.58
N ARG A 416 3.14 -20.13 -4.77
CA ARG A 416 3.28 -19.71 -3.37
C ARG A 416 3.50 -18.18 -3.22
N VAL A 417 4.14 -17.54 -4.20
CA VAL A 417 4.42 -16.08 -4.16
C VAL A 417 3.44 -15.23 -4.99
N ALA A 418 2.50 -15.86 -5.72
CA ALA A 418 1.61 -15.17 -6.65
C ALA A 418 0.78 -14.04 -6.00
N GLY A 419 0.47 -14.17 -4.69
CA GLY A 419 -0.29 -13.17 -3.93
C GLY A 419 0.50 -11.92 -3.51
N GLN A 420 1.84 -11.91 -3.63
CA GLN A 420 2.66 -10.82 -3.09
C GLN A 420 2.57 -9.54 -3.93
N THR A 421 2.74 -9.65 -5.25
CA THR A 421 2.69 -8.49 -6.16
C THR A 421 1.97 -8.83 -7.47
N LYS A 422 1.52 -7.80 -8.19
CA LYS A 422 0.92 -7.98 -9.53
C LYS A 422 1.90 -8.63 -10.52
N ARG A 423 3.21 -8.40 -10.39
CA ARG A 423 4.24 -9.02 -11.23
C ARG A 423 4.38 -10.51 -10.91
N CYS A 424 4.35 -10.90 -9.63
CA CYS A 424 4.35 -12.31 -9.22
C CYS A 424 3.15 -13.05 -9.80
N HIS A 425 1.96 -12.44 -9.71
CA HIS A 425 0.74 -12.99 -10.30
C HIS A 425 0.86 -13.18 -11.82
N ASP A 426 1.29 -12.15 -12.56
CA ASP A 426 1.45 -12.20 -14.03
C ASP A 426 2.44 -13.30 -14.47
N ARG A 427 3.57 -13.47 -13.76
CA ARG A 427 4.53 -14.55 -14.01
C ARG A 427 3.91 -15.92 -13.80
N MET A 428 3.20 -16.11 -12.69
CA MET A 428 2.50 -17.36 -12.40
C MET A 428 1.48 -17.67 -13.50
N THR A 429 0.63 -16.71 -13.89
CA THR A 429 -0.38 -16.93 -14.93
C THR A 429 0.24 -17.31 -16.27
N LYS A 430 1.34 -16.65 -16.66
CA LYS A 430 2.09 -16.99 -17.88
C LYS A 430 2.70 -18.38 -17.80
N ALA A 431 3.27 -18.76 -16.65
CA ALA A 431 3.84 -20.09 -16.45
C ALA A 431 2.78 -21.19 -16.50
N ILE A 432 1.62 -20.99 -15.87
CA ILE A 432 0.48 -21.93 -15.91
C ILE A 432 -0.02 -22.11 -17.35
N ALA A 433 -0.15 -21.01 -18.09
CA ALA A 433 -0.59 -21.06 -19.48
C ALA A 433 0.43 -21.79 -20.39
N ALA A 434 1.73 -21.63 -20.12
CA ALA A 434 2.78 -22.29 -20.88
C ALA A 434 2.91 -23.79 -20.53
N PHE A 435 2.71 -24.17 -19.27
CA PHE A 435 2.97 -25.51 -18.74
C PHE A 435 1.79 -26.06 -17.92
N PRO A 436 0.63 -26.32 -18.55
CA PRO A 436 -0.60 -26.66 -17.83
C PRO A 436 -0.54 -28.02 -17.12
N HIS A 437 0.18 -29.03 -17.64
CA HIS A 437 0.39 -30.31 -16.94
C HIS A 437 1.16 -30.14 -15.63
N ALA A 438 2.28 -29.41 -15.67
CA ALA A 438 3.11 -29.15 -14.49
C ALA A 438 2.38 -28.28 -13.47
N ALA A 439 1.60 -27.29 -13.93
CA ALA A 439 0.77 -26.45 -13.08
C ALA A 439 -0.36 -27.22 -12.38
N MET A 440 -1.06 -28.12 -13.11
CA MET A 440 -2.10 -28.96 -12.51
C MET A 440 -1.50 -29.87 -11.43
N ALA A 441 -0.35 -30.49 -11.71
CA ALA A 441 0.36 -31.31 -10.74
C ALA A 441 0.76 -30.52 -9.49
N ALA A 442 1.35 -29.33 -9.68
CA ALA A 442 1.75 -28.45 -8.58
C ALA A 442 0.57 -28.04 -7.69
N LEU A 443 -0.56 -27.64 -8.29
CA LEU A 443 -1.77 -27.25 -7.56
C LEU A 443 -2.38 -28.43 -6.78
N THR A 444 -2.47 -29.62 -7.39
CA THR A 444 -3.02 -30.80 -6.72
C THR A 444 -2.18 -31.27 -5.56
N GLU A 445 -0.84 -31.21 -5.69
CA GLU A 445 0.07 -31.58 -4.60
C GLU A 445 0.01 -30.57 -3.45
N LEU A 446 0.01 -29.27 -3.77
CA LEU A 446 -0.15 -28.22 -2.77
C LEU A 446 -1.45 -28.36 -1.97
N LEU A 447 -2.57 -28.64 -2.65
CA LEU A 447 -3.86 -28.86 -2.01
C LEU A 447 -3.91 -30.17 -1.20
N GLY A 448 -3.15 -31.20 -1.61
CA GLY A 448 -3.00 -32.43 -0.83
C GLY A 448 -2.27 -32.21 0.50
N GLN A 449 -1.41 -31.18 0.59
CA GLN A 449 -0.70 -30.80 1.81
C GLN A 449 -1.50 -29.82 2.67
N LYS A 450 -2.08 -28.79 2.04
CA LYS A 450 -2.76 -27.69 2.71
C LYS A 450 -3.93 -27.19 1.88
N GLU A 451 -5.11 -27.17 2.50
CA GLU A 451 -6.29 -26.61 1.90
C GLU A 451 -6.20 -25.08 1.75
N GLU A 452 -6.39 -24.58 0.53
CA GLU A 452 -6.30 -23.16 0.22
C GLU A 452 -7.25 -22.81 -0.93
N ASN A 453 -8.18 -21.89 -0.67
CA ASN A 453 -9.27 -21.59 -1.60
C ASN A 453 -8.77 -21.04 -2.94
N SER A 454 -7.71 -20.23 -2.95
CA SER A 454 -7.19 -19.63 -4.19
C SER A 454 -6.61 -20.70 -5.12
N TRP A 455 -5.84 -21.65 -4.57
CA TRP A 455 -5.30 -22.80 -5.30
C TRP A 455 -6.42 -23.72 -5.81
N ARG A 456 -7.46 -23.97 -5.00
CA ARG A 456 -8.61 -24.77 -5.42
C ARG A 456 -9.35 -24.11 -6.59
N ILE A 457 -9.59 -22.79 -6.53
CA ILE A 457 -10.22 -22.06 -7.64
C ILE A 457 -9.38 -22.17 -8.91
N MET A 458 -8.05 -22.03 -8.82
CA MET A 458 -7.15 -22.20 -9.96
C MET A 458 -7.23 -23.61 -10.55
N LEU A 459 -7.18 -24.65 -9.72
CA LEU A 459 -7.30 -26.05 -10.15
C LEU A 459 -8.64 -26.32 -10.84
N MET A 460 -9.76 -25.87 -10.23
CA MET A 460 -11.10 -26.04 -10.80
C MET A 460 -11.24 -25.31 -12.14
N THR A 461 -10.68 -24.11 -12.26
CA THR A 461 -10.64 -23.35 -13.52
C THR A 461 -9.89 -24.13 -14.60
N MET A 462 -8.75 -24.74 -14.25
CA MET A 462 -8.00 -25.59 -15.18
C MET A 462 -8.79 -26.83 -15.59
N LEU A 463 -9.44 -27.51 -14.63
CA LEU A 463 -10.27 -28.69 -14.89
C LEU A 463 -11.45 -28.41 -15.83
N ILE A 464 -12.10 -27.26 -15.69
CA ILE A 464 -13.18 -26.84 -16.60
C ILE A 464 -12.63 -26.57 -17.99
N SER A 465 -11.52 -25.82 -18.09
CA SER A 465 -10.95 -25.43 -19.38
C SER A 465 -10.31 -26.60 -20.14
N GLN A 466 -9.72 -27.56 -19.43
CA GLN A 466 -8.89 -28.63 -19.97
C GLN A 466 -9.07 -29.95 -19.18
N PRO A 467 -10.28 -30.55 -19.18
CA PRO A 467 -10.61 -31.71 -18.33
C PRO A 467 -9.75 -32.95 -18.64
N ALA A 468 -9.32 -33.11 -19.89
CA ALA A 468 -8.49 -34.24 -20.32
C ALA A 468 -7.09 -34.26 -19.70
N LEU A 469 -6.60 -33.13 -19.14
CA LEU A 469 -5.29 -33.07 -18.49
C LEU A 469 -5.24 -33.88 -17.19
N ALA A 470 -6.37 -33.97 -16.46
CA ALA A 470 -6.41 -34.64 -15.17
C ALA A 470 -5.96 -36.10 -15.28
N GLU A 471 -6.48 -36.84 -16.27
CA GLU A 471 -6.13 -38.25 -16.51
C GLU A 471 -4.66 -38.45 -16.89
N GLN A 472 -4.04 -37.46 -17.54
CA GLN A 472 -2.64 -37.52 -17.95
C GLN A 472 -1.66 -37.28 -16.80
N VAL A 473 -2.09 -36.54 -15.76
CA VAL A 473 -1.27 -36.19 -14.60
C VAL A 473 -1.43 -37.20 -13.45
N ILE A 474 -2.61 -37.82 -13.30
CA ILE A 474 -2.92 -38.83 -12.24
C ILE A 474 -1.81 -39.86 -12.00
N PRO A 475 -1.17 -40.47 -13.03
CA PRO A 475 -0.14 -41.50 -12.82
C PRO A 475 1.11 -40.99 -12.07
N TRP A 476 1.30 -39.67 -12.00
CA TRP A 476 2.50 -39.02 -11.49
C TRP A 476 2.30 -38.34 -10.13
N LEU A 477 1.06 -38.34 -9.62
CA LEU A 477 0.66 -37.67 -8.37
C LEU A 477 0.77 -38.58 -7.15
N SER A 478 0.99 -37.97 -5.98
CA SER A 478 0.88 -38.62 -4.69
C SER A 478 -0.56 -39.07 -4.38
N THR A 479 -0.74 -40.07 -3.52
CA THR A 479 -2.07 -40.57 -3.15
C THR A 479 -3.01 -39.45 -2.61
N PRO A 480 -2.56 -38.54 -1.73
CA PRO A 480 -3.37 -37.39 -1.32
C PRO A 480 -3.77 -36.47 -2.48
N ALA A 481 -2.85 -36.18 -3.40
CA ALA A 481 -3.11 -35.32 -4.55
C ALA A 481 -4.12 -35.94 -5.53
N VAL A 482 -4.07 -37.26 -5.74
CA VAL A 482 -5.09 -37.98 -6.53
C VAL A 482 -6.48 -37.87 -5.90
N ALA A 483 -6.58 -37.96 -4.56
CA ALA A 483 -7.86 -37.81 -3.87
C ALA A 483 -8.45 -36.41 -4.04
N VAL A 484 -7.62 -35.36 -3.94
CA VAL A 484 -8.02 -33.97 -4.20
C VAL A 484 -8.53 -33.79 -5.62
N LEU A 485 -7.78 -34.27 -6.62
CA LEU A 485 -8.13 -34.13 -8.03
C LEU A 485 -9.45 -34.82 -8.36
N LYS A 486 -9.65 -36.05 -7.87
CA LYS A 486 -10.91 -36.79 -8.04
C LYS A 486 -12.09 -36.13 -7.32
N SER A 487 -11.87 -35.60 -6.12
CA SER A 487 -12.90 -34.85 -5.39
C SER A 487 -13.34 -33.61 -6.18
N CYS A 488 -12.40 -32.87 -6.78
CA CYS A 488 -12.67 -31.73 -7.65
C CYS A 488 -13.49 -32.14 -8.90
N GLN A 489 -13.11 -33.24 -9.57
CA GLN A 489 -13.87 -33.79 -10.71
C GLN A 489 -15.29 -34.22 -10.31
N GLN A 490 -15.47 -34.84 -9.13
CA GLN A 490 -16.78 -35.23 -8.63
C GLN A 490 -17.66 -34.01 -8.32
N GLN A 491 -17.08 -32.96 -7.76
CA GLN A 491 -17.80 -31.72 -7.46
C GLN A 491 -18.34 -31.04 -8.73
N LEU A 492 -17.63 -31.16 -9.87
CA LEU A 492 -18.09 -30.67 -11.18
C LEU A 492 -19.27 -31.46 -11.76
N THR A 493 -19.56 -32.66 -11.26
CA THR A 493 -20.55 -33.60 -11.82
C THR A 493 -21.75 -33.84 -10.91
N GLN A 494 -21.80 -33.25 -9.72
CA GLN A 494 -22.93 -33.41 -8.79
C GLN A 494 -24.18 -32.61 -9.24
N PRO A 495 -25.37 -33.24 -9.32
CA PRO A 495 -26.62 -32.54 -9.59
C PRO A 495 -27.04 -31.69 -8.38
N SER A 496 -27.28 -30.40 -8.60
CA SER A 496 -27.75 -29.45 -7.58
C SER A 496 -29.28 -29.31 -7.60
N ASN A 497 -29.91 -29.22 -6.42
CA ASN A 497 -31.34 -28.96 -6.30
C ASN A 497 -31.62 -27.46 -6.51
N HIS A 498 -32.05 -27.08 -7.72
CA HIS A 498 -32.29 -25.70 -8.11
C HIS A 498 -33.76 -25.30 -7.94
N ALA A 499 -33.99 -24.04 -7.55
CA ALA A 499 -35.30 -23.44 -7.56
C ALA A 499 -35.82 -23.30 -9.00
N SER A 500 -37.11 -23.57 -9.19
CA SER A 500 -37.82 -23.33 -10.46
C SER A 500 -38.09 -21.84 -10.65
N ALA A 501 -38.32 -21.42 -11.90
CA ALA A 501 -38.46 -20.01 -12.27
C ALA A 501 -39.63 -19.28 -11.58
N ASP A 502 -40.69 -20.01 -11.20
CA ASP A 502 -41.86 -19.50 -10.48
C ASP A 502 -41.58 -19.12 -9.02
N LEU A 503 -40.50 -19.64 -8.43
CA LEU A 503 -40.08 -19.36 -7.05
C LEU A 503 -39.07 -18.21 -6.95
N LEU A 504 -38.66 -17.64 -8.08
CA LEU A 504 -37.61 -16.63 -8.17
C LEU A 504 -38.19 -15.22 -8.48
N PRO A 505 -37.55 -14.14 -8.00
CA PRO A 505 -37.94 -12.79 -8.39
C PRO A 505 -37.87 -12.58 -9.90
N ALA A 506 -38.85 -11.86 -10.45
CA ALA A 506 -38.92 -11.57 -11.88
C ALA A 506 -37.62 -10.94 -12.42
N VAL A 507 -36.93 -10.12 -11.62
CA VAL A 507 -35.68 -9.46 -12.01
C VAL A 507 -34.52 -10.44 -12.32
N VAL A 508 -34.49 -11.63 -11.72
CA VAL A 508 -33.45 -12.65 -12.01
C VAL A 508 -33.91 -13.71 -13.03
N VAL A 509 -35.20 -13.78 -13.33
CA VAL A 509 -35.77 -14.71 -14.34
C VAL A 509 -35.92 -14.03 -15.69
N SER A 510 -36.40 -12.79 -15.70
CA SER A 510 -36.72 -11.98 -16.87
C SER A 510 -36.34 -10.52 -16.60
N PRO A 511 -35.04 -10.21 -16.53
CA PRO A 511 -34.58 -8.87 -16.20
C PRO A 511 -35.08 -7.80 -17.18
N PRO A 512 -35.32 -6.56 -16.73
CA PRO A 512 -35.80 -5.46 -17.57
C PRO A 512 -34.95 -5.22 -18.83
N TRP A 513 -33.63 -5.34 -18.74
CA TRP A 513 -32.71 -5.10 -19.87
C TRP A 513 -32.75 -6.17 -20.96
N LEU A 514 -33.36 -7.34 -20.71
CA LEU A 514 -33.58 -8.38 -21.72
C LEU A 514 -34.98 -8.35 -22.32
N SER A 515 -35.91 -7.56 -21.75
CA SER A 515 -37.27 -7.42 -22.28
C SER A 515 -37.26 -6.67 -23.62
N LYS A 516 -38.00 -7.17 -24.62
CA LYS A 516 -38.15 -6.49 -25.92
C LYS A 516 -38.61 -5.05 -25.68
N LYS A 517 -37.80 -4.08 -26.13
CA LYS A 517 -37.99 -2.62 -25.97
C LYS A 517 -39.49 -2.26 -26.04
N LYS A 518 -40.13 -2.05 -24.90
CA LYS A 518 -41.31 -1.17 -24.85
C LYS A 518 -40.81 0.17 -25.38
N LYS A 519 -41.55 0.80 -26.31
CA LYS A 519 -41.24 2.19 -26.72
C LYS A 519 -41.06 2.99 -25.43
N SER A 520 -39.92 3.65 -25.27
CA SER A 520 -39.68 4.48 -24.09
C SER A 520 -40.84 5.46 -23.97
N PRO A 521 -41.50 5.56 -22.80
CA PRO A 521 -42.66 6.42 -22.63
C PRO A 521 -42.30 7.91 -22.71
N ILE A 522 -41.00 8.26 -22.71
CA ILE A 522 -40.49 9.63 -22.75
C ILE A 522 -40.22 10.03 -24.22
N PRO A 523 -40.87 11.07 -24.76
CA PRO A 523 -40.58 11.57 -26.10
C PRO A 523 -39.18 12.19 -26.16
N VAL A 524 -38.50 12.02 -27.29
CA VAL A 524 -37.22 12.70 -27.56
C VAL A 524 -37.54 14.12 -28.04
N LEU A 525 -37.11 15.12 -27.28
CA LEU A 525 -37.34 16.54 -27.56
C LEU A 525 -36.01 17.23 -27.87
N ASP A 526 -36.02 18.14 -28.85
CA ASP A 526 -34.89 19.02 -29.15
C ASP A 526 -35.15 20.38 -28.51
N LEU A 527 -34.62 20.58 -27.30
CA LEU A 527 -34.86 21.77 -26.48
C LEU A 527 -33.62 22.68 -26.47
N ALA A 528 -33.82 23.98 -26.65
CA ALA A 528 -32.80 24.97 -26.33
C ALA A 528 -32.78 25.22 -24.82
N PRO A 529 -31.62 25.37 -24.15
CA PRO A 529 -31.56 25.75 -22.74
C PRO A 529 -32.31 27.07 -22.49
N LEU A 530 -33.09 27.14 -21.40
CA LEU A 530 -33.73 28.40 -21.01
C LEU A 530 -32.66 29.41 -20.60
N GLY A 531 -32.82 30.67 -21.03
CA GLY A 531 -31.92 31.76 -20.65
C GLY A 531 -32.16 32.19 -19.20
N ILE A 532 -31.35 31.67 -18.28
CA ILE A 532 -31.26 32.16 -16.90
C ILE A 532 -29.94 32.91 -16.76
N GLU A 533 -29.97 34.08 -16.11
CA GLU A 533 -28.76 34.88 -15.93
C GLU A 533 -27.73 34.14 -15.05
N PRO A 534 -26.44 34.11 -15.47
CA PRO A 534 -25.39 33.54 -14.66
C PRO A 534 -25.01 34.47 -13.50
N ILE A 535 -24.80 33.90 -12.31
CA ILE A 535 -24.51 34.65 -11.08
C ILE A 535 -23.09 34.32 -10.62
N CYS A 536 -22.33 35.36 -10.22
CA CYS A 536 -21.00 35.24 -9.64
C CYS A 536 -21.01 35.62 -8.16
N TYR A 537 -20.57 34.69 -7.31
CA TYR A 537 -20.45 34.86 -5.86
C TYR A 537 -19.02 35.16 -5.41
N LEU A 538 -18.10 35.48 -6.34
CA LEU A 538 -16.78 35.98 -5.98
C LEU A 538 -16.90 37.43 -5.50
N THR A 539 -16.82 37.63 -4.20
CA THR A 539 -16.64 38.97 -3.61
C THR A 539 -15.16 39.36 -3.65
N GLU A 540 -14.88 40.65 -3.54
CA GLU A 540 -13.50 41.15 -3.47
C GLU A 540 -12.71 40.52 -2.30
N GLU A 541 -13.38 40.30 -1.16
CA GLU A 541 -12.79 39.63 0.01
C GLU A 541 -12.44 38.16 -0.29
N ILE A 542 -13.37 37.39 -0.86
CA ILE A 542 -13.15 35.98 -1.23
C ILE A 542 -12.03 35.88 -2.28
N SER A 543 -12.05 36.75 -3.30
CA SER A 543 -10.99 36.83 -4.30
C SER A 543 -9.64 37.12 -3.67
N ASN A 544 -9.55 38.11 -2.76
CA ASN A 544 -8.29 38.44 -2.09
C ASN A 544 -7.77 37.29 -1.20
N GLN A 545 -8.65 36.59 -0.48
CA GLN A 545 -8.28 35.41 0.31
C GLN A 545 -7.77 34.25 -0.58
N LEU A 546 -8.40 34.02 -1.73
CA LEU A 546 -7.97 32.99 -2.68
C LEU A 546 -6.65 33.38 -3.36
N LEU A 547 -6.51 34.65 -3.76
CA LEU A 547 -5.28 35.21 -4.35
C LEU A 547 -4.11 35.19 -3.35
N ALA A 548 -4.37 35.25 -2.03
CA ALA A 548 -3.33 35.14 -1.02
C ALA A 548 -2.58 33.79 -1.09
N LYS A 549 -3.24 32.72 -1.54
CA LYS A 549 -2.61 31.41 -1.80
C LYS A 549 -1.57 31.45 -2.93
N TYR A 550 -1.69 32.46 -3.80
CA TYR A 550 -0.85 32.67 -4.97
C TYR A 550 0.17 33.81 -4.79
N ILE A 551 0.44 34.30 -3.58
CA ILE A 551 1.39 35.42 -3.35
C ILE A 551 2.80 35.12 -3.88
N TRP A 552 3.26 33.87 -3.79
CA TRP A 552 4.54 33.47 -4.39
C TRP A 552 4.45 33.35 -5.91
N TYR A 553 3.28 32.99 -6.44
CA TYR A 553 3.00 32.76 -7.85
C TYR A 553 2.80 34.08 -8.62
N SER A 554 2.22 35.10 -7.99
CA SER A 554 2.01 36.43 -8.57
C SER A 554 3.32 37.11 -8.93
N LYS A 555 4.38 36.92 -8.12
CA LYS A 555 5.75 37.38 -8.42
C LYS A 555 6.35 36.75 -9.69
N HIS A 556 5.88 35.55 -10.08
CA HIS A 556 6.33 34.85 -11.28
C HIS A 556 5.48 35.17 -12.52
N ILE A 557 4.32 35.82 -12.35
CA ILE A 557 3.41 36.23 -13.42
C ILE A 557 3.58 37.71 -13.77
N THR A 558 4.15 38.54 -12.90
CA THR A 558 4.42 39.95 -13.21
C THR A 558 5.22 40.08 -14.52
N VAL A 559 4.65 40.84 -15.46
CA VAL A 559 5.26 41.21 -16.74
C VAL A 559 5.76 42.64 -16.57
N SER A 560 7.03 42.92 -16.88
CA SER A 560 7.47 44.33 -16.94
C SER A 560 6.78 44.99 -18.13
N HIS A 561 6.42 46.28 -18.04
CA HIS A 561 5.77 47.01 -19.13
C HIS A 561 6.62 47.08 -20.43
N GLU A 562 7.86 46.59 -20.41
CA GLU A 562 8.83 46.55 -21.52
C GLU A 562 9.05 45.14 -22.10
N GLU A 563 8.30 44.12 -21.69
CA GLU A 563 8.52 42.73 -22.14
C GLU A 563 8.04 42.49 -23.59
N SER A 564 8.94 42.01 -24.46
CA SER A 564 8.61 41.70 -25.87
C SER A 564 7.53 40.61 -26.02
N THR A 565 6.69 40.70 -27.05
CA THR A 565 5.65 39.71 -27.38
C THR A 565 6.19 38.28 -27.47
N THR A 566 7.43 38.13 -27.93
CA THR A 566 8.10 36.83 -28.03
C THR A 566 8.38 36.21 -26.66
N ASN A 567 8.69 37.01 -25.64
CA ASN A 567 8.88 36.50 -24.27
C ASN A 567 7.53 36.15 -23.62
N LEU A 568 6.49 36.97 -23.87
CA LEU A 568 5.12 36.66 -23.44
C LEU A 568 4.67 35.29 -23.98
N LEU A 569 4.86 35.05 -25.28
CA LEU A 569 4.56 33.76 -25.93
C LEU A 569 5.40 32.61 -25.37
N ALA A 570 6.69 32.84 -25.09
CA ALA A 570 7.55 31.83 -24.47
C ALA A 570 7.06 31.42 -23.07
N ARG A 571 6.60 32.39 -22.26
CA ARG A 571 6.00 32.15 -20.94
C ARG A 571 4.64 31.45 -21.04
N MET A 572 3.85 31.72 -22.09
CA MET A 572 2.63 30.97 -22.38
C MET A 572 2.89 29.52 -22.87
N GLY A 573 4.12 29.21 -23.28
CA GLY A 573 4.56 27.85 -23.65
C GLY A 573 5.23 27.70 -25.01
N PHE A 574 5.29 28.75 -25.85
CA PHE A 574 5.96 28.73 -27.17
C PHE A 574 7.48 28.91 -27.07
N GLN A 575 8.15 27.90 -26.53
CA GLN A 575 9.61 27.84 -26.49
C GLN A 575 10.07 26.41 -26.74
N ARG A 576 11.13 26.18 -27.50
CA ARG A 576 11.65 24.82 -27.77
C ARG A 576 13.15 24.75 -27.52
N ARG A 577 13.63 23.63 -27.00
CA ARG A 577 15.08 23.39 -26.83
C ARG A 577 15.60 22.48 -27.94
N ILE A 578 16.53 22.97 -28.76
CA ILE A 578 17.21 22.20 -29.81
C ILE A 578 18.72 22.35 -29.61
N ALA A 579 19.45 21.23 -29.60
CA ALA A 579 20.92 21.19 -29.46
C ALA A 579 21.49 21.99 -28.26
N GLY A 580 20.72 22.14 -27.17
CA GLY A 580 21.15 22.85 -25.97
C GLY A 580 20.74 24.33 -25.89
N THR A 581 20.21 24.91 -26.96
CA THR A 581 19.78 26.32 -27.05
C THR A 581 18.25 26.46 -27.00
N TYR A 582 17.75 27.54 -26.38
CA TYR A 582 16.33 27.88 -26.40
C TYR A 582 16.00 28.68 -27.65
N ILE A 583 15.05 28.17 -28.43
CA ILE A 583 14.49 28.82 -29.60
C ILE A 583 13.15 29.43 -29.18
N LYS A 584 13.03 30.73 -29.41
CA LYS A 584 11.83 31.51 -29.15
C LYS A 584 10.76 31.28 -30.23
N ALA A 585 9.54 31.73 -29.98
CA ALA A 585 8.42 31.61 -30.91
C ALA A 585 8.78 32.14 -32.32
N PRO A 586 8.42 31.40 -33.41
CA PRO A 586 8.57 31.89 -34.79
C PRO A 586 7.85 33.22 -35.03
N GLU A 587 8.32 34.01 -35.99
CA GLU A 587 7.74 35.32 -36.33
C GLU A 587 6.26 35.22 -36.72
N ALA A 588 5.87 34.17 -37.45
CA ALA A 588 4.47 33.87 -37.77
C ALA A 588 3.57 33.68 -36.53
N VAL A 589 4.11 33.16 -35.42
CA VAL A 589 3.37 33.01 -34.15
C VAL A 589 3.21 34.37 -33.46
N VAL A 590 4.22 35.24 -33.57
CA VAL A 590 4.16 36.62 -33.07
C VAL A 590 3.09 37.40 -33.83
N GLU A 591 3.07 37.30 -35.16
CA GLU A 591 2.05 37.94 -36.01
C GLU A 591 0.64 37.42 -35.70
N ALA A 592 0.47 36.10 -35.56
CA ALA A 592 -0.81 35.49 -35.20
C ALA A 592 -1.35 36.01 -33.85
N TRP A 593 -0.48 36.20 -32.85
CA TRP A 593 -0.87 36.78 -31.56
C TRP A 593 -1.24 38.26 -31.64
N LEU A 594 -0.53 39.04 -32.46
CA LEU A 594 -0.84 40.46 -32.67
C LEU A 594 -2.18 40.64 -33.40
N ASN A 595 -2.48 39.76 -34.35
CA ASN A 595 -3.71 39.78 -35.15
C ASN A 595 -4.90 39.06 -34.47
N GLU A 596 -4.75 38.55 -33.25
CA GLU A 596 -5.78 37.75 -32.55
C GLU A 596 -6.22 36.49 -33.34
N ASP A 597 -5.35 35.94 -34.18
CA ASP A 597 -5.60 34.70 -34.91
C ASP A 597 -5.30 33.47 -34.03
N TYR A 598 -6.25 33.17 -33.15
CA TYR A 598 -6.15 32.02 -32.24
C TYR A 598 -6.16 30.67 -32.98
N SER A 599 -6.72 30.61 -34.19
CA SER A 599 -6.76 29.35 -34.95
C SER A 599 -5.36 28.90 -35.37
N THR A 600 -4.56 29.84 -35.88
CA THR A 600 -3.15 29.64 -36.24
C THR A 600 -2.29 29.39 -35.00
N LEU A 601 -2.54 30.10 -33.90
CA LEU A 601 -1.83 29.85 -32.63
C LEU A 601 -2.05 28.42 -32.12
N LEU A 602 -3.28 27.91 -32.18
CA LEU A 602 -3.61 26.54 -31.75
C LEU A 602 -2.98 25.46 -32.65
N SER A 603 -2.84 25.71 -33.96
CA SER A 603 -2.15 24.78 -34.86
C SER A 603 -0.64 24.77 -34.64
N GLU A 604 -0.02 25.95 -34.52
CA GLU A 604 1.41 26.09 -34.31
C GLU A 604 1.85 25.51 -32.97
N PHE A 605 1.08 25.69 -31.91
CA PHE A 605 1.40 25.16 -30.58
C PHE A 605 1.49 23.63 -30.54
N LYS A 606 0.78 22.90 -31.43
CA LYS A 606 0.91 21.44 -31.54
C LYS A 606 2.29 21.00 -32.03
N VAL A 607 2.97 21.86 -32.79
CA VAL A 607 4.26 21.58 -33.43
C VAL A 607 5.41 22.26 -32.66
N PHE A 608 5.14 23.41 -32.06
CA PHE A 608 6.11 24.26 -31.37
C PHE A 608 5.68 24.55 -29.91
N HIS A 609 6.12 23.70 -28.99
CA HIS A 609 5.85 23.82 -27.55
C HIS A 609 7.09 23.46 -26.71
N SER A 610 7.02 23.77 -25.40
CA SER A 610 8.06 23.44 -24.42
C SER A 610 8.39 21.94 -24.34
N PRO A 611 9.67 21.53 -24.16
CA PRO A 611 10.07 20.14 -23.91
C PRO A 611 9.46 19.54 -22.63
N THR A 612 9.01 20.38 -21.70
CA THR A 612 8.50 19.98 -20.38
C THR A 612 6.99 20.07 -20.25
N GLY A 613 6.25 20.52 -21.27
CA GLY A 613 4.79 20.64 -21.22
C GLY A 613 4.14 20.82 -22.58
N HIS A 614 3.06 20.06 -22.82
CA HIS A 614 2.18 20.17 -24.00
C HIS A 614 0.94 21.06 -23.72
N TYR A 615 1.06 22.03 -22.81
CA TYR A 615 -0.07 22.83 -22.30
C TYR A 615 0.27 24.32 -22.20
N TRP A 616 -0.75 25.16 -22.38
CA TRP A 616 -0.69 26.61 -22.24
C TRP A 616 -0.67 27.04 -20.77
N GLN A 617 0.16 28.03 -20.45
CA GLN A 617 0.15 28.69 -19.14
C GLN A 617 -0.68 29.98 -19.24
N LEU A 618 -1.99 29.88 -18.96
CA LEU A 618 -2.94 30.97 -19.22
C LEU A 618 -3.00 31.99 -18.08
N GLY A 619 -2.35 31.74 -16.95
CA GLY A 619 -2.33 32.67 -15.82
C GLY A 619 -1.72 34.03 -16.17
N ILE A 620 -0.87 34.09 -17.20
CA ILE A 620 -0.27 35.35 -17.68
C ILE A 620 -1.27 36.25 -18.41
N LEU A 621 -2.40 35.73 -18.89
CA LEU A 621 -3.42 36.53 -19.55
C LEU A 621 -4.01 37.60 -18.61
N THR A 622 -3.93 37.41 -17.29
CA THR A 622 -4.40 38.39 -16.31
C THR A 622 -3.59 39.69 -16.30
N THR A 623 -2.41 39.69 -16.92
CA THR A 623 -1.55 40.89 -17.08
C THR A 623 -1.93 41.75 -18.29
N LEU A 624 -2.81 41.25 -19.16
CA LEU A 624 -3.23 41.92 -20.39
C LEU A 624 -4.50 42.75 -20.17
N PRO A 625 -4.83 43.70 -21.06
CA PRO A 625 -6.13 44.36 -21.06
C PRO A 625 -7.27 43.33 -21.10
N LEU A 626 -8.26 43.52 -20.21
CA LEU A 626 -9.30 42.53 -19.92
C LEU A 626 -10.01 41.99 -21.17
N GLU A 627 -10.31 42.85 -22.15
CA GLU A 627 -11.00 42.43 -23.38
C GLU A 627 -10.16 41.45 -24.22
N LYS A 628 -8.88 41.76 -24.41
CA LYS A 628 -7.95 40.88 -25.14
C LYS A 628 -7.69 39.58 -24.36
N ALA A 629 -7.57 39.69 -23.04
CA ALA A 629 -7.38 38.55 -22.14
C ALA A 629 -8.55 37.56 -22.21
N VAL A 630 -9.80 38.06 -22.15
CA VAL A 630 -11.01 37.23 -22.19
C VAL A 630 -11.17 36.54 -23.56
N LYS A 631 -10.92 37.25 -24.67
CA LYS A 631 -10.95 36.63 -26.01
C LYS A 631 -9.93 35.50 -26.12
N ALA A 632 -8.69 35.75 -25.67
CA ALA A 632 -7.63 34.74 -25.67
C ALA A 632 -7.97 33.55 -24.76
N TRP A 633 -8.49 33.81 -23.56
CA TRP A 633 -8.93 32.77 -22.62
C TRP A 633 -9.98 31.85 -23.25
N ASN A 634 -11.02 32.42 -23.85
CA ASN A 634 -12.11 31.64 -24.46
C ASN A 634 -11.62 30.79 -25.64
N ALA A 635 -10.69 31.30 -26.45
CA ALA A 635 -10.17 30.59 -27.61
C ALA A 635 -9.12 29.52 -27.25
N LEU A 636 -8.18 29.83 -26.34
CA LEU A 636 -7.04 28.97 -26.02
C LEU A 636 -7.40 27.80 -25.10
N THR A 637 -8.44 27.95 -24.27
CA THR A 637 -8.97 26.87 -23.40
C THR A 637 -9.51 25.66 -24.17
N LEU A 638 -9.72 25.78 -25.49
CA LEU A 638 -10.03 24.65 -26.39
C LEU A 638 -8.85 23.66 -26.54
N SER A 639 -7.67 23.98 -26.01
CA SER A 639 -6.47 23.15 -26.01
C SER A 639 -5.93 22.90 -24.59
N PRO A 640 -4.96 21.98 -24.41
CA PRO A 640 -4.38 21.72 -23.10
C PRO A 640 -3.85 22.97 -22.39
N HIS A 641 -4.26 23.24 -21.14
CA HIS A 641 -3.89 24.46 -20.42
C HIS A 641 -3.83 24.26 -18.90
N THR A 642 -3.31 25.26 -18.20
CA THR A 642 -3.28 25.41 -16.73
C THR A 642 -3.71 26.83 -16.33
N ASP A 643 -3.84 27.06 -15.02
CA ASP A 643 -4.16 28.33 -14.35
C ASP A 643 -5.62 28.76 -14.43
N THR A 644 -6.55 27.80 -14.46
CA THR A 644 -7.98 28.08 -14.57
C THR A 644 -8.52 28.85 -13.36
N GLU A 645 -8.18 28.40 -12.15
CA GLU A 645 -8.61 29.06 -10.90
C GLU A 645 -8.12 30.51 -10.86
N TYR A 646 -6.82 30.73 -11.11
CA TYR A 646 -6.22 32.06 -11.11
C TYR A 646 -6.82 32.99 -12.17
N SER A 647 -7.06 32.47 -13.39
CA SER A 647 -7.66 33.24 -14.49
C SER A 647 -9.11 33.65 -14.17
N MET A 648 -9.90 32.74 -13.61
CA MET A 648 -11.30 33.01 -13.28
C MET A 648 -11.48 34.01 -12.12
N LEU A 649 -10.53 34.06 -11.17
CA LEU A 649 -10.53 35.10 -10.13
C LEU A 649 -10.42 36.52 -10.70
N HIS A 650 -9.81 36.68 -11.89
CA HIS A 650 -9.65 37.98 -12.56
C HIS A 650 -10.75 38.25 -13.61
N PHE A 651 -11.19 37.23 -14.34
CA PHE A 651 -12.15 37.42 -15.43
C PHE A 651 -13.62 37.39 -14.98
N GLY A 652 -13.93 36.74 -13.85
CA GLY A 652 -15.31 36.59 -13.37
C GLY A 652 -16.24 36.01 -14.45
N LEU A 653 -17.46 36.53 -14.55
CA LEU A 653 -18.46 36.06 -15.53
C LEU A 653 -18.02 36.20 -16.99
N LYS A 654 -17.14 37.16 -17.31
CA LYS A 654 -16.65 37.35 -18.69
C LYS A 654 -15.82 36.14 -19.17
N GLY A 655 -15.22 35.38 -18.24
CA GLY A 655 -14.45 34.17 -18.52
C GLY A 655 -15.28 32.88 -18.58
N LEU A 656 -16.61 32.94 -18.40
CA LEU A 656 -17.47 31.76 -18.30
C LEU A 656 -17.37 30.80 -19.51
N PRO A 657 -17.32 31.26 -20.79
CA PRO A 657 -17.16 30.34 -21.92
C PRO A 657 -15.86 29.52 -21.85
N GLY A 658 -14.74 30.14 -21.48
CA GLY A 658 -13.47 29.43 -21.29
C GLY A 658 -13.48 28.53 -20.04
N LEU A 659 -14.24 28.87 -18.99
CA LEU A 659 -14.46 27.96 -17.86
C LEU A 659 -15.22 26.70 -18.26
N VAL A 660 -16.26 26.81 -19.11
CA VAL A 660 -16.99 25.65 -19.65
C VAL A 660 -16.03 24.74 -20.43
N ASN A 661 -15.18 25.32 -21.29
CA ASN A 661 -14.15 24.59 -22.05
C ASN A 661 -13.16 23.88 -21.11
N SER A 662 -12.68 24.60 -20.09
CA SER A 662 -11.75 24.07 -19.09
C SER A 662 -12.37 22.93 -18.29
N LEU A 663 -13.60 23.09 -17.80
CA LEU A 663 -14.30 22.06 -17.03
C LEU A 663 -14.53 20.77 -17.83
N ALA A 664 -14.85 20.89 -19.12
CA ALA A 664 -15.01 19.72 -19.99
C ALA A 664 -13.70 18.92 -20.17
N ARG A 665 -12.54 19.60 -20.13
CA ARG A 665 -11.22 19.03 -20.44
C ARG A 665 -10.37 18.70 -19.21
N TYR A 666 -10.28 19.61 -18.24
CA TYR A 666 -9.52 19.54 -16.99
C TYR A 666 -10.43 19.74 -15.76
N PRO A 667 -11.41 18.85 -15.54
CA PRO A 667 -12.38 19.03 -14.47
C PRO A 667 -11.75 19.05 -13.07
N GLN A 668 -10.58 18.42 -12.89
CA GLN A 668 -9.87 18.42 -11.60
C GLN A 668 -9.40 19.81 -11.18
N GLU A 669 -9.00 20.64 -12.15
CA GLU A 669 -8.53 22.00 -11.90
C GLU A 669 -9.68 23.01 -11.94
N ALA A 670 -10.64 22.83 -12.85
CA ALA A 670 -11.71 23.79 -13.07
C ALA A 670 -12.88 23.65 -12.09
N LEU A 671 -13.22 22.44 -11.64
CA LEU A 671 -14.42 22.23 -10.81
C LEU A 671 -14.39 23.02 -9.49
N PRO A 672 -13.27 23.14 -8.75
CA PRO A 672 -13.23 23.92 -7.52
C PRO A 672 -13.71 25.37 -7.69
N ILE A 673 -13.32 26.05 -8.77
CA ILE A 673 -13.70 27.45 -9.00
C ILE A 673 -15.17 27.60 -9.42
N THR A 674 -15.80 26.55 -9.95
CA THR A 674 -17.25 26.57 -10.29
C THR A 674 -18.14 26.78 -9.08
N ASN A 675 -17.66 26.48 -7.86
CA ASN A 675 -18.42 26.70 -6.62
C ASN A 675 -18.78 28.17 -6.35
N TYR A 676 -18.27 29.11 -7.15
CA TYR A 676 -18.60 30.54 -7.09
C TYR A 676 -19.39 31.05 -8.31
N PHE A 677 -19.72 30.18 -9.27
CA PHE A 677 -20.46 30.53 -10.48
C PHE A 677 -21.70 29.66 -10.63
N ALA A 678 -22.87 30.29 -10.58
CA ALA A 678 -24.14 29.64 -10.93
C ALA A 678 -24.43 29.93 -12.40
N ALA A 679 -24.29 28.93 -13.26
CA ALA A 679 -24.50 29.06 -14.70
C ALA A 679 -24.98 27.73 -15.29
N SER A 680 -26.02 27.78 -16.13
CA SER A 680 -26.63 26.59 -16.74
C SER A 680 -25.67 25.82 -17.66
N GLU A 681 -24.73 26.54 -18.27
CA GLU A 681 -23.75 26.04 -19.23
C GLU A 681 -22.70 25.14 -18.58
N LEU A 682 -22.49 25.26 -17.26
CA LEU A 682 -21.61 24.39 -16.50
C LEU A 682 -22.26 23.03 -16.20
N ALA A 683 -23.60 22.98 -16.13
CA ALA A 683 -24.34 21.83 -15.63
C ALA A 683 -24.03 20.52 -16.37
N PRO A 684 -23.96 20.46 -17.72
CA PRO A 684 -23.63 19.21 -18.42
C PRO A 684 -22.25 18.63 -18.06
N ALA A 685 -21.24 19.50 -17.89
CA ALA A 685 -19.89 19.07 -17.52
C ALA A 685 -19.81 18.68 -16.04
N VAL A 686 -20.53 19.38 -15.15
CA VAL A 686 -20.67 19.01 -13.73
C VAL A 686 -21.41 17.67 -13.59
N ALA A 687 -22.50 17.44 -14.32
CA ALA A 687 -23.23 16.16 -14.31
C ALA A 687 -22.36 15.00 -14.83
N ARG A 688 -21.51 15.24 -15.82
CA ARG A 688 -20.51 14.26 -16.25
C ARG A 688 -19.48 13.99 -15.15
N ALA A 689 -18.99 15.02 -14.45
CA ALA A 689 -18.05 14.86 -13.34
C ALA A 689 -18.68 14.07 -12.18
N PHE A 690 -19.93 14.37 -11.86
CA PHE A 690 -20.75 13.66 -10.90
C PHE A 690 -20.93 12.18 -11.27
N ASN A 691 -21.40 11.88 -12.48
CA ASN A 691 -21.71 10.50 -12.86
C ASN A 691 -20.45 9.66 -13.13
N LYS A 692 -19.41 10.23 -13.75
CA LYS A 692 -18.27 9.47 -14.32
C LYS A 692 -16.95 9.62 -13.56
N LEU A 693 -16.73 10.70 -12.81
CA LEU A 693 -15.42 11.03 -12.23
C LEU A 693 -15.43 10.84 -10.70
N LYS A 694 -15.12 9.62 -10.24
CA LYS A 694 -15.15 9.23 -8.82
C LYS A 694 -14.49 10.23 -7.86
N THR A 695 -13.34 10.80 -8.24
CA THR A 695 -12.60 11.75 -7.37
C THR A 695 -13.22 13.14 -7.29
N LEU A 696 -14.11 13.48 -8.23
CA LEU A 696 -14.74 14.80 -8.36
C LEU A 696 -16.25 14.75 -8.07
N ARG A 697 -16.80 13.56 -7.85
CA ARG A 697 -18.23 13.32 -7.69
C ARG A 697 -18.82 14.16 -6.57
N GLU A 698 -18.20 14.20 -5.39
CA GLU A 698 -18.73 14.97 -4.26
C GLU A 698 -18.69 16.48 -4.52
N ASN A 699 -17.59 16.99 -5.10
CA ASN A 699 -17.51 18.40 -5.48
C ASN A 699 -18.58 18.76 -6.52
N ALA A 700 -18.85 17.87 -7.47
CA ALA A 700 -19.88 18.05 -8.48
C ALA A 700 -21.30 17.98 -7.87
N ARG A 701 -21.53 17.03 -6.96
CA ARG A 701 -22.78 16.92 -6.18
C ARG A 701 -23.04 18.19 -5.38
N SER A 702 -22.02 18.69 -4.67
CA SER A 702 -22.08 19.94 -3.92
C SER A 702 -22.49 21.12 -4.81
N TRP A 703 -21.92 21.25 -6.02
CA TRP A 703 -22.31 22.29 -6.96
C TRP A 703 -23.77 22.14 -7.43
N LEU A 704 -24.20 20.92 -7.79
CA LEU A 704 -25.56 20.65 -8.25
C LEU A 704 -26.61 21.02 -7.17
N LEU A 705 -26.35 20.67 -5.92
CA LEU A 705 -27.22 20.98 -4.77
C LEU A 705 -27.16 22.46 -4.37
N LYS A 706 -26.01 23.12 -4.56
CA LYS A 706 -25.83 24.55 -4.26
C LYS A 706 -26.57 25.44 -5.27
N TYR A 707 -26.61 25.04 -6.55
CA TYR A 707 -27.22 25.83 -7.64
C TYR A 707 -28.29 25.02 -8.41
N PRO A 708 -29.37 24.58 -7.74
CA PRO A 708 -30.31 23.63 -8.32
C PRO A 708 -31.09 24.21 -9.51
N GLU A 709 -31.43 25.51 -9.51
CA GLU A 709 -32.14 26.14 -10.64
C GLU A 709 -31.31 26.15 -11.93
N HIS A 710 -30.04 26.59 -11.84
CA HIS A 710 -29.10 26.59 -12.97
C HIS A 710 -28.77 25.17 -13.41
N ALA A 711 -28.60 24.24 -12.46
CA ALA A 711 -28.35 22.83 -12.75
C ALA A 711 -29.51 22.20 -13.53
N LEU A 712 -30.74 22.25 -13.00
CA LEU A 712 -31.92 21.67 -13.64
C LEU A 712 -32.16 22.27 -15.03
N THR A 713 -32.00 23.59 -15.18
CA THR A 713 -32.16 24.29 -16.46
C THR A 713 -31.15 23.85 -17.52
N GLY A 714 -29.89 23.68 -17.15
CA GLY A 714 -28.83 23.22 -18.06
C GLY A 714 -28.91 21.73 -18.39
N LEU A 715 -29.51 20.91 -17.52
CA LEU A 715 -29.59 19.46 -17.68
C LEU A 715 -30.83 18.99 -18.44
N LEU A 716 -31.96 19.71 -18.32
CA LEU A 716 -33.24 19.27 -18.90
C LEU A 716 -33.17 19.02 -20.43
N PRO A 717 -32.53 19.88 -21.25
CA PRO A 717 -32.35 19.60 -22.67
C PRO A 717 -31.63 18.28 -22.96
N ALA A 718 -30.55 17.99 -22.22
CA ALA A 718 -29.81 16.74 -22.38
C ALA A 718 -30.61 15.51 -21.89
N ALA A 719 -31.40 15.67 -20.82
CA ALA A 719 -32.21 14.58 -20.25
C ALA A 719 -33.35 14.13 -21.17
N LEU A 720 -33.95 15.06 -21.93
CA LEU A 720 -35.03 14.79 -22.89
C LEU A 720 -34.54 14.62 -24.34
N GLY A 721 -33.25 14.82 -24.59
CA GLY A 721 -32.62 14.70 -25.90
C GLY A 721 -32.40 13.27 -26.39
N LYS A 722 -31.51 13.11 -27.38
CA LYS A 722 -31.17 11.81 -27.98
C LYS A 722 -30.50 10.88 -26.96
N ALA A 723 -30.79 9.58 -27.05
CA ALA A 723 -30.15 8.57 -26.22
C ALA A 723 -28.62 8.56 -26.41
N GLY A 724 -27.88 8.60 -25.29
CA GLY A 724 -26.43 8.65 -25.25
C GLY A 724 -25.88 9.11 -23.89
N GLU A 725 -24.56 9.27 -23.79
CA GLU A 725 -23.88 9.59 -22.54
C GLU A 725 -24.38 10.89 -21.88
N ALA A 726 -24.66 11.92 -22.66
CA ALA A 726 -25.16 13.20 -22.15
C ALA A 726 -26.52 13.04 -21.45
N GLN A 727 -27.40 12.22 -22.03
CA GLN A 727 -28.69 11.90 -21.43
C GLN A 727 -28.53 11.09 -20.15
N ASP A 728 -27.67 10.07 -20.16
CA ASP A 728 -27.39 9.25 -18.97
C ASP A 728 -26.88 10.10 -17.80
N ASN A 729 -25.91 10.99 -18.06
CA ASN A 729 -25.36 11.89 -17.05
C ASN A 729 -26.40 12.89 -16.55
N ALA A 730 -27.20 13.49 -17.45
CA ALA A 730 -28.23 14.45 -17.08
C ALA A 730 -29.33 13.80 -16.25
N ARG A 731 -29.86 12.64 -16.65
CA ARG A 731 -30.91 11.92 -15.91
C ARG A 731 -30.44 11.45 -14.53
N ALA A 732 -29.19 11.00 -14.40
CA ALA A 732 -28.61 10.66 -13.10
C ALA A 732 -28.59 11.88 -12.16
N ALA A 733 -28.08 13.02 -12.65
CA ALA A 733 -28.05 14.26 -11.86
C ALA A 733 -29.45 14.82 -11.54
N LEU A 734 -30.40 14.76 -12.48
CA LEU A 734 -31.79 15.15 -12.24
C LEU A 734 -32.44 14.28 -11.15
N ARG A 735 -32.19 12.96 -11.16
CA ARG A 735 -32.73 12.06 -10.13
C ARG A 735 -32.17 12.40 -8.75
N MET A 736 -30.86 12.56 -8.64
CA MET A 736 -30.23 12.99 -7.39
C MET A 736 -30.84 14.30 -6.89
N LEU A 737 -31.06 15.29 -7.77
CA LEU A 737 -31.72 16.54 -7.41
C LEU A 737 -33.18 16.33 -6.93
N THR A 738 -33.94 15.44 -7.58
CA THR A 738 -35.32 15.13 -7.18
C THR A 738 -35.39 14.41 -5.82
N GLU A 739 -34.48 13.47 -5.56
CA GLU A 739 -34.36 12.75 -4.28
C GLU A 739 -33.95 13.70 -3.14
N ASN A 740 -33.24 14.78 -3.45
CA ASN A 740 -32.89 15.86 -2.51
C ASN A 740 -33.94 17.00 -2.50
N GLY A 741 -35.19 16.71 -2.89
CA GLY A 741 -36.33 17.62 -2.72
C GLY A 741 -36.52 18.67 -3.82
N HIS A 742 -35.74 18.64 -4.90
CA HIS A 742 -35.86 19.62 -6.00
C HIS A 742 -36.85 19.24 -7.11
N GLN A 743 -37.70 18.21 -6.90
CA GLN A 743 -38.74 17.83 -7.85
C GLN A 743 -39.73 18.96 -8.20
N PRO A 744 -40.24 19.77 -7.24
CA PRO A 744 -41.13 20.88 -7.56
C PRO A 744 -40.47 21.93 -8.48
N LEU A 745 -39.17 22.18 -8.28
CA LEU A 745 -38.40 23.13 -9.09
C LEU A 745 -38.19 22.61 -10.52
N LEU A 746 -37.93 21.30 -10.69
CA LEU A 746 -37.85 20.68 -12.02
C LEU A 746 -39.16 20.82 -12.79
N GLN A 747 -40.30 20.60 -12.12
CA GLN A 747 -41.62 20.77 -12.74
C GLN A 747 -41.91 22.23 -13.09
N GLU A 748 -41.47 23.18 -12.27
CA GLU A 748 -41.59 24.61 -12.57
C GLU A 748 -40.74 25.00 -13.79
N ILE A 749 -39.49 24.54 -13.87
CA ILE A 749 -38.61 24.78 -15.03
C ILE A 749 -39.22 24.17 -16.30
N ALA A 750 -39.81 22.99 -16.23
CA ALA A 750 -40.51 22.37 -17.35
C ALA A 750 -41.67 23.24 -17.86
N ARG A 751 -42.44 23.86 -16.96
CA ARG A 751 -43.54 24.79 -17.31
C ARG A 751 -43.04 26.04 -18.03
N ARG A 752 -41.85 26.55 -17.68
CA ARG A 752 -41.26 27.75 -18.32
C ARG A 752 -41.00 27.58 -19.83
N TYR A 753 -40.92 26.35 -20.36
CA TYR A 753 -40.84 26.10 -21.80
C TYR A 753 -42.15 26.41 -22.55
N ASN A 754 -43.28 26.58 -21.84
CA ASN A 754 -44.61 26.80 -22.40
C ASN A 754 -45.03 25.74 -23.46
N GLN A 755 -44.58 24.50 -23.28
CA GLN A 755 -44.87 23.35 -24.15
C GLN A 755 -45.43 22.19 -23.29
N PRO A 756 -46.68 21.75 -23.50
CA PRO A 756 -47.28 20.63 -22.76
C PRO A 756 -46.43 19.35 -22.85
N GLU A 757 -45.83 19.11 -24.02
CA GLU A 757 -45.01 17.92 -24.30
C GLU A 757 -43.78 17.83 -23.38
N VAL A 758 -43.21 18.97 -22.98
CA VAL A 758 -42.06 19.02 -22.05
C VAL A 758 -42.50 18.64 -20.64
N THR A 759 -43.67 19.11 -20.21
CA THR A 759 -44.22 18.79 -18.89
C THR A 759 -44.61 17.32 -18.80
N ASP A 760 -45.23 16.79 -19.85
CA ASP A 760 -45.58 15.37 -19.96
C ASP A 760 -44.32 14.48 -19.97
N ALA A 761 -43.27 14.89 -20.70
CA ALA A 761 -42.00 14.17 -20.73
C ALA A 761 -41.29 14.14 -19.37
N VAL A 762 -41.34 15.25 -18.61
CA VAL A 762 -40.81 15.31 -17.23
C VAL A 762 -41.62 14.44 -16.28
N ASN A 763 -42.95 14.45 -16.38
CA ASN A 763 -43.79 13.56 -15.57
C ASN A 763 -43.54 12.08 -15.90
N ALA A 764 -43.36 11.75 -17.18
CA ALA A 764 -42.98 10.40 -17.61
C ALA A 764 -41.58 10.00 -17.09
N LEU A 765 -40.63 10.95 -17.03
CA LEU A 765 -39.30 10.72 -16.43
C LEU A 765 -39.38 10.43 -14.94
N LEU A 766 -40.24 11.15 -14.20
CA LEU A 766 -40.46 10.95 -12.77
C LEU A 766 -41.25 9.66 -12.46
N ALA A 767 -42.02 9.14 -13.42
CA ALA A 767 -42.84 7.93 -13.27
C ALA A 767 -42.12 6.63 -13.72
N LEU A 768 -40.85 6.70 -14.12
CA LEU A 768 -40.07 5.51 -14.50
C LEU A 768 -39.91 4.54 -13.32
N ASP A 769 -40.08 3.24 -13.58
CA ASP A 769 -39.80 2.19 -12.59
C ASP A 769 -38.31 2.25 -12.22
N PRO A 770 -37.94 2.29 -10.93
CA PRO A 770 -36.56 2.21 -10.48
C PRO A 770 -35.78 1.00 -11.04
N LEU A 771 -36.45 -0.11 -11.40
CA LEU A 771 -35.84 -1.26 -12.08
C LEU A 771 -35.43 -0.98 -13.53
N ASP A 772 -36.00 0.02 -14.19
CA ASP A 772 -35.56 0.44 -15.53
C ASP A 772 -34.27 1.29 -15.48
N ASN A 773 -33.74 1.57 -14.29
CA ASN A 773 -32.52 2.33 -14.06
C ASN A 773 -31.25 1.46 -14.19
N HIS A 774 -31.08 0.81 -15.33
CA HIS A 774 -29.87 0.04 -15.66
C HIS A 774 -29.06 0.73 -16.77
N PRO A 775 -27.75 0.44 -16.90
CA PRO A 775 -26.95 0.99 -18.00
C PRO A 775 -27.51 0.65 -19.38
N THR A 776 -27.44 1.59 -20.32
CA THR A 776 -27.86 1.37 -21.73
C THR A 776 -27.08 0.23 -22.41
N LYS A 777 -25.83 0.00 -21.97
CA LYS A 777 -24.98 -1.12 -22.41
C LYS A 777 -24.58 -1.97 -21.21
N ILE A 778 -25.07 -3.20 -21.14
CA ILE A 778 -24.74 -4.16 -20.07
C ILE A 778 -23.28 -4.64 -20.22
N PRO A 779 -22.42 -4.45 -19.21
CA PRO A 779 -21.03 -4.89 -19.26
C PRO A 779 -20.89 -6.43 -19.27
N THR A 780 -20.06 -6.98 -20.16
CA THR A 780 -19.79 -8.44 -20.26
C THR A 780 -19.00 -8.97 -19.07
N LEU A 781 -19.51 -10.00 -18.37
CA LEU A 781 -18.87 -10.58 -17.19
C LEU A 781 -17.41 -11.01 -17.46
N PRO A 782 -16.48 -10.79 -16.51
CA PRO A 782 -15.07 -11.16 -16.68
C PRO A 782 -14.89 -12.68 -16.65
N ALA A 783 -13.81 -13.17 -17.27
CA ALA A 783 -13.55 -14.62 -17.38
C ALA A 783 -13.45 -15.35 -16.03
N PHE A 784 -13.01 -14.67 -14.97
CA PHE A 784 -12.93 -15.24 -13.62
C PHE A 784 -14.31 -15.43 -12.96
N TYR A 785 -15.38 -14.85 -13.51
CA TYR A 785 -16.74 -14.99 -12.98
C TYR A 785 -17.32 -16.36 -13.35
N GLN A 786 -17.09 -17.35 -12.49
CA GLN A 786 -17.50 -18.74 -12.68
C GLN A 786 -18.37 -19.21 -11.50
N PRO A 787 -19.62 -18.69 -11.37
CA PRO A 787 -20.45 -18.87 -10.19
C PRO A 787 -20.93 -20.31 -9.95
N SER A 788 -20.80 -21.18 -10.95
CA SER A 788 -21.05 -22.62 -10.82
C SER A 788 -20.10 -23.31 -9.84
N LEU A 789 -18.93 -22.71 -9.57
CA LEU A 789 -17.91 -23.21 -8.63
C LEU A 789 -18.07 -22.67 -7.20
N TRP A 790 -19.02 -21.77 -6.97
CA TRP A 790 -19.11 -20.99 -5.74
C TRP A 790 -20.26 -21.46 -4.85
N THR A 791 -20.23 -21.00 -3.61
CA THR A 791 -21.36 -21.11 -2.68
C THR A 791 -22.59 -20.50 -3.33
N ARG A 792 -23.62 -21.30 -3.61
CA ARG A 792 -24.84 -20.82 -4.25
C ARG A 792 -25.74 -20.13 -3.22
N PRO A 793 -26.28 -18.94 -3.52
CA PRO A 793 -27.37 -18.37 -2.75
C PRO A 793 -28.58 -19.32 -2.72
N VAL A 794 -29.21 -19.43 -1.56
CA VAL A 794 -30.39 -20.27 -1.33
C VAL A 794 -31.59 -19.44 -0.90
N LEU A 795 -32.78 -19.83 -1.31
CA LEU A 795 -34.03 -19.17 -0.94
C LEU A 795 -34.36 -19.41 0.54
N LYS A 796 -34.80 -18.35 1.25
CA LYS A 796 -35.23 -18.43 2.66
C LYS A 796 -36.41 -19.39 2.86
N ALA A 797 -37.31 -19.48 1.87
CA ALA A 797 -38.57 -20.20 2.00
C ALA A 797 -38.43 -21.72 1.99
N ASN A 798 -37.47 -22.27 1.24
CA ASN A 798 -37.39 -23.71 0.98
C ASN A 798 -35.96 -24.26 0.83
N ALA A 799 -34.94 -23.43 1.09
CA ALA A 799 -33.52 -23.76 0.97
C ALA A 799 -33.06 -24.26 -0.43
N GLN A 800 -33.85 -24.05 -1.48
CA GLN A 800 -33.42 -24.36 -2.86
C GLN A 800 -32.40 -23.33 -3.36
N SER A 801 -31.45 -23.79 -4.17
CA SER A 801 -30.37 -22.96 -4.70
C SER A 801 -30.76 -22.18 -5.96
N LEU A 802 -30.16 -21.02 -6.18
CA LEU A 802 -30.31 -20.28 -7.43
C LEU A 802 -29.71 -21.06 -8.62
N PRO A 803 -30.40 -21.13 -9.77
CA PRO A 803 -29.87 -21.72 -11.00
C PRO A 803 -28.82 -20.82 -11.66
N ASP A 804 -28.00 -21.38 -12.56
CA ASP A 804 -26.91 -20.65 -13.24
C ASP A 804 -27.37 -19.40 -14.00
N SER A 805 -28.57 -19.45 -14.60
CA SER A 805 -29.17 -18.30 -15.27
C SER A 805 -29.42 -17.13 -14.32
N ALA A 806 -29.90 -17.40 -13.11
CA ALA A 806 -30.11 -16.38 -12.08
C ALA A 806 -28.78 -15.82 -11.56
N LEU A 807 -27.74 -16.66 -11.42
CA LEU A 807 -26.39 -16.22 -11.00
C LEU A 807 -25.71 -15.35 -12.05
N LEU A 808 -25.99 -15.57 -13.34
CA LEU A 808 -25.54 -14.70 -14.42
C LEU A 808 -26.15 -13.30 -14.29
N HIS A 809 -27.48 -13.20 -14.15
CA HIS A 809 -28.16 -11.91 -13.98
C HIS A 809 -27.77 -11.21 -12.66
N LEU A 810 -27.54 -11.96 -11.58
CA LEU A 810 -27.01 -11.41 -10.33
C LEU A 810 -25.63 -10.76 -10.54
N GLY A 811 -24.76 -11.43 -11.31
CA GLY A 811 -23.46 -10.88 -11.70
C GLY A 811 -23.56 -9.61 -12.51
N GLU A 812 -24.49 -9.54 -13.47
CA GLU A 812 -24.74 -8.34 -14.27
C GLU A 812 -25.20 -7.17 -13.38
N MET A 813 -26.14 -7.39 -12.47
CA MET A 813 -26.63 -6.37 -11.54
C MET A 813 -25.52 -5.85 -10.61
N LEU A 814 -24.63 -6.72 -10.12
CA LEU A 814 -23.50 -6.33 -9.27
C LEU A 814 -22.48 -5.44 -10.00
N ARG A 815 -22.50 -5.41 -11.34
CA ARG A 815 -21.65 -4.53 -12.17
C ARG A 815 -22.26 -3.19 -12.49
N PHE A 816 -23.53 -2.97 -12.16
CA PHE A 816 -24.14 -1.66 -12.37
C PHE A 816 -23.46 -0.64 -11.44
N PRO A 817 -23.40 0.65 -11.81
CA PRO A 817 -22.93 1.71 -10.91
C PRO A 817 -23.72 1.69 -9.60
N GLN A 818 -23.04 1.74 -8.45
CA GLN A 818 -23.63 1.61 -7.09
C GLN A 818 -23.33 2.81 -6.20
N GLU A 819 -22.84 3.91 -6.76
CA GLU A 819 -22.21 4.96 -5.95
C GLU A 819 -23.17 5.98 -5.32
N GLU A 820 -24.46 5.95 -5.68
CA GLU A 820 -25.51 6.72 -4.99
C GLU A 820 -26.53 5.80 -4.32
N ALA A 821 -27.05 4.83 -5.07
CA ALA A 821 -28.04 3.89 -4.57
C ALA A 821 -27.77 2.48 -5.11
N LEU A 822 -28.10 1.48 -4.29
CA LEU A 822 -28.10 0.09 -4.73
C LEU A 822 -29.21 -0.12 -5.76
N TYR A 823 -28.89 -0.81 -6.85
CA TYR A 823 -29.88 -1.18 -7.84
C TYR A 823 -31.03 -1.99 -7.18
N PRO A 824 -32.31 -1.61 -7.34
CA PRO A 824 -33.42 -2.22 -6.61
C PRO A 824 -33.56 -3.74 -6.80
N GLY A 825 -33.12 -4.27 -7.95
CA GLY A 825 -33.11 -5.72 -8.19
C GLY A 825 -32.19 -6.49 -7.23
N LEU A 826 -31.12 -5.88 -6.73
CA LEU A 826 -30.25 -6.49 -5.72
C LEU A 826 -30.95 -6.58 -4.36
N LEU A 827 -31.79 -5.59 -4.01
CA LEU A 827 -32.60 -5.62 -2.79
C LEU A 827 -33.62 -6.77 -2.84
N GLN A 828 -34.30 -6.96 -3.98
CA GLN A 828 -35.20 -8.09 -4.17
C GLN A 828 -34.52 -9.45 -3.97
N VAL A 829 -33.27 -9.61 -4.43
CA VAL A 829 -32.49 -10.84 -4.19
C VAL A 829 -32.13 -11.01 -2.72
N LYS A 830 -31.74 -9.92 -2.02
CA LYS A 830 -31.47 -9.94 -0.56
C LYS A 830 -32.70 -10.32 0.26
N ASP A 831 -33.89 -9.92 -0.18
CA ASP A 831 -35.13 -10.21 0.53
C ASP A 831 -35.50 -11.69 0.44
N VAL A 832 -35.25 -12.35 -0.70
CA VAL A 832 -35.64 -13.76 -0.91
C VAL A 832 -34.56 -14.78 -0.54
N CYS A 833 -33.27 -14.43 -0.57
CA CYS A 833 -32.16 -15.35 -0.30
C CYS A 833 -31.61 -15.22 1.12
N SER A 834 -31.15 -16.32 1.73
CA SER A 834 -30.55 -16.27 3.07
C SER A 834 -29.26 -15.42 3.09
N ALA A 835 -29.08 -14.62 4.14
CA ALA A 835 -27.93 -13.73 4.26
C ALA A 835 -26.58 -14.49 4.24
N ASP A 836 -26.52 -15.66 4.87
CA ASP A 836 -25.30 -16.47 4.92
C ASP A 836 -24.89 -17.01 3.55
N SER A 837 -25.86 -17.44 2.74
CA SER A 837 -25.56 -17.97 1.40
C SER A 837 -25.15 -16.86 0.42
N LEU A 838 -25.72 -15.66 0.55
CA LEU A 838 -25.30 -14.47 -0.20
C LEU A 838 -23.90 -14.00 0.20
N ALA A 839 -23.60 -14.00 1.50
CA ALA A 839 -22.27 -13.64 2.01
C ALA A 839 -21.21 -14.65 1.56
N GLY A 840 -21.52 -15.94 1.56
CA GLY A 840 -20.66 -16.99 1.02
C GLY A 840 -20.37 -16.78 -0.47
N PHE A 841 -21.42 -16.56 -1.28
CA PHE A 841 -21.29 -16.24 -2.70
C PHE A 841 -20.40 -15.01 -2.96
N ALA A 842 -20.61 -13.93 -2.21
CA ALA A 842 -19.83 -12.70 -2.34
C ALA A 842 -18.36 -12.89 -1.94
N TRP A 843 -18.11 -13.73 -0.93
CA TRP A 843 -16.75 -14.07 -0.50
C TRP A 843 -16.01 -14.89 -1.55
N ASP A 844 -16.68 -15.84 -2.20
CA ASP A 844 -16.10 -16.62 -3.29
C ASP A 844 -15.82 -15.75 -4.53
N LEU A 845 -16.72 -14.82 -4.87
CA LEU A 845 -16.51 -13.81 -5.90
C LEU A 845 -15.28 -12.92 -5.60
N PHE A 846 -15.17 -12.42 -4.36
CA PHE A 846 -14.03 -11.64 -3.91
C PHE A 846 -12.73 -12.44 -4.01
N THR A 847 -12.75 -13.69 -3.58
CA THR A 847 -11.59 -14.59 -3.63
C THR A 847 -11.19 -14.82 -5.09
N ALA A 848 -12.13 -15.12 -5.99
CA ALA A 848 -11.86 -15.28 -7.42
C ALA A 848 -11.26 -14.00 -8.06
N TRP A 849 -11.75 -12.82 -7.69
CA TRP A 849 -11.18 -11.54 -8.12
C TRP A 849 -9.74 -11.34 -7.61
N GLN A 850 -9.45 -11.69 -6.35
CA GLN A 850 -8.10 -11.64 -5.81
C GLN A 850 -7.18 -12.63 -6.53
N THR A 851 -7.64 -13.86 -6.76
CA THR A 851 -6.93 -14.90 -7.49
C THR A 851 -6.64 -14.47 -8.93
N ALA A 852 -7.50 -13.67 -9.56
CA ALA A 852 -7.26 -13.09 -10.89
C ALA A 852 -6.32 -11.87 -10.89
N GLY A 853 -5.60 -11.61 -9.79
CA GLY A 853 -4.65 -10.50 -9.66
C GLY A 853 -5.29 -9.17 -9.29
N ALA A 854 -6.53 -9.18 -8.76
CA ALA A 854 -7.27 -8.00 -8.33
C ALA A 854 -7.35 -6.89 -9.40
N PRO A 855 -7.84 -7.19 -10.62
CA PRO A 855 -7.90 -6.23 -11.71
C PRO A 855 -8.73 -5.00 -11.32
N SER A 856 -8.14 -3.81 -11.44
CA SER A 856 -8.75 -2.55 -10.98
C SER A 856 -10.07 -2.20 -11.70
N LYS A 857 -10.21 -2.60 -12.97
CA LYS A 857 -11.45 -2.43 -13.75
C LYS A 857 -12.62 -3.25 -13.22
N GLU A 858 -12.33 -4.35 -12.51
CA GLU A 858 -13.35 -5.26 -11.96
C GLU A 858 -13.46 -5.13 -10.43
N SER A 859 -13.14 -3.95 -9.89
CA SER A 859 -13.21 -3.68 -8.44
C SER A 859 -14.61 -3.86 -7.83
N TRP A 860 -15.66 -3.91 -8.66
CA TRP A 860 -17.03 -4.22 -8.23
C TRP A 860 -17.13 -5.57 -7.52
N ALA A 861 -16.28 -6.55 -7.88
CA ALA A 861 -16.26 -7.86 -7.22
C ALA A 861 -15.80 -7.76 -5.76
N PHE A 862 -14.96 -6.76 -5.44
CA PHE A 862 -14.59 -6.46 -4.06
C PHE A 862 -15.70 -5.71 -3.34
N THR A 863 -16.31 -4.69 -3.97
CA THR A 863 -17.40 -3.92 -3.35
C THR A 863 -18.69 -4.72 -3.18
N ALA A 864 -18.87 -5.83 -3.92
CA ALA A 864 -19.97 -6.76 -3.72
C ALA A 864 -20.06 -7.32 -2.28
N LEU A 865 -18.93 -7.38 -1.56
CA LEU A 865 -18.89 -7.70 -0.13
C LEU A 865 -19.70 -6.69 0.72
N GLY A 866 -19.75 -5.42 0.32
CA GLY A 866 -20.55 -4.39 0.99
C GLY A 866 -22.05 -4.55 0.74
N VAL A 867 -22.42 -5.15 -0.39
CA VAL A 867 -23.82 -5.33 -0.81
C VAL A 867 -24.43 -6.58 -0.20
N LEU A 868 -23.71 -7.70 -0.33
CA LEU A 868 -24.18 -9.06 -0.04
C LEU A 868 -23.52 -9.67 1.21
N GLY A 869 -22.48 -9.04 1.76
CA GLY A 869 -21.78 -9.54 2.94
C GLY A 869 -22.56 -9.34 4.23
N ASN A 870 -22.12 -10.05 5.27
CA ASN A 870 -22.68 -10.04 6.62
C ASN A 870 -21.57 -9.88 7.67
N ASP A 871 -21.89 -10.13 8.94
CA ASP A 871 -20.93 -10.03 10.04
C ASP A 871 -19.72 -10.97 9.88
N ASP A 872 -19.89 -12.15 9.31
CA ASP A 872 -18.77 -13.05 9.02
C ASP A 872 -17.84 -12.46 7.95
N THR A 873 -18.40 -11.83 6.92
CA THR A 873 -17.63 -11.06 5.94
C THR A 873 -16.83 -9.95 6.61
N ALA A 874 -17.43 -9.18 7.52
CA ALA A 874 -16.74 -8.13 8.26
C ALA A 874 -15.58 -8.69 9.11
N ARG A 875 -15.79 -9.82 9.80
CA ARG A 875 -14.76 -10.50 10.62
C ARG A 875 -13.61 -11.03 9.77
N LYS A 876 -13.87 -11.56 8.57
CA LYS A 876 -12.84 -12.06 7.65
C LYS A 876 -12.08 -10.93 6.96
N LEU A 877 -12.77 -9.85 6.61
CA LEU A 877 -12.19 -8.70 5.91
C LEU A 877 -11.30 -7.83 6.81
N THR A 878 -11.67 -7.65 8.08
CA THR A 878 -10.97 -6.75 9.01
C THR A 878 -9.47 -7.06 9.18
N PRO A 879 -9.03 -8.31 9.39
CA PRO A 879 -7.61 -8.66 9.42
C PRO A 879 -6.87 -8.29 8.13
N LEU A 880 -7.51 -8.47 6.97
CA LEU A 880 -6.94 -8.10 5.67
C LEU A 880 -6.76 -6.59 5.56
N ILE A 881 -7.75 -5.80 5.97
CA ILE A 881 -7.65 -4.32 6.01
C ILE A 881 -6.48 -3.86 6.87
N ARG A 882 -6.25 -4.52 8.02
CA ARG A 882 -5.15 -4.19 8.93
C ARG A 882 -3.77 -4.56 8.37
N ALA A 883 -3.69 -5.61 7.54
CA ALA A 883 -2.45 -6.09 6.93
C ALA A 883 -2.05 -5.34 5.66
N TRP A 884 -3.01 -5.07 4.77
CA TRP A 884 -2.79 -4.53 3.43
C TRP A 884 -1.91 -3.27 3.32
N PRO A 885 -1.96 -2.29 4.23
CA PRO A 885 -1.06 -1.14 4.12
C PRO A 885 0.42 -1.52 4.31
N GLY A 886 0.73 -2.63 5.00
CA GLY A 886 2.09 -3.18 5.11
C GLY A 886 2.53 -3.95 3.87
N GLU A 887 1.57 -4.35 3.03
CA GLU A 887 1.78 -5.04 1.75
C GLU A 887 1.72 -4.07 0.56
N SER A 888 1.82 -2.76 0.82
CA SER A 888 1.65 -1.69 -0.19
C SER A 888 0.26 -1.65 -0.87
N GLN A 889 -0.76 -2.27 -0.27
CA GLN A 889 -2.15 -2.34 -0.79
C GLN A 889 -3.09 -1.29 -0.15
N HIS A 890 -2.60 -0.05 0.05
CA HIS A 890 -3.34 1.03 0.72
C HIS A 890 -4.72 1.32 0.13
N LYS A 891 -4.86 1.27 -1.20
CA LYS A 891 -6.14 1.49 -1.88
C LYS A 891 -7.17 0.42 -1.53
N ARG A 892 -6.73 -0.84 -1.40
CA ARG A 892 -7.61 -1.96 -1.03
C ARG A 892 -8.06 -1.84 0.42
N ALA A 893 -7.15 -1.44 1.31
CA ALA A 893 -7.49 -1.16 2.72
C ALA A 893 -8.51 -0.02 2.84
N THR A 894 -8.34 1.04 2.04
CA THR A 894 -9.28 2.15 1.99
C THR A 894 -10.68 1.71 1.54
N VAL A 895 -10.77 0.96 0.44
CA VAL A 895 -12.04 0.41 -0.06
C VAL A 895 -12.63 -0.61 0.93
N GLY A 896 -11.79 -1.35 1.66
CA GLY A 896 -12.25 -2.23 2.73
C GLY A 896 -12.97 -1.49 3.85
N LEU A 897 -12.54 -0.26 4.21
CA LEU A 897 -13.30 0.59 5.14
C LEU A 897 -14.65 1.01 4.56
N ASP A 898 -14.68 1.36 3.25
CA ASP A 898 -15.94 1.65 2.55
C ASP A 898 -16.91 0.45 2.62
N ILE A 899 -16.38 -0.77 2.46
CA ILE A 899 -17.15 -2.02 2.54
C ILE A 899 -17.69 -2.27 3.95
N LEU A 900 -16.89 -2.09 5.00
CA LEU A 900 -17.38 -2.24 6.38
C LEU A 900 -18.51 -1.25 6.69
N ALA A 901 -18.37 0.00 6.24
CA ALA A 901 -19.42 1.01 6.35
C ALA A 901 -20.68 0.61 5.57
N ALA A 902 -20.54 0.04 4.38
CA ALA A 902 -21.66 -0.38 3.53
C ALA A 902 -22.42 -1.62 4.06
N ILE A 903 -21.72 -2.57 4.71
CA ILE A 903 -22.38 -3.70 5.40
C ILE A 903 -23.30 -3.15 6.50
N GLY A 904 -22.83 -2.15 7.24
CA GLY A 904 -23.67 -1.33 8.13
C GLY A 904 -24.22 -2.01 9.38
N SER A 905 -23.91 -3.30 9.61
CA SER A 905 -24.27 -4.02 10.84
C SER A 905 -23.45 -3.55 12.03
N ASP A 906 -23.96 -3.76 13.25
CA ASP A 906 -23.27 -3.34 14.48
C ASP A 906 -21.88 -3.98 14.61
N ILE A 907 -21.73 -5.25 14.21
CA ILE A 907 -20.42 -5.90 14.16
C ILE A 907 -19.50 -5.23 13.14
N ALA A 908 -19.99 -4.89 11.94
CA ALA A 908 -19.15 -4.24 10.92
C ALA A 908 -18.71 -2.83 11.37
N LEU A 909 -19.63 -2.06 11.95
CA LEU A 909 -19.35 -0.74 12.49
C LEU A 909 -18.44 -0.79 13.74
N MET A 910 -18.59 -1.80 14.60
CA MET A 910 -17.69 -2.06 15.72
C MET A 910 -16.27 -2.39 15.22
N GLN A 911 -16.12 -3.21 14.17
CA GLN A 911 -14.81 -3.50 13.58
C GLN A 911 -14.20 -2.25 12.95
N LEU A 912 -15.01 -1.44 12.25
CA LEU A 912 -14.59 -0.15 11.69
C LEU A 912 -14.13 0.82 12.78
N ASN A 913 -14.89 0.95 13.87
CA ASN A 913 -14.50 1.78 15.01
C ASN A 913 -13.23 1.24 15.67
N GLY A 914 -13.09 -0.08 15.79
CA GLY A 914 -11.85 -0.69 16.27
C GLY A 914 -10.62 -0.36 15.40
N ILE A 915 -10.79 -0.06 14.11
CA ILE A 915 -9.72 0.45 13.23
C ILE A 915 -9.50 1.95 13.47
N ALA A 916 -10.58 2.74 13.60
CA ALA A 916 -10.54 4.18 13.88
C ALA A 916 -9.84 4.50 15.21
N GLN A 917 -10.06 3.69 16.23
CA GLN A 917 -9.44 3.84 17.55
C GLN A 917 -7.98 3.37 17.56
N LYS A 918 -7.68 2.24 16.92
CA LYS A 918 -6.34 1.65 17.00
C LYS A 918 -5.90 0.97 15.70
N LEU A 919 -5.01 1.66 14.98
CA LEU A 919 -4.27 1.11 13.86
C LEU A 919 -2.87 1.71 13.78
N LYS A 920 -1.88 0.90 13.40
CA LYS A 920 -0.48 1.35 13.21
C LYS A 920 -0.32 2.35 12.05
N PHE A 921 -1.21 2.32 11.06
CA PHE A 921 -1.16 3.16 9.87
C PHE A 921 -2.09 4.37 10.00
N LYS A 922 -1.52 5.54 10.33
CA LYS A 922 -2.27 6.76 10.67
C LYS A 922 -3.21 7.25 9.58
N ALA A 923 -2.78 7.28 8.32
CA ALA A 923 -3.65 7.74 7.23
C ALA A 923 -4.93 6.89 7.07
N LEU A 924 -4.83 5.58 7.28
CA LEU A 924 -6.00 4.70 7.23
C LEU A 924 -6.84 4.80 8.51
N GLN A 925 -6.20 5.04 9.65
CA GLN A 925 -6.89 5.31 10.92
C GLN A 925 -7.77 6.57 10.83
N GLU A 926 -7.22 7.69 10.34
CA GLU A 926 -7.97 8.95 10.20
C GLU A 926 -9.14 8.78 9.24
N ARG A 927 -8.94 8.09 8.12
CA ARG A 927 -10.04 7.79 7.20
C ARG A 927 -11.13 6.90 7.81
N ALA A 928 -10.78 6.02 8.73
CA ALA A 928 -11.78 5.24 9.48
C ALA A 928 -12.55 6.13 10.48
N LYS A 929 -11.88 7.11 11.12
CA LYS A 929 -12.54 8.09 11.99
C LYS A 929 -13.50 9.00 11.22
N GLU A 930 -13.08 9.51 10.06
CA GLU A 930 -13.93 10.30 9.14
C GLU A 930 -15.23 9.54 8.85
N LYS A 931 -15.12 8.25 8.48
CA LYS A 931 -16.31 7.42 8.21
C LYS A 931 -17.22 7.24 9.41
N ILE A 932 -16.66 7.02 10.59
CA ILE A 932 -17.47 6.90 11.82
C ILE A 932 -18.19 8.23 12.10
N ALA A 933 -17.53 9.37 11.86
CA ALA A 933 -18.15 10.68 11.98
C ALA A 933 -19.28 10.89 10.96
N ASP A 934 -19.07 10.55 9.69
CA ASP A 934 -20.09 10.63 8.64
C ASP A 934 -21.32 9.74 8.97
N ILE A 935 -21.08 8.53 9.49
CA ILE A 935 -22.14 7.59 9.90
C ILE A 935 -22.89 8.12 11.12
N ALA A 936 -22.20 8.75 12.07
CA ALA A 936 -22.83 9.36 13.23
C ALA A 936 -23.71 10.54 12.81
N GLU A 937 -23.17 11.46 11.99
CA GLU A 937 -23.90 12.63 11.46
C GLU A 937 -25.14 12.22 10.67
N SER A 938 -25.02 11.23 9.77
CA SER A 938 -26.17 10.72 8.99
C SER A 938 -27.26 10.04 9.83
N ARG A 939 -26.94 9.66 11.08
CA ARG A 939 -27.89 9.12 12.07
C ARG A 939 -28.33 10.15 13.09
N GLU A 940 -27.92 11.41 12.95
CA GLU A 940 -28.16 12.49 13.91
C GLU A 940 -27.60 12.17 15.31
N LEU A 941 -26.45 11.51 15.35
CA LEU A 941 -25.75 11.12 16.57
C LEU A 941 -24.39 11.79 16.67
N THR A 942 -23.96 12.04 17.90
CA THR A 942 -22.54 12.25 18.17
C THR A 942 -21.77 10.94 17.96
N VAL A 943 -20.46 11.03 17.64
CA VAL A 943 -19.60 9.84 17.52
C VAL A 943 -19.69 8.98 18.77
N SER A 944 -19.73 9.59 19.95
CA SER A 944 -19.78 8.85 21.21
C SER A 944 -21.15 8.20 21.48
N GLU A 945 -22.26 8.78 21.04
CA GLU A 945 -23.57 8.12 21.09
C GLU A 945 -23.66 6.96 20.09
N LEU A 946 -23.06 7.12 18.90
CA LEU A 946 -22.91 6.01 17.98
C LEU A 946 -22.13 4.89 18.65
N GLU A 947 -20.98 5.19 19.27
CA GLU A 947 -20.18 4.22 20.02
C GLU A 947 -20.96 3.53 21.14
N ASP A 948 -21.82 4.26 21.87
CA ASP A 948 -22.74 3.71 22.88
C ASP A 948 -23.68 2.65 22.28
N ARG A 949 -24.10 2.84 21.02
CA ARG A 949 -24.96 1.92 20.25
C ARG A 949 -24.23 0.79 19.54
N LEU A 950 -22.90 0.86 19.37
CA LEU A 950 -22.13 -0.14 18.61
C LEU A 950 -21.91 -1.48 19.34
N ALA A 951 -22.36 -1.63 20.59
CA ALA A 951 -22.30 -2.91 21.28
C ALA A 951 -23.42 -3.84 20.76
N PRO A 952 -23.09 -4.97 20.11
CA PRO A 952 -24.11 -5.92 19.67
C PRO A 952 -24.67 -6.71 20.86
N ASP A 953 -25.91 -7.14 20.77
CA ASP A 953 -26.58 -8.00 21.76
C ASP A 953 -25.97 -9.42 21.83
N LEU A 954 -25.23 -9.85 20.80
CA LEU A 954 -24.71 -11.20 20.60
C LEU A 954 -25.79 -12.30 20.59
N GLY A 955 -27.03 -11.92 20.27
CA GLY A 955 -28.20 -12.79 20.33
C GLY A 955 -28.50 -13.28 21.75
N LEU A 956 -28.10 -12.50 22.78
CA LEU A 956 -28.55 -12.68 24.17
C LEU A 956 -30.01 -12.26 24.31
N ASP A 957 -30.71 -12.88 25.25
CA ASP A 957 -32.07 -12.48 25.63
C ASP A 957 -32.08 -11.22 26.51
N ASP A 958 -33.29 -10.75 26.85
CA ASP A 958 -33.51 -9.59 27.71
C ASP A 958 -32.95 -9.76 29.13
N ASN A 959 -32.56 -10.99 29.53
CA ASN A 959 -31.88 -11.29 30.79
C ASN A 959 -30.35 -11.33 30.64
N GLY A 960 -29.82 -11.03 29.45
CA GLY A 960 -28.40 -11.06 29.15
C GLY A 960 -27.81 -12.48 29.14
N SER A 961 -28.64 -13.48 28.81
CA SER A 961 -28.28 -14.90 28.75
C SER A 961 -28.49 -15.47 27.34
N LEU A 962 -27.83 -16.59 27.03
CA LEU A 962 -28.07 -17.34 25.78
C LEU A 962 -28.24 -18.81 26.08
N LEU A 963 -29.34 -19.41 25.59
CA LEU A 963 -29.57 -20.84 25.67
C LEU A 963 -28.85 -21.57 24.51
N LEU A 964 -28.05 -22.57 24.87
CA LEU A 964 -27.38 -23.49 23.97
C LEU A 964 -28.07 -24.86 24.09
N ASP A 965 -28.85 -25.20 23.07
CA ASP A 965 -29.68 -26.41 23.06
C ASP A 965 -28.94 -27.58 22.39
N PHE A 966 -28.72 -28.67 23.13
CA PHE A 966 -28.25 -29.95 22.60
C PHE A 966 -29.40 -30.97 22.46
N GLY A 967 -30.66 -30.58 22.71
CA GLY A 967 -31.81 -31.46 22.82
C GLY A 967 -32.08 -31.81 24.28
N PRO A 968 -31.70 -33.02 24.76
CA PRO A 968 -31.93 -33.42 26.15
C PRO A 968 -31.02 -32.72 27.17
N ARG A 969 -29.91 -32.11 26.73
CA ARG A 969 -29.05 -31.26 27.55
C ARG A 969 -29.14 -29.82 27.08
N GLN A 970 -29.17 -28.89 28.02
CA GLN A 970 -29.20 -27.46 27.73
C GLN A 970 -28.21 -26.73 28.63
N PHE A 971 -27.59 -25.70 28.08
CA PHE A 971 -26.60 -24.89 28.78
C PHE A 971 -26.95 -23.41 28.62
N THR A 972 -26.81 -22.64 29.69
CA THR A 972 -27.06 -21.19 29.67
C THR A 972 -25.75 -20.44 29.74
N VAL A 973 -25.52 -19.51 28.82
CA VAL A 973 -24.33 -18.63 28.81
C VAL A 973 -24.54 -17.46 29.77
N SER A 974 -23.52 -17.12 30.56
CA SER A 974 -23.45 -15.94 31.42
C SER A 974 -22.05 -15.31 31.36
N PHE A 975 -21.86 -14.12 31.96
CA PHE A 975 -20.63 -13.34 31.85
C PHE A 975 -20.04 -12.95 33.21
N ASP A 976 -18.71 -12.87 33.27
CA ASP A 976 -17.98 -12.35 34.43
C ASP A 976 -17.74 -10.82 34.36
N GLU A 977 -16.99 -10.27 35.31
CA GLU A 977 -16.67 -8.85 35.43
C GLU A 977 -15.92 -8.27 34.22
N THR A 978 -15.30 -9.11 33.41
CA THR A 978 -14.60 -8.71 32.18
C THR A 978 -15.38 -9.05 30.92
N LEU A 979 -16.68 -9.34 31.04
CA LEU A 979 -17.52 -9.86 29.96
C LEU A 979 -16.96 -11.13 29.30
N LYS A 980 -16.21 -11.94 30.04
CA LYS A 980 -15.77 -13.25 29.55
C LYS A 980 -16.91 -14.25 29.75
N PRO A 981 -17.38 -14.91 28.67
CA PRO A 981 -18.49 -15.83 28.77
C PRO A 981 -18.07 -17.14 29.47
N PHE A 982 -19.00 -17.68 30.24
CA PHE A 982 -18.96 -19.02 30.81
C PHE A 982 -20.34 -19.66 30.68
N VAL A 983 -20.44 -20.98 30.91
CA VAL A 983 -21.73 -21.69 30.78
C VAL A 983 -22.16 -22.28 32.12
N ARG A 984 -23.46 -22.38 32.31
CA ARG A 984 -24.10 -23.09 33.42
C ARG A 984 -24.90 -24.26 32.88
N ASP A 985 -24.90 -25.37 33.61
CA ASP A 985 -25.82 -26.46 33.34
C ASP A 985 -27.23 -26.17 33.88
N VAL A 986 -28.16 -27.09 33.67
CA VAL A 986 -29.54 -27.00 34.16
C VAL A 986 -29.67 -26.95 35.70
N SER A 987 -28.61 -27.30 36.46
CA SER A 987 -28.57 -27.14 37.92
C SER A 987 -28.12 -25.75 38.36
N GLY A 988 -27.70 -24.90 37.42
CA GLY A 988 -27.11 -23.58 37.67
C GLY A 988 -25.60 -23.60 37.95
N SER A 989 -24.98 -24.79 37.95
CA SER A 989 -23.56 -24.97 38.26
C SER A 989 -22.67 -24.38 37.17
N ARG A 990 -21.70 -23.54 37.55
CA ARG A 990 -20.76 -22.89 36.62
C ARG A 990 -19.76 -23.90 36.08
N LEU A 991 -19.67 -24.01 34.75
CA LEU A 991 -18.68 -24.81 34.03
C LEU A 991 -17.62 -23.91 33.39
N LYS A 992 -16.41 -24.46 33.24
CA LYS A 992 -15.26 -23.75 32.66
C LYS A 992 -15.39 -23.52 31.14
N ASP A 993 -16.06 -24.44 30.43
CA ASP A 993 -16.30 -24.35 28.99
C ASP A 993 -17.54 -25.17 28.59
N LEU A 994 -18.02 -25.00 27.35
CA LEU A 994 -19.14 -25.77 26.81
C LEU A 994 -18.73 -27.26 26.65
N PRO A 995 -19.48 -28.22 27.22
CA PRO A 995 -19.19 -29.64 27.06
C PRO A 995 -19.26 -30.09 25.60
N LYS A 996 -18.46 -31.11 25.24
CA LYS A 996 -18.53 -31.71 23.90
C LYS A 996 -19.87 -32.42 23.68
N PRO A 997 -20.42 -32.39 22.45
CA PRO A 997 -21.55 -33.23 22.08
C PRO A 997 -21.26 -34.71 22.36
N ASN A 998 -22.27 -35.45 22.82
CA ASN A 998 -22.19 -36.89 23.09
C ASN A 998 -23.29 -37.65 22.32
N LYS A 999 -23.31 -38.99 22.44
CA LYS A 999 -24.26 -39.85 21.72
C LYS A 999 -25.73 -39.65 22.09
N SER A 1000 -26.03 -39.02 23.22
CA SER A 1000 -27.41 -38.73 23.64
C SER A 1000 -27.92 -37.38 23.14
N ASP A 1001 -27.06 -36.52 22.60
CA ASP A 1001 -27.45 -35.21 22.08
C ASP A 1001 -27.97 -35.30 20.65
N ASP A 1002 -28.75 -34.30 20.25
CA ASP A 1002 -29.07 -34.07 18.85
C ASP A 1002 -27.84 -33.51 18.12
N GLU A 1003 -27.33 -34.26 17.14
CA GLU A 1003 -26.08 -33.93 16.44
C GLU A 1003 -26.14 -32.56 15.73
N THR A 1004 -27.29 -32.21 15.15
CA THR A 1004 -27.44 -30.95 14.41
C THR A 1004 -27.48 -29.76 15.37
N ARG A 1005 -28.34 -29.82 16.39
CA ARG A 1005 -28.46 -28.75 17.38
C ARG A 1005 -27.17 -28.57 18.18
N ALA A 1006 -26.48 -29.67 18.50
CA ALA A 1006 -25.24 -29.61 19.24
C ALA A 1006 -24.10 -28.96 18.47
N ASN A 1007 -23.97 -29.26 17.17
CA ASN A 1007 -22.98 -28.59 16.32
C ASN A 1007 -23.28 -27.09 16.16
N ASP A 1008 -24.56 -26.72 15.98
CA ASP A 1008 -24.98 -25.32 15.88
C ASP A 1008 -24.68 -24.55 17.17
N ALA A 1009 -25.02 -25.12 18.33
CA ALA A 1009 -24.75 -24.52 19.63
C ALA A 1009 -23.24 -24.38 19.92
N VAL A 1010 -22.41 -25.37 19.54
CA VAL A 1010 -20.95 -25.27 19.64
C VAL A 1010 -20.39 -24.14 18.76
N ASN A 1011 -20.86 -24.03 17.52
CA ASN A 1011 -20.44 -22.97 16.60
C ASN A 1011 -20.88 -21.59 17.10
N ARG A 1012 -22.12 -21.46 17.58
CA ARG A 1012 -22.67 -20.22 18.14
C ARG A 1012 -21.88 -19.76 19.36
N TYR A 1013 -21.56 -20.66 20.28
CA TYR A 1013 -20.75 -20.33 21.45
C TYR A 1013 -19.30 -19.94 21.10
N LYS A 1014 -18.71 -20.60 20.09
CA LYS A 1014 -17.37 -20.24 19.59
C LYS A 1014 -17.33 -18.82 19.02
N LEU A 1015 -18.36 -18.43 18.26
CA LEU A 1015 -18.50 -17.08 17.73
C LEU A 1015 -18.72 -16.06 18.87
N LEU A 1016 -19.63 -16.34 19.79
CA LEU A 1016 -19.90 -15.50 20.96
C LEU A 1016 -18.62 -15.24 21.78
N LYS A 1017 -17.80 -16.27 22.05
CA LYS A 1017 -16.50 -16.12 22.74
C LYS A 1017 -15.57 -15.12 22.04
N LYS A 1018 -15.54 -15.15 20.71
CA LYS A 1018 -14.67 -14.27 19.91
C LYS A 1018 -15.15 -12.82 19.95
N ASP A 1019 -16.44 -12.61 19.80
CA ASP A 1019 -17.02 -11.27 19.74
C ASP A 1019 -17.07 -10.62 21.13
N ALA A 1020 -17.53 -11.35 22.15
CA ALA A 1020 -17.58 -10.88 23.54
C ALA A 1020 -16.22 -10.38 24.02
N ARG A 1021 -15.12 -11.10 23.71
CA ARG A 1021 -13.76 -10.66 24.06
C ARG A 1021 -13.37 -9.31 23.44
N THR A 1022 -13.80 -9.07 22.20
CA THR A 1022 -13.49 -7.82 21.49
C THR A 1022 -14.30 -6.67 22.07
N ILE A 1023 -15.59 -6.92 22.31
CA ILE A 1023 -16.52 -5.94 22.88
C ILE A 1023 -16.13 -5.59 24.31
N ALA A 1024 -15.79 -6.58 25.13
CA ALA A 1024 -15.31 -6.41 26.50
C ALA A 1024 -14.18 -5.40 26.59
N ALA A 1025 -13.11 -5.60 25.81
CA ALA A 1025 -11.94 -4.74 25.83
C ALA A 1025 -12.29 -3.29 25.43
N GLN A 1026 -13.26 -3.10 24.53
CA GLN A 1026 -13.71 -1.77 24.10
C GLN A 1026 -14.62 -1.11 25.13
N GLN A 1027 -15.63 -1.81 25.66
CA GLN A 1027 -16.61 -1.26 26.59
C GLN A 1027 -16.00 -0.90 27.95
N VAL A 1028 -15.10 -1.75 28.47
CA VAL A 1028 -14.37 -1.46 29.72
C VAL A 1028 -13.53 -0.19 29.58
N ALA A 1029 -12.73 -0.10 28.50
CA ALA A 1029 -11.91 1.08 28.24
C ALA A 1029 -12.76 2.35 28.02
N ARG A 1030 -13.94 2.22 27.40
CA ARG A 1030 -14.87 3.33 27.19
C ARG A 1030 -15.46 3.85 28.49
N LEU A 1031 -15.93 2.97 29.36
CA LEU A 1031 -16.49 3.33 30.66
C LEU A 1031 -15.42 3.94 31.57
N GLU A 1032 -14.20 3.40 31.59
CA GLU A 1032 -13.08 4.00 32.32
C GLU A 1032 -12.75 5.41 31.78
N SER A 1033 -12.69 5.57 30.45
CA SER A 1033 -12.49 6.88 29.84
C SER A 1033 -13.64 7.84 30.12
N ALA A 1034 -14.88 7.36 30.23
CA ALA A 1034 -16.05 8.18 30.55
C ALA A 1034 -15.98 8.73 31.99
N MET A 1035 -15.50 7.92 32.94
CA MET A 1035 -15.20 8.39 34.30
C MET A 1035 -14.13 9.49 34.27
N CYS A 1036 -12.99 9.24 33.61
CA CYS A 1036 -11.85 10.16 33.59
C CYS A 1036 -12.15 11.48 32.88
N LEU A 1037 -12.94 11.44 31.79
CA LEU A 1037 -13.33 12.62 31.01
C LEU A 1037 -14.64 13.26 31.49
N ARG A 1038 -15.20 12.76 32.59
CA ARG A 1038 -16.47 13.23 33.18
C ARG A 1038 -17.62 13.25 32.18
N ARG A 1039 -17.67 12.25 31.28
CA ARG A 1039 -18.79 12.04 30.36
C ARG A 1039 -20.04 11.68 31.16
N ARG A 1040 -21.19 12.17 30.70
CA ARG A 1040 -22.51 11.93 31.29
C ARG A 1040 -23.49 11.43 30.24
N TRP A 1041 -24.54 10.77 30.70
CA TRP A 1041 -25.66 10.30 29.90
C TRP A 1041 -26.95 10.95 30.38
N SER A 1042 -27.90 11.15 29.46
CA SER A 1042 -29.29 11.36 29.85
C SER A 1042 -29.81 10.09 30.53
N LEU A 1043 -30.85 10.24 31.37
CA LEU A 1043 -31.48 9.09 32.03
C LEU A 1043 -31.95 8.03 31.02
N GLU A 1044 -32.54 8.48 29.91
CA GLU A 1044 -33.05 7.61 28.84
C GLU A 1044 -31.92 6.80 28.18
N ASN A 1045 -30.81 7.45 27.83
CA ASN A 1045 -29.65 6.78 27.22
C ASN A 1045 -28.95 5.84 28.22
N PHE A 1046 -28.90 6.23 29.49
CA PHE A 1046 -28.37 5.37 30.56
C PHE A 1046 -29.19 4.08 30.71
N GLN A 1047 -30.52 4.19 30.72
CA GLN A 1047 -31.40 3.03 30.78
C GLN A 1047 -31.22 2.14 29.55
N LEU A 1048 -31.38 2.71 28.36
CA LEU A 1048 -31.41 1.97 27.10
C LEU A 1048 -30.06 1.28 26.77
N PHE A 1049 -28.94 1.98 26.91
CA PHE A 1049 -27.63 1.49 26.43
C PHE A 1049 -26.76 0.85 27.50
N LEU A 1050 -27.07 1.04 28.78
CA LEU A 1050 -26.26 0.52 29.89
C LEU A 1050 -27.04 -0.43 30.79
N VAL A 1051 -28.26 -0.10 31.22
CA VAL A 1051 -29.02 -0.92 32.19
C VAL A 1051 -29.76 -2.07 31.50
N GLU A 1052 -30.46 -1.77 30.40
CA GLU A 1052 -31.31 -2.72 29.67
C GLU A 1052 -30.52 -3.52 28.63
N HIS A 1053 -29.35 -3.04 28.23
CA HIS A 1053 -28.55 -3.68 27.20
C HIS A 1053 -28.15 -5.13 27.59
N PRO A 1054 -28.44 -6.16 26.78
CA PRO A 1054 -28.21 -7.58 27.13
C PRO A 1054 -26.80 -7.92 27.59
N LEU A 1055 -25.77 -7.40 26.91
CA LEU A 1055 -24.36 -7.60 27.27
C LEU A 1055 -23.81 -6.54 28.26
N VAL A 1056 -23.98 -5.24 27.98
CA VAL A 1056 -23.31 -4.16 28.74
C VAL A 1056 -23.81 -4.03 30.17
N ARG A 1057 -25.06 -4.45 30.48
CA ARG A 1057 -25.61 -4.48 31.85
C ARG A 1057 -24.74 -5.20 32.86
N HIS A 1058 -24.00 -6.22 32.41
CA HIS A 1058 -23.09 -6.97 33.27
C HIS A 1058 -21.95 -6.07 33.79
N LEU A 1059 -21.49 -5.09 33.00
CA LEU A 1059 -20.53 -4.08 33.45
C LEU A 1059 -21.22 -3.03 34.34
N THR A 1060 -22.40 -2.56 33.92
CA THR A 1060 -23.17 -1.51 34.61
C THR A 1060 -23.45 -1.85 36.07
N ARG A 1061 -23.78 -3.11 36.38
CA ARG A 1061 -24.09 -3.59 37.74
C ARG A 1061 -22.89 -3.66 38.69
N ARG A 1062 -21.67 -3.59 38.15
CA ARG A 1062 -20.40 -3.73 38.86
C ARG A 1062 -19.66 -2.39 38.99
N LEU A 1063 -20.38 -1.29 38.79
CA LEU A 1063 -19.87 0.07 38.88
C LEU A 1063 -20.76 0.90 39.80
N ILE A 1064 -20.15 1.87 40.45
CA ILE A 1064 -20.86 2.94 41.15
C ILE A 1064 -21.23 3.99 40.11
N TRP A 1065 -22.46 4.50 40.20
CA TRP A 1065 -23.02 5.53 39.36
C TRP A 1065 -23.38 6.76 40.20
N GLY A 1066 -23.32 7.93 39.60
CA GLY A 1066 -23.60 9.21 40.23
C GLY A 1066 -24.69 9.96 39.49
N VAL A 1067 -25.56 10.62 40.24
CA VAL A 1067 -26.52 11.61 39.73
C VAL A 1067 -25.87 12.98 39.78
N TYR A 1068 -25.91 13.71 38.67
CA TYR A 1068 -25.29 15.02 38.52
C TYR A 1068 -26.30 16.10 38.18
N SER A 1069 -26.10 17.31 38.74
CA SER A 1069 -26.83 18.52 38.34
C SER A 1069 -26.43 19.02 36.95
N ALA A 1070 -27.16 20.01 36.43
CA ALA A 1070 -26.81 20.70 35.19
C ALA A 1070 -25.41 21.36 35.23
N GLU A 1071 -24.93 21.74 36.41
CA GLU A 1071 -23.57 22.27 36.66
C GLU A 1071 -22.51 21.18 36.84
N ASN A 1072 -22.85 19.91 36.59
CA ASN A 1072 -21.98 18.74 36.73
C ASN A 1072 -21.43 18.57 38.15
N GLN A 1073 -22.26 18.83 39.16
CA GLN A 1073 -21.97 18.53 40.57
C GLN A 1073 -22.62 17.19 40.96
N LEU A 1074 -21.86 16.33 41.65
CA LEU A 1074 -22.35 15.05 42.15
C LEU A 1074 -23.36 15.28 43.30
N LEU A 1075 -24.58 14.77 43.13
CA LEU A 1075 -25.68 14.91 44.08
C LEU A 1075 -25.87 13.66 44.95
N ALA A 1076 -25.73 12.47 44.35
CA ALA A 1076 -25.89 11.19 45.02
C ALA A 1076 -25.17 10.07 44.25
N CYS A 1077 -24.76 9.02 44.96
CA CYS A 1077 -24.19 7.79 44.39
C CYS A 1077 -25.16 6.62 44.54
N PHE A 1078 -25.16 5.70 43.57
CA PHE A 1078 -25.98 4.50 43.56
C PHE A 1078 -25.33 3.35 42.78
N ARG A 1079 -25.84 2.14 42.96
CA ARG A 1079 -25.54 0.93 42.17
C ARG A 1079 -26.80 0.47 41.43
N VAL A 1080 -26.63 -0.21 40.30
CA VAL A 1080 -27.70 -0.96 39.64
C VAL A 1080 -27.67 -2.42 40.08
N ALA A 1081 -28.78 -2.92 40.64
CA ALA A 1081 -28.93 -4.29 41.14
C ALA A 1081 -29.29 -5.30 40.03
N GLU A 1082 -29.39 -6.58 40.40
CA GLU A 1082 -29.63 -7.72 39.50
C GLU A 1082 -31.03 -7.72 38.86
N ASP A 1083 -31.99 -7.03 39.48
CA ASP A 1083 -33.33 -6.78 38.96
C ASP A 1083 -33.45 -5.44 38.21
N ASN A 1084 -32.32 -4.76 37.96
CA ASN A 1084 -32.21 -3.41 37.39
C ASN A 1084 -32.73 -2.27 38.28
N SER A 1085 -33.12 -2.52 39.53
CA SER A 1085 -33.38 -1.45 40.50
C SER A 1085 -32.09 -0.70 40.88
N SER A 1086 -32.23 0.50 41.42
CA SER A 1086 -31.08 1.27 41.93
C SER A 1086 -31.02 1.16 43.45
N SER A 1087 -29.82 1.00 44.02
CA SER A 1087 -29.61 0.98 45.47
C SER A 1087 -28.54 1.95 45.95
N THR A 1088 -28.66 2.41 47.19
CA THR A 1088 -27.68 3.24 47.90
C THR A 1088 -26.50 2.41 48.41
N ALA A 1089 -25.54 3.06 49.08
CA ALA A 1089 -24.41 2.35 49.69
C ALA A 1089 -24.81 1.42 50.86
N ASP A 1090 -25.97 1.66 51.48
CA ASP A 1090 -26.55 0.86 52.56
C ASP A 1090 -27.48 -0.26 52.04
N ASP A 1091 -27.50 -0.49 50.72
CA ASP A 1091 -28.37 -1.44 50.00
C ASP A 1091 -29.87 -1.14 50.08
N ASP A 1092 -30.23 0.11 50.40
CA ASP A 1092 -31.62 0.61 50.37
C ASP A 1092 -32.04 1.01 48.95
N LEU A 1093 -33.33 0.85 48.63
CA LEU A 1093 -33.90 1.27 47.34
C LEU A 1093 -33.69 2.77 47.09
N PHE A 1094 -33.02 3.08 45.98
CA PHE A 1094 -32.76 4.44 45.52
C PHE A 1094 -33.67 4.80 44.34
N THR A 1095 -34.47 5.85 44.48
CA THR A 1095 -35.28 6.38 43.37
C THR A 1095 -34.54 7.52 42.69
N LEU A 1096 -34.32 7.42 41.38
CA LEU A 1096 -33.64 8.46 40.61
C LEU A 1096 -34.49 9.75 40.61
N PRO A 1097 -33.90 10.92 40.92
CA PRO A 1097 -34.67 12.17 41.03
C PRO A 1097 -35.21 12.63 39.68
N GLU A 1098 -36.38 13.27 39.69
CA GLU A 1098 -36.98 13.89 38.50
C GLU A 1098 -36.38 15.29 38.25
N GLY A 1099 -36.12 15.64 36.98
CA GLY A 1099 -35.61 16.95 36.57
C GLY A 1099 -34.49 16.89 35.52
N ASP A 1100 -33.84 18.02 35.27
CA ASP A 1100 -32.69 18.13 34.37
C ASP A 1100 -31.42 17.60 35.08
N ILE A 1101 -31.32 16.27 35.12
CA ILE A 1101 -30.21 15.53 35.73
C ILE A 1101 -29.46 14.71 34.68
N SER A 1102 -28.21 14.40 34.97
CA SER A 1102 -27.42 13.48 34.15
C SER A 1102 -26.78 12.39 34.99
N ILE A 1103 -26.54 11.23 34.39
CA ILE A 1103 -25.95 10.06 35.05
C ILE A 1103 -24.52 9.89 34.57
N GLY A 1104 -23.61 9.52 35.46
CA GLY A 1104 -22.23 9.20 35.07
C GLY A 1104 -21.49 8.39 36.11
N THR A 1105 -20.36 7.81 35.73
CA THR A 1105 -19.48 7.09 36.65
C THR A 1105 -18.66 8.13 37.45
N PRO A 1106 -18.80 8.23 38.78
CA PRO A 1106 -18.05 9.17 39.59
C PRO A 1106 -16.59 8.73 39.72
N HIS A 1107 -15.70 9.72 39.70
CA HIS A 1107 -14.30 9.54 40.05
C HIS A 1107 -14.15 9.50 41.57
N VAL A 1108 -13.17 8.78 42.12
CA VAL A 1108 -12.96 8.64 43.58
C VAL A 1108 -12.83 10.00 44.31
N LEU A 1109 -12.34 11.03 43.62
CA LEU A 1109 -12.23 12.41 44.13
C LEU A 1109 -13.58 13.13 44.30
N GLU A 1110 -14.64 12.67 43.64
CA GLU A 1110 -16.01 13.20 43.80
C GLU A 1110 -16.78 12.46 44.90
N ILE A 1111 -16.40 11.20 45.20
CA ILE A 1111 -17.10 10.35 46.16
C ILE A 1111 -16.68 10.71 47.59
N SER A 1112 -17.65 10.83 48.51
CA SER A 1112 -17.32 11.06 49.91
C SER A 1112 -16.56 9.87 50.50
N PRO A 1113 -15.63 10.06 51.46
CA PRO A 1113 -14.92 8.95 52.10
C PRO A 1113 -15.87 7.93 52.76
N THR A 1114 -17.01 8.40 53.26
CA THR A 1114 -18.05 7.56 53.88
C THR A 1114 -18.72 6.66 52.84
N ASP A 1115 -19.17 7.23 51.72
CA ASP A 1115 -19.80 6.46 50.64
C ASP A 1115 -18.79 5.50 49.99
N ALA A 1116 -17.55 5.94 49.79
CA ALA A 1116 -16.49 5.10 49.22
C ALA A 1116 -16.24 3.85 50.07
N ALA A 1117 -16.21 3.99 51.40
CA ALA A 1117 -16.07 2.86 52.30
C ALA A 1117 -17.30 1.94 52.30
N ALA A 1118 -18.51 2.51 52.32
CA ALA A 1118 -19.77 1.76 52.33
C ALA A 1118 -19.96 0.97 51.02
N PHE A 1119 -19.78 1.60 49.86
CA PHE A 1119 -19.82 0.89 48.57
C PHE A 1119 -18.69 -0.15 48.44
N GLY A 1120 -17.50 0.13 48.99
CA GLY A 1120 -16.41 -0.84 49.02
C GLY A 1120 -16.78 -2.12 49.79
N GLN A 1121 -17.44 -1.98 50.94
CA GLN A 1121 -17.96 -3.11 51.71
C GLN A 1121 -19.09 -3.82 50.96
N LEU A 1122 -20.04 -3.08 50.40
CA LEU A 1122 -21.15 -3.64 49.62
C LEU A 1122 -20.65 -4.49 48.45
N PHE A 1123 -19.65 -4.00 47.70
CA PHE A 1123 -19.07 -4.75 46.58
C PHE A 1123 -18.35 -6.02 47.06
N ALA A 1124 -17.69 -5.98 48.22
CA ALA A 1124 -17.08 -7.16 48.82
C ALA A 1124 -18.12 -8.20 49.25
N ASP A 1125 -19.22 -7.78 49.88
CA ASP A 1125 -20.28 -8.66 50.38
C ASP A 1125 -21.01 -9.40 49.25
N TYR A 1126 -21.19 -8.73 48.10
CA TYR A 1126 -21.79 -9.31 46.89
C TYR A 1126 -20.76 -9.96 45.94
N GLU A 1127 -19.48 -10.03 46.33
CA GLU A 1127 -18.36 -10.53 45.49
C GLU A 1127 -18.29 -9.86 44.09
N LEU A 1128 -18.62 -8.56 44.04
CA LEU A 1128 -18.63 -7.77 42.81
C LEU A 1128 -17.25 -7.18 42.56
N LEU A 1129 -16.60 -7.66 41.50
CA LEU A 1129 -15.36 -7.08 41.01
C LEU A 1129 -15.64 -5.97 39.99
N PRO A 1130 -15.19 -4.72 40.22
CA PRO A 1130 -15.30 -3.67 39.22
C PRO A 1130 -14.48 -4.00 37.96
N PRO A 1131 -14.96 -3.62 36.76
CA PRO A 1131 -14.24 -3.88 35.51
C PRO A 1131 -12.95 -3.06 35.33
N PHE A 1132 -12.78 -1.98 36.08
CA PHE A 1132 -11.56 -1.16 36.17
C PHE A 1132 -11.45 -0.53 37.56
N ARG A 1133 -10.28 0.02 37.91
CA ARG A 1133 -10.07 0.68 39.21
C ARG A 1133 -10.92 1.95 39.32
N GLN A 1134 -12.01 1.85 40.08
CA GLN A 1134 -12.89 2.97 40.41
C GLN A 1134 -12.57 3.52 41.82
N LEU A 1135 -12.88 2.75 42.88
CA LEU A 1135 -12.58 3.13 44.26
C LEU A 1135 -11.08 3.04 44.59
N ASP A 1136 -10.42 1.97 44.14
CA ASP A 1136 -8.96 1.76 44.32
C ASP A 1136 -8.12 2.54 43.29
N ARG A 1137 -8.70 3.58 42.67
CA ARG A 1137 -7.96 4.41 41.71
C ARG A 1137 -7.01 5.33 42.46
N ASN A 1138 -5.75 5.33 42.04
CA ASN A 1138 -4.79 6.29 42.57
C ASN A 1138 -5.29 7.72 42.33
N SER A 1139 -5.32 8.54 43.38
CA SER A 1139 -5.74 9.93 43.30
C SER A 1139 -4.61 10.85 43.72
N TYR A 1140 -4.33 11.86 42.90
CA TYR A 1140 -3.28 12.84 43.15
C TYR A 1140 -3.83 14.25 43.14
N ALA A 1141 -3.24 15.13 43.95
CA ALA A 1141 -3.55 16.55 43.97
C ALA A 1141 -2.32 17.37 43.54
N LEU A 1142 -2.56 18.45 42.81
CA LEU A 1142 -1.58 19.51 42.63
C LEU A 1142 -1.44 20.29 43.95
N THR A 1143 -0.21 20.57 44.34
CA THR A 1143 0.07 21.49 45.45
C THR A 1143 -0.40 22.91 45.10
N GLU A 1144 -0.58 23.77 46.10
CA GLU A 1144 -0.97 25.16 45.87
C GLU A 1144 0.05 25.93 45.01
N ALA A 1145 1.34 25.58 45.15
CA ALA A 1145 2.40 26.11 44.29
C ALA A 1145 2.25 25.64 42.83
N GLU A 1146 2.02 24.35 42.60
CA GLU A 1146 1.83 23.79 41.26
C GLU A 1146 0.56 24.30 40.58
N ARG A 1147 -0.55 24.50 41.32
CA ARG A 1147 -1.78 25.09 40.77
C ARG A 1147 -1.55 26.51 40.25
N ASN A 1148 -0.71 27.28 40.91
CA ASN A 1148 -0.41 28.66 40.54
C ASN A 1148 0.79 28.79 39.57
N ALA A 1149 1.42 27.68 39.20
CA ALA A 1149 2.53 27.64 38.25
C ALA A 1149 2.03 27.53 36.81
N SER A 1150 2.81 28.08 35.87
CA SER A 1150 2.64 27.90 34.41
C SER A 1150 3.34 26.65 33.88
N GLU A 1151 4.25 26.07 34.67
CA GLU A 1151 5.01 24.87 34.32
C GLU A 1151 5.08 23.90 35.50
N LEU A 1152 4.97 22.60 35.24
CA LEU A 1152 5.21 21.55 36.22
C LEU A 1152 6.61 20.97 36.02
N THR A 1153 7.44 21.06 37.05
CA THR A 1153 8.82 20.52 37.09
C THR A 1153 8.96 19.32 38.03
N ARG A 1154 7.84 18.77 38.52
CA ARG A 1154 7.77 17.62 39.43
C ARG A 1154 8.54 16.38 38.93
N TRP A 1155 8.66 16.20 37.61
CA TRP A 1155 9.38 15.09 36.97
C TRP A 1155 10.63 15.52 36.21
N ALA A 1156 11.03 16.79 36.32
CA ALA A 1156 12.17 17.33 35.60
C ALA A 1156 13.45 16.53 35.91
N GLY A 1157 14.13 16.07 34.87
CA GLY A 1157 15.36 15.28 34.98
C GLY A 1157 15.16 13.80 35.31
N ARG A 1158 13.93 13.30 35.46
CA ARG A 1158 13.66 11.86 35.60
C ARG A 1158 13.70 11.18 34.23
N LYS A 1159 14.30 9.98 34.17
CA LYS A 1159 14.32 9.12 32.97
C LYS A 1159 13.25 8.05 33.03
N CYS A 1160 12.65 7.74 31.89
CA CYS A 1160 11.71 6.63 31.75
C CYS A 1160 11.93 5.88 30.42
N PRO A 1161 11.51 4.61 30.29
CA PRO A 1161 11.68 3.85 29.05
C PRO A 1161 10.93 4.48 27.87
N SER A 1162 11.60 4.66 26.73
CA SER A 1162 11.00 5.24 25.50
C SER A 1162 9.75 4.50 25.02
N GLY A 1163 9.71 3.18 25.24
CA GLY A 1163 8.55 2.35 24.92
C GLY A 1163 7.29 2.72 25.75
N ARG A 1164 7.46 3.12 27.01
CA ARG A 1164 6.35 3.53 27.90
C ARG A 1164 5.82 4.91 27.54
N VAL A 1165 6.71 5.86 27.23
CA VAL A 1165 6.31 7.20 26.73
C VAL A 1165 5.49 7.06 25.44
N MET A 1166 5.92 6.20 24.52
CA MET A 1166 5.13 5.86 23.33
C MET A 1166 3.81 5.15 23.65
N GLY A 1167 3.78 4.39 24.76
CA GLY A 1167 2.60 3.75 25.30
C GLY A 1167 1.51 4.72 25.75
N LEU A 1168 1.84 5.98 26.09
CA LEU A 1168 0.87 7.04 26.41
C LEU A 1168 -0.12 7.30 25.29
N ALA A 1169 0.23 6.96 24.04
CA ALA A 1169 -0.70 7.04 22.93
C ALA A 1169 -1.95 6.16 23.13
N ASN A 1170 -1.87 5.09 23.94
CA ASN A 1170 -3.04 4.29 24.31
C ASN A 1170 -3.93 4.98 25.35
N LYS A 1171 -3.43 6.04 26.00
CA LYS A 1171 -4.13 6.84 27.00
C LYS A 1171 -4.57 8.20 26.44
N GLY A 1172 -4.73 8.30 25.12
CA GLY A 1172 -5.22 9.52 24.45
C GLY A 1172 -4.20 10.65 24.31
N TRP A 1173 -2.91 10.38 24.53
CA TRP A 1173 -1.85 11.31 24.14
C TRP A 1173 -1.57 11.19 22.65
N ILE A 1174 -1.20 12.29 22.01
CA ILE A 1174 -0.73 12.32 20.63
C ILE A 1174 0.73 12.74 20.59
N LYS A 1175 1.43 12.31 19.56
CA LYS A 1175 2.79 12.80 19.29
C LYS A 1175 2.70 14.20 18.68
N GLY A 1176 3.60 15.08 19.05
CA GLY A 1176 3.73 16.36 18.37
C GLY A 1176 4.03 16.22 16.88
N GLU A 1177 3.78 17.28 16.12
CA GLU A 1177 4.08 17.28 14.70
C GLU A 1177 5.57 17.01 14.46
N PRO A 1178 5.91 16.14 13.50
CA PRO A 1178 7.30 15.92 13.13
C PRO A 1178 7.93 17.23 12.69
N GLN A 1179 8.95 17.66 13.41
CA GLN A 1179 9.74 18.80 13.04
C GLN A 1179 10.69 18.46 11.88
N ASP A 1180 11.54 19.41 11.60
CA ASP A 1180 12.72 19.33 10.77
C ASP A 1180 13.53 18.05 11.08
N GLY A 1181 13.78 17.21 10.07
CA GLY A 1181 14.45 15.93 10.27
C GLY A 1181 13.54 14.79 10.76
N GLY A 1182 12.22 15.04 10.90
CA GLY A 1182 11.27 14.04 11.40
C GLY A 1182 11.37 13.78 12.90
N TRP A 1183 12.07 14.64 13.64
CA TRP A 1183 12.19 14.56 15.10
C TRP A 1183 10.91 15.05 15.79
N ILE A 1184 10.55 14.43 16.91
CA ILE A 1184 9.36 14.71 17.70
C ILE A 1184 9.82 14.86 19.15
N GLY A 1185 9.83 16.08 19.67
CA GLY A 1185 10.25 16.40 21.04
C GLY A 1185 9.13 16.44 22.08
N TRP A 1186 7.90 16.12 21.69
CA TRP A 1186 6.75 16.32 22.58
C TRP A 1186 5.70 15.24 22.46
N MET A 1187 5.09 14.95 23.60
CA MET A 1187 3.81 14.26 23.72
C MET A 1187 2.76 15.28 24.15
N ILE A 1188 1.58 15.23 23.54
CA ILE A 1188 0.54 16.24 23.70
C ILE A 1188 -0.75 15.55 24.12
N LYS A 1189 -1.39 16.02 25.19
CA LYS A 1189 -2.70 15.54 25.63
C LYS A 1189 -3.76 16.62 25.36
N PRO A 1190 -4.77 16.36 24.50
CA PRO A 1190 -5.86 17.30 24.30
C PRO A 1190 -6.76 17.38 25.53
N LEU A 1191 -7.08 18.59 25.97
CA LEU A 1191 -7.88 18.93 27.15
C LEU A 1191 -8.98 19.97 26.78
N GLY A 1192 -9.64 19.77 25.64
CA GLY A 1192 -10.64 20.70 25.11
C GLY A 1192 -10.01 21.92 24.46
N ARG A 1193 -10.21 23.11 25.06
CA ARG A 1193 -9.56 24.36 24.58
C ARG A 1193 -8.06 24.39 24.86
N TRP A 1194 -7.61 23.59 25.82
CA TRP A 1194 -6.20 23.49 26.21
C TRP A 1194 -5.58 22.21 25.66
N SER A 1195 -4.26 22.22 25.51
CA SER A 1195 -3.45 21.04 25.25
C SER A 1195 -2.30 21.01 26.25
N LEU A 1196 -2.13 19.90 26.98
CA LEU A 1196 -0.98 19.71 27.85
C LEU A 1196 0.19 19.21 27.01
N ILE A 1197 1.30 19.93 27.06
CA ILE A 1197 2.53 19.59 26.37
C ILE A 1197 3.47 18.96 27.39
N MET A 1198 4.00 17.78 27.06
CA MET A 1198 5.09 17.13 27.79
C MET A 1198 6.32 17.10 26.89
N GLU A 1199 7.37 17.80 27.32
CA GLU A 1199 8.65 17.86 26.62
C GLU A 1199 9.56 16.69 27.01
N ILE A 1200 10.14 16.07 25.99
CA ILE A 1200 11.08 14.97 26.07
C ILE A 1200 12.34 15.31 25.29
N ASP A 1201 13.50 15.15 25.92
CA ASP A 1201 14.75 15.72 25.38
C ASP A 1201 15.36 14.89 24.25
N GLU A 1202 15.38 13.57 24.37
CA GLU A 1202 15.88 12.69 23.32
C GLU A 1202 14.90 12.63 22.14
N GLY A 1203 13.60 12.66 22.44
CA GLY A 1203 12.50 12.66 21.49
C GLY A 1203 12.34 11.34 20.73
N PHE A 1204 11.55 11.40 19.66
CA PHE A 1204 11.34 10.29 18.71
C PHE A 1204 11.68 10.70 17.29
N ALA A 1205 11.98 9.73 16.43
CA ALA A 1205 12.16 9.94 14.99
C ALA A 1205 11.06 9.22 14.19
N VAL A 1206 10.46 9.91 13.22
CA VAL A 1206 9.44 9.30 12.35
C VAL A 1206 10.03 8.15 11.55
N GLY A 1207 9.47 6.95 11.73
CA GLY A 1207 9.85 5.75 10.98
C GLY A 1207 10.89 4.87 11.68
N MET A 1208 11.41 5.29 12.83
CA MET A 1208 12.36 4.55 13.66
C MET A 1208 11.64 3.96 14.88
N SER A 1209 12.09 2.81 15.39
CA SER A 1209 11.53 2.29 16.64
C SER A 1209 11.99 3.18 17.81
N PRO A 1210 11.18 3.35 18.87
CA PRO A 1210 11.51 4.27 19.96
C PRO A 1210 12.85 3.95 20.63
N ALA A 1211 13.19 2.66 20.71
CA ALA A 1211 14.42 2.16 21.33
C ALA A 1211 15.66 2.30 20.45
N GLU A 1212 15.50 2.46 19.12
CA GLU A 1212 16.62 2.66 18.18
C GLU A 1212 17.23 4.07 18.31
N LEU A 1213 16.42 5.08 18.65
CA LEU A 1213 16.91 6.44 18.85
C LEU A 1213 17.48 6.63 20.27
N SER A 1214 16.72 6.20 21.28
CA SER A 1214 17.18 6.13 22.66
C SER A 1214 16.33 5.14 23.44
N ALA A 1215 16.92 4.27 24.26
CA ALA A 1215 16.16 3.35 25.10
C ALA A 1215 15.35 4.07 26.20
N GLU A 1216 15.76 5.28 26.58
CA GLU A 1216 15.17 6.09 27.64
C GLU A 1216 14.86 7.53 27.16
N GLN A 1217 13.90 8.17 27.80
CA GLN A 1217 13.54 9.59 27.62
C GLN A 1217 13.66 10.33 28.94
N LEU A 1218 14.30 11.49 28.91
CA LEU A 1218 14.31 12.47 29.98
C LEU A 1218 13.08 13.37 29.86
N LEU A 1219 12.31 13.51 30.94
CA LEU A 1219 11.24 14.49 31.01
C LEU A 1219 11.81 15.82 31.52
N SER A 1220 11.61 16.89 30.76
CA SER A 1220 12.09 18.23 31.13
C SER A 1220 11.05 19.03 31.88
N LYS A 1221 9.88 19.26 31.27
CA LYS A 1221 8.79 20.03 31.88
C LYS A 1221 7.46 19.78 31.19
N LEU A 1222 6.38 20.23 31.83
CA LEU A 1222 5.03 20.21 31.28
C LEU A 1222 4.36 21.58 31.39
N TRP A 1223 3.57 21.98 30.37
CA TRP A 1223 2.84 23.24 30.36
C TRP A 1223 1.54 23.15 29.54
N LEU A 1224 0.67 24.16 29.67
CA LEU A 1224 -0.60 24.25 28.95
C LEU A 1224 -0.53 25.21 27.77
N TRP A 1225 -1.02 24.79 26.61
CA TRP A 1225 -1.15 25.62 25.42
C TRP A 1225 -2.61 25.82 25.01
N GLU A 1226 -3.01 27.03 24.62
CA GLU A 1226 -4.37 27.36 24.17
C GLU A 1226 -4.52 27.02 22.68
N GLY A 1227 -5.28 25.97 22.40
CA GLY A 1227 -5.59 25.53 21.05
C GLY A 1227 -5.71 24.01 20.93
N LYS A 1228 -6.12 23.59 19.74
CA LYS A 1228 -6.27 22.17 19.39
C LYS A 1228 -4.91 21.49 19.25
N ALA A 1229 -4.74 20.32 19.85
CA ALA A 1229 -3.47 19.60 19.89
C ALA A 1229 -2.83 19.36 18.51
N GLU A 1230 -3.63 19.21 17.44
CA GLU A 1230 -3.15 19.03 16.06
C GLU A 1230 -2.54 20.29 15.45
N ARG A 1231 -2.78 21.47 16.06
CA ARG A 1231 -2.23 22.75 15.62
C ARG A 1231 -0.93 23.10 16.34
N TYR A 1232 -0.52 22.31 17.32
CA TYR A 1232 0.71 22.53 18.06
C TYR A 1232 1.90 21.92 17.30
N GLY A 1233 2.71 22.79 16.70
CA GLY A 1233 3.78 22.38 15.79
C GLY A 1233 4.64 23.54 15.27
N TRP A 1234 5.52 23.23 14.31
CA TRP A 1234 6.55 24.14 13.82
C TRP A 1234 5.96 25.48 13.31
N GLY A 1235 6.38 26.59 13.93
CA GLY A 1235 5.88 27.95 13.62
C GLY A 1235 4.72 28.44 14.51
N SER A 1236 4.18 27.59 15.38
CA SER A 1236 3.14 27.91 16.37
C SER A 1236 3.60 27.73 17.83
N ASN A 1237 4.91 27.53 18.03
CA ASN A 1237 5.59 27.22 19.31
C ASN A 1237 5.65 28.40 20.29
N SER A 1238 4.57 29.16 20.50
CA SER A 1238 4.52 30.06 21.64
C SER A 1238 4.28 29.25 22.91
N THR A 1239 5.16 29.37 23.90
CA THR A 1239 4.85 28.97 25.27
C THR A 1239 3.76 29.90 25.79
N GLN A 1240 2.50 29.52 25.58
CA GLN A 1240 1.46 30.08 26.43
C GLN A 1240 1.63 29.44 27.81
N GLU A 1241 1.60 30.27 28.83
CA GLU A 1241 1.94 29.93 30.21
C GLU A 1241 0.68 30.05 31.07
N ALA A 1242 -0.40 29.36 30.67
CA ALA A 1242 -1.59 29.31 31.50
C ALA A 1242 -1.29 28.57 32.82
N GLN A 1243 -1.81 29.09 33.93
CA GLN A 1243 -1.67 28.43 35.23
C GLN A 1243 -2.45 27.12 35.24
N PHE A 1244 -1.93 26.08 35.91
CA PHE A 1244 -2.62 24.80 36.06
C PHE A 1244 -3.92 24.88 36.87
N SER A 1245 -4.19 26.01 37.53
CA SER A 1245 -5.46 26.34 38.19
C SER A 1245 -6.68 26.31 37.26
N VAL A 1246 -6.47 26.41 35.94
CA VAL A 1246 -7.54 26.33 34.92
C VAL A 1246 -8.03 24.90 34.66
N ILE A 1247 -7.33 23.88 35.15
CA ILE A 1247 -7.70 22.47 35.04
C ILE A 1247 -8.44 22.03 36.30
N ASP A 1248 -9.48 21.20 36.16
CA ASP A 1248 -10.18 20.61 37.30
C ASP A 1248 -9.35 19.52 38.01
N ALA A 1249 -9.72 19.18 39.25
CA ALA A 1249 -8.97 18.26 40.08
C ALA A 1249 -8.87 16.83 39.51
N ILE A 1250 -9.91 16.35 38.81
CA ILE A 1250 -9.91 15.01 38.21
C ILE A 1250 -8.93 14.99 37.04
N THR A 1251 -9.07 15.93 36.12
CA THR A 1251 -8.15 16.02 34.97
C THR A 1251 -6.70 16.14 35.45
N ALA A 1252 -6.43 16.96 36.48
CA ALA A 1252 -5.09 17.05 37.07
C ALA A 1252 -4.59 15.72 37.67
N SER A 1253 -5.43 15.01 38.44
CA SER A 1253 -5.10 13.69 39.01
C SER A 1253 -4.78 12.66 37.93
N GLU A 1254 -5.57 12.64 36.85
CA GLU A 1254 -5.41 11.70 35.74
C GLU A 1254 -4.14 11.94 34.91
N LEU A 1255 -3.79 13.20 34.71
CA LEU A 1255 -2.51 13.58 34.09
C LEU A 1255 -1.32 13.11 34.94
N ILE A 1256 -1.40 13.28 36.27
CA ILE A 1256 -0.36 12.80 37.20
C ILE A 1256 -0.28 11.28 37.17
N ASN A 1257 -1.42 10.57 37.19
CA ASN A 1257 -1.51 9.12 37.04
C ASN A 1257 -0.78 8.62 35.77
N ASP A 1258 -1.01 9.30 34.64
CA ASP A 1258 -0.38 8.95 33.37
C ASP A 1258 1.14 9.07 33.40
N ILE A 1259 1.64 10.12 34.04
CA ILE A 1259 3.07 10.42 34.11
C ILE A 1259 3.77 9.54 35.15
N GLU A 1260 3.18 9.32 36.34
CA GLU A 1260 3.76 8.43 37.35
C GLU A 1260 3.89 6.98 36.84
N ALA A 1261 2.90 6.51 36.06
CA ALA A 1261 2.94 5.18 35.44
C ALA A 1261 4.09 4.99 34.41
N LEU A 1262 4.79 6.06 33.99
CA LEU A 1262 6.00 5.92 33.18
C LEU A 1262 7.16 5.32 33.99
N PHE A 1263 7.14 5.52 35.32
CA PHE A 1263 8.23 5.20 36.23
C PHE A 1263 7.99 3.94 37.09
N GLU A 1264 6.78 3.39 37.07
CA GLU A 1264 6.40 2.08 37.64
C GLU A 1264 6.64 0.97 36.62
#